data_AF-A0A0D7WY16-F1
#
_entry.id   AF-A0A0D7WY16-F1
#
_cell.length_a   1.000
_cell.length_b   1.000
_cell.length_c   1.000
_cell.angle_alpha   90.00
_cell.angle_beta   90.00
_cell.angle_gamma   90.00
#
_symmetry.space_group_name_H-M   'P 1'
#
loop_
_entity.id
_entity.type
_entity.pdbx_description
1 polymer ?
#
loop_
_entity_poly.entity_id
_entity_poly.type
_entity_poly.pdbx_seq_one_letter_code
_entity_poly.pdbx_strand_id
1 'polypeptide(L)'
;MNMNRSIAFVIHNLVLYETIKPLIEECEKKQIVCDIYVPQIEEEDWGDMSLDTYHYLKNNGIKVTLTSSVPDKAYKIAFYPYLPYYLEVKSDYKFRYQYGMAKPNWNLDTWSRNFDFIFSNGLYDSSVLAAYTQTEIVGMIKYANFQSKKRRTDKYNLLYLPTYGNESSIELVMNHIEEMSDTFSMKVKLHHGTSFLEHDRVSLVKSHIPDVLDHKASLVNLIEEADVILSDGSSAIFDALFTDTPIVIFQHPQTESFEGILPLEEQIVQQNIVPFVNDNGNIKQTLLNAILDEQLIQQRRKFTLEMFPVKGRETIDKCMDVINRFLKDDVDHAYRAGHKRLNHEFNELQTRNQTQKQEMEQQQQQIAEHSDQINILIQTRDQQENVINSMSADFKSLSEKKDELEQKYVQLTQDYNDEKNNLDILNHQYRQLFGQYNELTTQFSKLEEYNGKLSRELHNIYNSKRWKMANKIKHILHKSKMIYVLKGYRVWKSYGTSILLKKIKAKVSLKLKNSKAVDQPVDLWKDAEHANSLLTWYEYKFFNYKLAKDNSFTLDLNKFEVQFEKDLISVVLPVYNGEDYVSKAVDSILQQSYKYFELIIINDGSKDKTAEIIDEYAKADHRIRVVHQENCKIPRTLSRGFKLAKGEYHTWTSADNILPENFLEKMVADLKRDENIGMVYANMRLIDADGQVISNHGWYEEPQFSGNVILPKSALELNVYPNNTIGAAFMYRAKVTQLLGDYSSYKHTLEDYDYWMRVNSLFELKHVTFDEPIYDYRWHDKSLTALDQELGITSNRYKLMVLDDFRRDFYLTPLVWIIEGDATEVGKFKKYVLAKGHTVVRIEEVSTIIGLNLATPICYLYIKTGDVNGFEFIDSNTSSSMYALLIDKSEQTTDTFVVDYPWDLKIKYKMNGETDNNYDFFAQDTEVQFSLINTKVKNDHLYRIEAVIESEPVYNKGLSVIICTYQRSEKLSNAIKSVLEQSLDKADYEIIIVNNDYLNVEIHHLVREFRATYNVDESFLRYMEAPLKGLSFARNVGLFGAEGEVILYIDDDAIANSNLLEETIRGFSDRPDIGVMGGNIVLNLHEERPEVVKPGTEAFWSQLVVEGEEIIDSNFQWEFPYGANFAVRHTALMRIGGFRSAYGRKGNNYAGGEEIVVSFAMREIGYKVGLNPKMKVIHDVDTSRYTVEHVRKTMRNSILTNYQLQKDLYAPMESDIEADKNHLEIVKAELDHLQKLPTRNRDVEIDILYKQYTIEAYEELIRIKENDMNLRRHLVGAYR
;
A
#
# COMPACT_ATOMS: atom_id res chain seq x y z
N MET A 1 -48.17 47.75 7.31
CA MET A 1 -47.10 47.06 8.08
C MET A 1 -45.96 46.80 7.12
N ASN A 2 -44.75 47.29 7.40
CA ASN A 2 -43.60 47.17 6.50
C ASN A 2 -43.26 45.69 6.27
N MET A 3 -43.60 45.13 5.10
CA MET A 3 -43.21 43.77 4.72
C MET A 3 -41.68 43.57 4.78
N ASN A 4 -40.91 44.66 4.64
CA ASN A 4 -39.44 44.68 4.72
C ASN A 4 -38.84 44.34 6.11
N ARG A 5 -39.64 44.12 7.16
CA ARG A 5 -39.14 43.71 8.49
C ARG A 5 -40.00 42.60 9.11
N SER A 6 -40.15 41.50 8.37
CA SER A 6 -40.93 40.34 8.80
C SER A 6 -40.09 39.06 8.80
N ILE A 7 -40.17 38.29 9.88
CA ILE A 7 -39.45 37.01 10.08
C ILE A 7 -40.45 35.91 10.44
N ALA A 8 -40.36 34.76 9.77
CA ALA A 8 -41.08 33.54 10.15
C ALA A 8 -40.13 32.60 10.89
N PHE A 9 -40.54 32.08 12.05
CA PHE A 9 -39.83 31.03 12.77
C PHE A 9 -40.60 29.72 12.66
N VAL A 10 -39.98 28.68 12.08
CA VAL A 10 -40.57 27.34 11.94
C VAL A 10 -39.98 26.43 13.02
N ILE A 11 -40.82 26.00 13.96
CA ILE A 11 -40.38 25.34 15.20
C ILE A 11 -41.11 24.01 15.39
N HIS A 12 -40.37 22.91 15.37
CA HIS A 12 -40.93 21.54 15.46
C HIS A 12 -41.14 21.05 16.89
N ASN A 13 -40.37 21.56 17.87
CA ASN A 13 -40.46 21.14 19.25
C ASN A 13 -40.01 22.24 20.22
N LEU A 14 -40.31 22.07 21.51
CA LEU A 14 -39.97 23.05 22.56
C LEU A 14 -38.47 23.29 22.74
N VAL A 15 -37.62 22.31 22.44
CA VAL A 15 -36.15 22.46 22.55
C VAL A 15 -35.66 23.48 21.51
N LEU A 16 -36.22 23.44 20.30
CA LEU A 16 -35.93 24.40 19.25
C LEU A 16 -36.49 25.79 19.59
N TYR A 17 -37.68 25.88 20.20
CA TYR A 17 -38.20 27.16 20.69
C TYR A 17 -37.27 27.77 21.74
N GLU A 18 -36.88 26.99 22.75
CA GLU A 18 -35.96 27.44 23.80
C GLU A 18 -34.65 27.97 23.21
N THR A 19 -34.13 27.28 22.18
CA THR A 19 -32.92 27.63 21.43
C THR A 19 -32.95 29.05 20.88
N ILE A 20 -34.06 29.44 20.25
CA ILE A 20 -34.16 30.72 19.53
C ILE A 20 -34.97 31.79 20.28
N LYS A 21 -35.58 31.46 21.42
CA LYS A 21 -36.42 32.36 22.21
C LYS A 21 -35.76 33.71 22.51
N PRO A 22 -34.48 33.79 22.96
CA PRO A 22 -33.83 35.09 23.20
C PRO A 22 -33.73 35.98 21.96
N LEU A 23 -33.61 35.37 20.77
CA LEU A 23 -33.58 36.10 19.50
C LEU A 23 -34.97 36.60 19.11
N ILE A 24 -36.02 35.81 19.34
CA ILE A 24 -37.43 36.22 19.14
C ILE A 24 -37.75 37.43 20.04
N GLU A 25 -37.42 37.34 21.33
CA GLU A 25 -37.64 38.43 22.29
C GLU A 25 -36.90 39.72 21.89
N GLU A 26 -35.68 39.60 21.34
CA GLU A 26 -34.94 40.75 20.83
C GLU A 26 -35.58 41.35 19.57
N CYS A 27 -36.05 40.51 18.66
CA CYS A 27 -36.76 40.96 17.46
C CYS A 27 -38.03 41.75 17.83
N GLU A 28 -38.80 41.27 18.82
CA GLU A 28 -39.97 41.97 19.35
C GLU A 28 -39.60 43.33 19.96
N LYS A 29 -38.54 43.40 20.78
CA LYS A 29 -38.02 44.66 21.33
C LYS A 29 -37.63 45.66 20.25
N LYS A 30 -37.08 45.18 19.13
CA LYS A 30 -36.69 45.98 17.95
C LYS A 30 -37.86 46.26 16.99
N GLN A 31 -39.08 45.87 17.36
CA GLN A 31 -40.30 46.06 16.56
C GLN A 31 -40.24 45.37 15.18
N ILE A 32 -39.57 44.22 15.09
CA ILE A 32 -39.57 43.34 13.92
C ILE A 32 -40.80 42.42 14.03
N VAL A 33 -41.54 42.24 12.93
CA VAL A 33 -42.74 41.39 12.93
C VAL A 33 -42.33 39.93 12.89
N CYS A 34 -42.55 39.19 13.98
CA CYS A 34 -42.24 37.77 14.08
C CYS A 34 -43.54 36.95 14.13
N ASP A 35 -43.65 35.94 13.27
CA ASP A 35 -44.71 34.92 13.38
C ASP A 35 -44.06 33.55 13.60
N ILE A 36 -44.64 32.76 14.51
CA ILE A 36 -44.16 31.42 14.87
C ILE A 36 -45.12 30.38 14.31
N TYR A 37 -44.57 29.43 13.54
CA TYR A 37 -45.28 28.30 12.97
C TYR A 37 -44.81 26.99 13.58
N VAL A 38 -45.76 26.16 13.98
CA VAL A 38 -45.54 24.77 14.37
C VAL A 38 -46.15 23.89 13.27
N PRO A 39 -45.36 23.05 12.59
CA PRO A 39 -45.87 22.16 11.57
C PRO A 39 -46.66 21.02 12.20
N GLN A 40 -47.81 20.69 11.60
CA GLN A 40 -48.61 19.53 12.00
C GLN A 40 -48.10 18.29 11.27
N ILE A 41 -47.45 17.38 12.01
CA ILE A 41 -46.87 16.13 11.49
C ILE A 41 -47.94 15.01 11.60
N GLU A 42 -48.15 14.24 10.53
CA GLU A 42 -49.21 13.21 10.44
C GLU A 42 -48.80 11.82 10.96
N GLU A 43 -47.52 11.58 11.25
CA GLU A 43 -47.04 10.31 11.82
C GLU A 43 -47.45 10.16 13.30
N GLU A 44 -48.01 9.00 13.67
CA GLU A 44 -48.36 8.66 15.06
C GLU A 44 -47.10 8.79 15.95
N ASP A 45 -47.32 9.27 17.18
CA ASP A 45 -46.33 9.63 18.22
C ASP A 45 -45.48 10.91 17.99
N TRP A 46 -45.03 11.23 16.77
CA TRP A 46 -44.33 12.49 16.48
C TRP A 46 -45.29 13.69 16.31
N GLY A 47 -46.50 13.42 15.83
CA GLY A 47 -47.59 14.39 15.79
C GLY A 47 -47.95 14.93 17.18
N ASP A 48 -47.88 14.07 18.20
CA ASP A 48 -48.18 14.44 19.60
C ASP A 48 -47.18 15.45 20.16
N MET A 49 -45.89 15.32 19.83
CA MET A 49 -44.86 16.29 20.24
C MET A 49 -45.09 17.69 19.62
N SER A 50 -45.49 17.73 18.34
CA SER A 50 -45.79 19.00 17.64
C SER A 50 -47.03 19.66 18.25
N LEU A 51 -48.05 18.87 18.56
CA LEU A 51 -49.27 19.34 19.20
C LEU A 51 -49.02 19.84 20.63
N ASP A 52 -48.23 19.11 21.42
CA ASP A 52 -47.86 19.49 22.78
C ASP A 52 -47.01 20.77 22.80
N THR A 53 -46.11 20.94 21.82
CA THR A 53 -45.36 22.18 21.60
C THR A 53 -46.28 23.37 21.31
N TYR A 54 -47.24 23.21 20.40
CA TYR A 54 -48.25 24.24 20.10
C TYR A 54 -49.05 24.63 21.35
N HIS A 55 -49.56 23.65 22.10
CA HIS A 55 -50.34 23.88 23.30
C HIS A 55 -49.52 24.58 24.39
N TYR A 56 -48.27 24.17 24.61
CA TYR A 56 -47.38 24.81 25.58
C TYR A 56 -47.17 26.30 25.24
N LEU A 57 -46.83 26.61 23.99
CA LEU A 57 -46.60 28.00 23.56
C LEU A 57 -47.87 28.85 23.69
N LYS A 58 -49.01 28.33 23.23
CA LYS A 58 -50.30 29.01 23.32
C LYS A 58 -50.72 29.27 24.77
N ASN A 59 -50.56 28.28 25.66
CA ASN A 59 -50.92 28.39 27.07
C ASN A 59 -50.03 29.38 27.84
N ASN A 60 -48.79 29.58 27.38
CA ASN A 60 -47.87 30.60 27.91
C ASN A 60 -48.06 31.98 27.24
N GLY A 61 -49.15 32.20 26.49
CA GLY A 61 -49.48 33.49 25.89
C GLY A 61 -48.68 33.84 24.64
N ILE A 62 -47.91 32.91 24.08
CA ILE A 62 -47.13 33.13 22.86
C ILE A 62 -48.03 32.97 21.63
N LYS A 63 -47.96 33.94 20.71
CA LYS A 63 -48.72 33.90 19.46
C LYS A 63 -48.10 32.89 18.50
N VAL A 64 -48.76 31.74 18.32
CA VAL A 64 -48.29 30.62 17.50
C VAL A 64 -49.40 30.07 16.61
N THR A 65 -49.04 29.59 15.42
CA THR A 65 -49.95 28.95 14.46
C THR A 65 -49.55 27.50 14.23
N LEU A 66 -50.46 26.56 14.46
CA LEU A 66 -50.33 25.16 14.04
C LEU A 66 -50.84 25.04 12.61
N THR A 67 -50.07 24.46 11.69
CA THR A 67 -50.48 24.33 10.29
C THR A 67 -49.89 23.10 9.61
N SER A 68 -50.66 22.45 8.75
CA SER A 68 -50.21 21.41 7.81
C SER A 68 -49.97 21.96 6.39
N SER A 69 -50.36 23.21 6.13
CA SER A 69 -50.22 23.86 4.81
C SER A 69 -49.32 25.09 4.88
N VAL A 70 -48.64 25.39 3.77
CA VAL A 70 -47.79 26.57 3.61
C VAL A 70 -48.62 27.86 3.83
N PRO A 71 -48.19 28.78 4.70
CA PRO A 71 -48.86 30.06 4.89
C PRO A 71 -48.78 30.95 3.63
N ASP A 72 -49.89 31.60 3.24
CA ASP A 72 -49.92 32.53 2.09
C ASP A 72 -49.09 33.80 2.30
N LYS A 73 -48.77 34.14 3.55
CA LYS A 73 -48.02 35.34 3.91
C LYS A 73 -46.53 35.19 3.54
N ALA A 74 -46.00 36.17 2.81
CA ALA A 74 -44.58 36.24 2.49
C ALA A 74 -43.78 36.97 3.59
N TYR A 75 -42.57 36.48 3.86
CA TYR A 75 -41.66 37.02 4.86
C TYR A 75 -40.34 37.47 4.25
N LYS A 76 -39.60 38.34 4.95
CA LYS A 76 -38.26 38.72 4.51
C LYS A 76 -37.26 37.60 4.79
N ILE A 77 -37.33 37.02 5.99
CA ILE A 77 -36.48 35.91 6.41
C ILE A 77 -37.38 34.79 6.95
N ALA A 78 -37.12 33.54 6.57
CA ALA A 78 -37.66 32.37 7.24
C ALA A 78 -36.54 31.59 7.93
N PHE A 79 -36.76 31.24 9.18
CA PHE A 79 -35.76 30.63 10.05
C PHE A 79 -36.14 29.18 10.36
N TYR A 80 -35.23 28.26 10.05
CA TYR A 80 -35.43 26.82 10.14
C TYR A 80 -34.28 26.16 10.91
N PRO A 81 -34.55 25.39 11.97
CA PRO A 81 -33.50 24.62 12.63
C PRO A 81 -33.04 23.39 11.83
N TYR A 82 -33.96 22.78 11.06
CA TYR A 82 -33.71 21.60 10.23
C TYR A 82 -34.31 21.77 8.83
N LEU A 83 -34.00 20.86 7.90
CA LEU A 83 -34.53 20.93 6.53
C LEU A 83 -36.08 20.92 6.52
N PRO A 84 -36.75 21.79 5.74
CA PRO A 84 -38.20 21.96 5.78
C PRO A 84 -38.96 20.84 5.06
N TYR A 85 -38.78 19.59 5.47
CA TYR A 85 -39.50 18.44 4.88
C TYR A 85 -41.02 18.53 5.05
N TYR A 86 -41.49 19.27 6.07
CA TYR A 86 -42.89 19.30 6.48
C TYR A 86 -43.59 20.66 6.30
N LEU A 87 -42.86 21.77 6.16
CA LEU A 87 -43.45 23.11 6.01
C LEU A 87 -42.42 24.13 5.48
N GLU A 88 -42.60 24.59 4.24
CA GLU A 88 -41.75 25.62 3.63
C GLU A 88 -42.51 26.95 3.50
N VAL A 89 -42.13 27.93 4.31
CA VAL A 89 -42.72 29.27 4.31
C VAL A 89 -42.12 30.13 3.20
N LYS A 90 -42.97 30.90 2.52
CA LYS A 90 -42.57 31.83 1.46
C LYS A 90 -41.71 32.97 2.04
N SER A 91 -40.43 33.03 1.69
CA SER A 91 -39.52 34.09 2.12
C SER A 91 -38.48 34.49 1.08
N ASP A 92 -37.89 35.69 1.24
CA ASP A 92 -36.77 36.14 0.38
C ASP A 92 -35.46 35.42 0.73
N TYR A 93 -35.23 35.13 2.02
CA TYR A 93 -34.04 34.43 2.51
C TYR A 93 -34.40 33.34 3.53
N LYS A 94 -33.65 32.24 3.54
CA LYS A 94 -33.76 31.10 4.45
C LYS A 94 -32.54 31.01 5.35
N PHE A 95 -32.78 31.09 6.65
CA PHE A 95 -31.74 31.04 7.65
C PHE A 95 -31.82 29.70 8.37
N ARG A 96 -30.66 29.12 8.68
CA ARG A 96 -30.55 28.00 9.59
C ARG A 96 -29.75 28.35 10.82
N TYR A 97 -30.17 27.80 11.95
CA TYR A 97 -29.35 27.74 13.15
C TYR A 97 -28.92 26.31 13.37
N GLN A 98 -27.59 26.10 13.42
CA GLN A 98 -27.06 24.79 13.73
C GLN A 98 -27.36 24.46 15.19
N TYR A 99 -28.22 23.47 15.45
CA TYR A 99 -28.51 23.01 16.81
C TYR A 99 -27.65 21.78 17.15
N GLY A 100 -26.75 21.94 18.13
CA GLY A 100 -25.87 20.88 18.60
C GLY A 100 -24.69 20.57 17.66
N MET A 101 -23.63 19.98 18.22
CA MET A 101 -22.41 19.60 17.48
C MET A 101 -22.24 18.06 17.40
N ALA A 102 -23.27 17.31 17.79
CA ALA A 102 -23.33 15.85 17.73
C ALA A 102 -23.83 15.38 16.36
N LYS A 103 -23.56 14.11 15.99
CA LYS A 103 -24.07 13.46 14.76
C LYS A 103 -23.70 14.23 13.48
N PRO A 104 -22.40 14.35 13.15
CA PRO A 104 -21.93 15.14 12.01
C PRO A 104 -22.53 14.66 10.67
N ASN A 105 -22.80 13.36 10.52
CA ASN A 105 -23.46 12.77 9.34
C ASN A 105 -24.85 13.35 9.04
N TRP A 106 -25.52 13.93 10.03
CA TRP A 106 -26.83 14.56 9.83
C TRP A 106 -26.75 16.08 9.92
N ASN A 107 -25.97 16.60 10.87
CA ASN A 107 -25.90 18.03 11.14
C ASN A 107 -24.97 18.80 10.18
N LEU A 108 -23.96 18.15 9.59
CA LEU A 108 -22.96 18.76 8.69
C LEU A 108 -23.09 18.26 7.24
N ASP A 109 -24.25 17.73 6.88
CA ASP A 109 -24.52 17.13 5.56
C ASP A 109 -24.93 18.17 4.51
N THR A 110 -24.89 17.77 3.24
CA THR A 110 -25.11 18.55 2.02
C THR A 110 -26.44 19.30 1.96
N TRP A 111 -27.46 18.89 2.73
CA TRP A 111 -28.74 19.61 2.81
C TRP A 111 -28.61 21.01 3.44
N SER A 112 -27.49 21.30 4.09
CA SER A 112 -27.09 22.63 4.59
C SER A 112 -27.04 23.70 3.49
N ARG A 113 -26.81 23.32 2.22
CA ARG A 113 -26.79 24.25 1.07
C ARG A 113 -28.15 24.88 0.74
N ASN A 114 -29.24 24.33 1.28
CA ASN A 114 -30.60 24.82 1.04
C ASN A 114 -30.92 26.11 1.83
N PHE A 115 -29.95 26.61 2.61
CA PHE A 115 -30.07 27.84 3.37
C PHE A 115 -29.19 28.94 2.78
N ASP A 116 -29.74 30.14 2.72
CA ASP A 116 -29.05 31.36 2.30
C ASP A 116 -27.98 31.79 3.33
N PHE A 117 -28.17 31.43 4.61
CA PHE A 117 -27.22 31.74 5.68
C PHE A 117 -27.32 30.72 6.82
N ILE A 118 -26.20 30.38 7.46
CA ILE A 118 -26.17 29.52 8.66
C ILE A 118 -25.51 30.22 9.86
N PHE A 119 -26.22 30.24 10.98
CA PHE A 119 -25.66 30.56 12.29
C PHE A 119 -25.01 29.32 12.90
N SER A 120 -23.70 29.38 13.10
CA SER A 120 -22.92 28.31 13.73
C SER A 120 -22.64 28.63 15.20
N ASN A 121 -22.47 27.57 16.01
CA ASN A 121 -22.24 27.70 17.44
C ASN A 121 -20.77 28.02 17.77
N GLY A 122 -19.82 27.50 17.00
CA GLY A 122 -18.39 27.59 17.31
C GLY A 122 -17.48 27.43 16.08
N LEU A 123 -16.19 27.23 16.31
CA LEU A 123 -15.20 27.09 15.23
C LEU A 123 -15.39 25.79 14.43
N TYR A 124 -15.68 24.68 15.11
CA TYR A 124 -15.78 23.35 14.49
C TYR A 124 -16.91 23.27 13.46
N ASP A 125 -18.13 23.64 13.83
CA ASP A 125 -19.27 23.61 12.89
C ASP A 125 -19.17 24.71 11.84
N SER A 126 -18.61 25.88 12.16
CA SER A 126 -18.37 26.93 11.17
C SER A 126 -17.45 26.49 10.04
N SER A 127 -16.33 25.83 10.37
CA SER A 127 -15.32 25.41 9.39
C SER A 127 -15.88 24.43 8.36
N VAL A 128 -16.76 23.53 8.78
CA VAL A 128 -17.39 22.54 7.90
C VAL A 128 -18.58 23.15 7.15
N LEU A 129 -19.43 23.92 7.84
CA LEU A 129 -20.63 24.51 7.23
C LEU A 129 -20.32 25.62 6.22
N ALA A 130 -19.16 26.28 6.35
CA ALA A 130 -18.66 27.27 5.39
C ALA A 130 -18.46 26.70 3.98
N ALA A 131 -18.33 25.37 3.85
CA ALA A 131 -18.27 24.71 2.55
C ALA A 131 -19.62 24.74 1.79
N TYR A 132 -20.75 24.92 2.49
CA TYR A 132 -22.08 24.84 1.88
C TYR A 132 -22.73 26.21 1.63
N THR A 133 -22.57 27.15 2.56
CA THR A 133 -23.11 28.50 2.45
C THR A 133 -22.39 29.43 3.43
N GLN A 134 -22.67 30.73 3.39
CA GLN A 134 -22.04 31.66 4.30
C GLN A 134 -22.46 31.37 5.75
N THR A 135 -21.48 31.31 6.64
CA THR A 135 -21.67 31.04 8.06
C THR A 135 -21.14 32.18 8.92
N GLU A 136 -21.74 32.38 10.10
CA GLU A 136 -21.22 33.27 11.14
C GLU A 136 -21.24 32.54 12.48
N ILE A 137 -20.12 32.61 13.19
CA ILE A 137 -20.02 32.11 14.56
C ILE A 137 -20.74 33.09 15.47
N VAL A 138 -21.94 32.69 15.89
CA VAL A 138 -22.78 33.51 16.77
C VAL A 138 -22.84 32.98 18.20
N GLY A 139 -22.36 31.76 18.47
CA GLY A 139 -22.49 31.15 19.80
C GLY A 139 -23.86 30.50 20.03
N MET A 140 -24.12 30.05 21.27
CA MET A 140 -25.38 29.39 21.60
C MET A 140 -26.47 30.37 22.06
N ILE A 141 -27.46 30.63 21.19
CA ILE A 141 -28.49 31.67 21.39
C ILE A 141 -29.26 31.50 22.71
N LYS A 142 -29.66 30.27 23.08
CA LYS A 142 -30.39 30.00 24.34
C LYS A 142 -29.61 30.36 25.61
N TYR A 143 -28.29 30.44 25.56
CA TYR A 143 -27.44 30.80 26.70
C TYR A 143 -27.02 32.27 26.70
N ALA A 144 -27.59 33.12 25.82
CA ALA A 144 -27.23 34.53 25.75
C ALA A 144 -27.43 35.30 27.07
N ASN A 145 -28.40 34.89 27.88
CA ASN A 145 -28.70 35.48 29.19
C ASN A 145 -28.30 34.57 30.36
N PHE A 146 -27.48 33.53 30.11
CA PHE A 146 -27.11 32.56 31.14
C PHE A 146 -26.27 33.20 32.23
N GLN A 147 -26.66 32.96 33.48
CA GLN A 147 -25.89 33.34 34.66
C GLN A 147 -25.90 32.16 35.62
N SER A 148 -24.72 31.66 35.98
CA SER A 148 -24.60 30.56 36.94
C SER A 148 -25.15 30.96 38.31
N LYS A 149 -26.18 30.25 38.80
CA LYS A 149 -26.77 30.43 40.15
C LYS A 149 -26.60 29.19 41.04
N LYS A 150 -25.37 28.66 41.12
CA LYS A 150 -25.03 27.53 42.00
C LYS A 150 -25.47 27.79 43.43
N ARG A 151 -26.34 26.93 43.98
CA ARG A 151 -26.78 26.97 45.38
C ARG A 151 -26.04 25.90 46.17
N ARG A 152 -25.62 26.23 47.39
CA ARG A 152 -24.96 25.29 48.29
C ARG A 152 -26.00 24.33 48.87
N THR A 153 -25.93 23.06 48.49
CA THR A 153 -26.75 21.95 49.02
C THR A 153 -25.85 20.91 49.70
N ASP A 154 -26.43 20.05 50.54
CA ASP A 154 -25.67 19.01 51.27
C ASP A 154 -25.13 17.89 50.34
N LYS A 155 -25.75 17.71 49.17
CA LYS A 155 -25.32 16.83 48.07
C LYS A 155 -25.08 17.63 46.80
N TYR A 156 -24.24 17.14 45.90
CA TYR A 156 -24.03 17.73 44.57
C TYR A 156 -25.24 17.45 43.67
N ASN A 157 -25.70 18.43 42.90
CA ASN A 157 -26.77 18.23 41.93
C ASN A 157 -26.22 17.56 40.67
N LEU A 158 -26.59 16.31 40.42
CA LEU A 158 -26.25 15.57 39.22
C LEU A 158 -27.43 15.63 38.23
N LEU A 159 -27.18 16.15 37.03
CA LEU A 159 -28.14 16.11 35.93
C LEU A 159 -27.73 15.00 34.95
N TYR A 160 -28.60 14.00 34.79
CA TYR A 160 -28.41 12.93 33.83
C TYR A 160 -29.18 13.21 32.53
N LEU A 161 -28.48 13.13 31.40
CA LEU A 161 -28.96 13.45 30.05
C LEU A 161 -28.76 12.27 29.09
N PRO A 162 -29.63 11.23 29.15
CA PRO A 162 -29.56 10.09 28.25
C PRO A 162 -29.99 10.42 26.82
N THR A 163 -29.46 9.66 25.85
CA THR A 163 -29.94 9.59 24.46
C THR A 163 -31.20 8.70 24.35
N TYR A 164 -31.64 8.39 23.13
CA TYR A 164 -32.82 7.53 22.86
C TYR A 164 -32.44 6.38 21.92
N GLY A 165 -33.22 5.31 21.90
CA GLY A 165 -32.96 4.16 21.02
C GLY A 165 -31.80 3.30 21.51
N ASN A 166 -31.15 2.58 20.60
CA ASN A 166 -30.12 1.60 20.98
C ASN A 166 -28.87 2.21 21.65
N GLU A 167 -28.66 3.52 21.49
CA GLU A 167 -27.52 4.27 22.05
C GLU A 167 -27.75 4.74 23.50
N SER A 168 -28.99 4.61 24.02
CA SER A 168 -29.31 5.03 25.37
C SER A 168 -28.69 4.10 26.41
N SER A 169 -28.03 4.69 27.40
CA SER A 169 -27.40 4.00 28.52
C SER A 169 -28.26 3.91 29.79
N ILE A 170 -29.55 4.29 29.71
CA ILE A 170 -30.50 4.28 30.83
C ILE A 170 -30.42 2.99 31.64
N GLU A 171 -30.54 1.83 31.00
CA GLU A 171 -30.56 0.53 31.67
C GLU A 171 -29.28 0.22 32.44
N LEU A 172 -28.14 0.72 31.95
CA LEU A 172 -26.83 0.52 32.56
C LEU A 172 -26.63 1.48 33.73
N VAL A 173 -26.89 2.77 33.52
CA VAL A 173 -26.76 3.80 34.57
C VAL A 173 -27.71 3.51 35.74
N MET A 174 -28.91 2.95 35.47
CA MET A 174 -29.85 2.57 36.53
C MET A 174 -29.27 1.56 37.53
N ASN A 175 -28.34 0.68 37.11
CA ASN A 175 -27.69 -0.28 38.00
C ASN A 175 -26.77 0.38 39.05
N HIS A 176 -26.33 1.61 38.81
CA HIS A 176 -25.36 2.33 39.66
C HIS A 176 -26.00 3.43 40.52
N ILE A 177 -27.33 3.61 40.44
CA ILE A 177 -28.05 4.70 41.10
C ILE A 177 -27.94 4.64 42.62
N GLU A 178 -28.00 3.44 43.21
CA GLU A 178 -27.90 3.27 44.67
C GLU A 178 -26.55 3.79 45.19
N GLU A 179 -25.45 3.51 44.48
CA GLU A 179 -24.09 3.90 44.85
C GLU A 179 -23.86 5.43 44.79
N MET A 180 -24.57 6.12 43.89
CA MET A 180 -24.48 7.57 43.70
C MET A 180 -25.45 8.35 44.61
N SER A 181 -26.49 7.68 45.12
CA SER A 181 -27.61 8.33 45.84
C SER A 181 -27.24 9.01 47.15
N ASP A 182 -26.14 8.62 47.81
CA ASP A 182 -25.63 9.22 49.05
C ASP A 182 -24.91 10.56 48.80
N THR A 183 -24.37 10.76 47.61
CA THR A 183 -23.46 11.87 47.25
C THR A 183 -24.12 12.89 46.33
N PHE A 184 -25.03 12.42 45.47
CA PHE A 184 -25.68 13.23 44.46
C PHE A 184 -27.19 13.33 44.67
N SER A 185 -27.74 14.53 44.46
CA SER A 185 -29.16 14.75 44.23
C SER A 185 -29.41 14.69 42.72
N MET A 186 -30.10 13.66 42.24
CA MET A 186 -30.18 13.33 40.82
C MET A 186 -31.48 13.83 40.17
N LYS A 187 -31.35 14.51 39.03
CA LYS A 187 -32.44 14.82 38.11
C LYS A 187 -32.15 14.18 36.75
N VAL A 188 -33.18 13.67 36.07
CA VAL A 188 -33.03 13.14 34.71
C VAL A 188 -33.87 13.96 33.76
N LYS A 189 -33.27 14.49 32.69
CA LYS A 189 -34.04 15.04 31.57
C LYS A 189 -33.96 14.07 30.40
N LEU A 190 -35.09 13.42 30.12
CA LEU A 190 -35.17 12.43 29.04
C LEU A 190 -35.08 13.09 27.67
N HIS A 191 -34.46 12.39 26.72
CA HIS A 191 -34.56 12.77 25.31
C HIS A 191 -36.04 12.78 24.88
N HIS A 192 -36.41 13.68 23.97
CA HIS A 192 -37.80 13.80 23.52
C HIS A 192 -38.27 12.50 22.83
N GLY A 193 -37.39 11.85 22.05
CA GLY A 193 -37.64 10.50 21.51
C GLY A 193 -37.95 9.47 22.60
N THR A 194 -37.20 9.43 23.70
CA THR A 194 -37.50 8.54 24.83
C THR A 194 -38.81 8.91 25.52
N SER A 195 -39.10 10.20 25.65
CA SER A 195 -40.32 10.70 26.30
C SER A 195 -41.60 10.30 25.54
N PHE A 196 -41.57 10.32 24.20
CA PHE A 196 -42.72 10.06 23.34
C PHE A 196 -42.77 8.64 22.75
N LEU A 197 -41.63 7.99 22.52
CA LEU A 197 -41.55 6.69 21.82
C LEU A 197 -41.17 5.50 22.71
N GLU A 198 -40.67 5.72 23.93
CA GLU A 198 -40.08 4.66 24.78
C GLU A 198 -40.67 4.61 26.19
N HIS A 199 -41.99 4.43 26.30
CA HIS A 199 -42.73 4.46 27.57
C HIS A 199 -42.18 3.50 28.66
N ASP A 200 -41.61 2.36 28.28
CA ASP A 200 -41.00 1.41 29.21
C ASP A 200 -39.77 2.00 29.90
N ARG A 201 -38.91 2.70 29.16
CA ARG A 201 -37.72 3.38 29.71
C ARG A 201 -38.11 4.56 30.59
N VAL A 202 -39.14 5.32 30.21
CA VAL A 202 -39.71 6.38 31.06
C VAL A 202 -40.13 5.81 32.42
N SER A 203 -40.79 4.65 32.41
CA SER A 203 -41.27 3.98 33.61
C SER A 203 -40.12 3.45 34.47
N LEU A 204 -39.08 2.89 33.86
CA LEU A 204 -37.87 2.40 34.53
C LEU A 204 -37.10 3.52 35.26
N VAL A 205 -36.93 4.68 34.64
CA VAL A 205 -36.23 5.81 35.28
C VAL A 205 -37.05 6.33 36.46
N LYS A 206 -38.37 6.46 36.30
CA LYS A 206 -39.28 6.94 37.36
C LYS A 206 -39.31 6.03 38.59
N SER A 207 -39.00 4.74 38.45
CA SER A 207 -38.94 3.83 39.60
C SER A 207 -37.68 4.02 40.47
N HIS A 208 -36.62 4.63 39.93
CA HIS A 208 -35.34 4.83 40.63
C HIS A 208 -35.08 6.29 41.00
N ILE A 209 -35.48 7.22 40.14
CA ILE A 209 -35.29 8.66 40.33
C ILE A 209 -36.66 9.35 40.25
N PRO A 210 -37.11 10.05 41.31
CA PRO A 210 -38.43 10.68 41.32
C PRO A 210 -38.50 11.96 40.45
N ASP A 211 -37.38 12.65 40.22
CA ASP A 211 -37.31 13.91 39.46
C ASP A 211 -36.96 13.66 37.98
N VAL A 212 -37.90 13.03 37.26
CA VAL A 212 -37.82 12.75 35.81
C VAL A 212 -38.56 13.82 35.03
N LEU A 213 -37.82 14.51 34.18
CA LEU A 213 -38.26 15.67 33.42
C LEU A 213 -38.36 15.33 31.93
N ASP A 214 -39.39 15.86 31.27
CA ASP A 214 -39.62 15.70 29.84
C ASP A 214 -39.09 16.91 29.04
N HIS A 215 -39.41 16.94 27.75
CA HIS A 215 -39.03 18.02 26.83
C HIS A 215 -39.57 19.43 27.21
N LYS A 216 -40.52 19.57 28.14
CA LYS A 216 -41.05 20.87 28.61
C LYS A 216 -40.14 21.53 29.64
N ALA A 217 -39.30 20.76 30.33
CA ALA A 217 -38.35 21.30 31.28
C ALA A 217 -37.23 22.05 30.54
N SER A 218 -36.92 23.28 30.94
CA SER A 218 -35.86 24.09 30.34
C SER A 218 -34.48 23.44 30.57
N LEU A 219 -33.74 23.14 29.50
CA LEU A 219 -32.37 22.63 29.65
C LEU A 219 -31.46 23.70 30.27
N VAL A 220 -31.67 24.97 29.90
CA VAL A 220 -30.87 26.10 30.40
C VAL A 220 -30.97 26.18 31.92
N ASN A 221 -32.19 26.13 32.48
CA ASN A 221 -32.41 26.17 33.93
C ASN A 221 -31.81 24.97 34.65
N LEU A 222 -31.88 23.77 34.05
CA LEU A 222 -31.34 22.56 34.65
C LEU A 222 -29.81 22.57 34.69
N ILE A 223 -29.16 23.06 33.62
CA ILE A 223 -27.71 23.23 33.59
C ILE A 223 -27.24 24.35 34.54
N GLU A 224 -28.06 25.39 34.74
CA GLU A 224 -27.79 26.46 35.72
C GLU A 224 -27.74 25.94 37.17
N GLU A 225 -28.53 24.91 37.47
CA GLU A 225 -28.64 24.27 38.79
C GLU A 225 -27.66 23.10 39.00
N ALA A 226 -27.10 22.52 37.92
CA ALA A 226 -26.26 21.32 37.98
C ALA A 226 -24.83 21.60 38.46
N ASP A 227 -24.32 20.75 39.34
CA ASP A 227 -22.91 20.74 39.75
C ASP A 227 -22.06 19.87 38.81
N VAL A 228 -22.66 18.81 38.26
CA VAL A 228 -22.07 17.92 37.27
C VAL A 228 -23.15 17.30 36.39
N ILE A 229 -22.80 16.97 35.15
CA ILE A 229 -23.67 16.33 34.17
C ILE A 229 -23.11 14.95 33.82
N LEU A 230 -23.99 13.95 33.71
CA LEU A 230 -23.69 12.65 33.12
C LEU A 230 -24.48 12.53 31.82
N SER A 231 -23.81 12.12 30.73
CA SER A 231 -24.47 11.92 29.44
C SER A 231 -23.81 10.79 28.66
N ASP A 232 -24.52 10.15 27.76
CA ASP A 232 -24.09 9.04 26.90
C ASP A 232 -23.97 9.43 25.42
N GLY A 233 -23.49 10.66 25.16
CA GLY A 233 -23.34 11.19 23.79
C GLY A 233 -24.58 11.96 23.29
N SER A 234 -25.35 12.55 24.20
CA SER A 234 -26.41 13.50 23.82
C SER A 234 -25.80 14.82 23.37
N SER A 235 -26.37 15.47 22.35
CA SER A 235 -25.93 16.81 21.91
C SER A 235 -25.95 17.88 23.01
N ALA A 236 -26.64 17.59 24.12
CA ALA A 236 -26.62 18.41 25.31
C ALA A 236 -25.25 18.46 26.02
N ILE A 237 -24.29 17.61 25.67
CA ILE A 237 -22.93 17.72 26.20
C ILE A 237 -22.26 19.04 25.82
N PHE A 238 -22.57 19.56 24.62
CA PHE A 238 -22.05 20.84 24.15
C PHE A 238 -22.68 22.01 24.88
N ASP A 239 -23.93 21.86 25.31
CA ASP A 239 -24.61 22.85 26.15
C ASP A 239 -23.91 22.97 27.51
N ALA A 240 -23.53 21.85 28.12
CA ALA A 240 -22.76 21.81 29.36
C ALA A 240 -21.35 22.41 29.19
N LEU A 241 -20.68 22.06 28.09
CA LEU A 241 -19.36 22.57 27.77
C LEU A 241 -19.39 24.10 27.60
N PHE A 242 -20.40 24.62 26.91
CA PHE A 242 -20.58 26.07 26.70
C PHE A 242 -20.73 26.85 28.01
N THR A 243 -21.39 26.28 29.03
CA THR A 243 -21.60 26.88 30.36
C THR A 243 -20.49 26.59 31.37
N ASP A 244 -19.43 25.88 30.97
CA ASP A 244 -18.34 25.38 31.82
C ASP A 244 -18.83 24.44 32.96
N THR A 245 -20.01 23.86 32.83
CA THR A 245 -20.54 22.88 33.80
C THR A 245 -19.77 21.56 33.63
N PRO A 246 -19.20 20.98 34.70
CA PRO A 246 -18.52 19.69 34.63
C PRO A 246 -19.41 18.63 33.98
N ILE A 247 -18.84 17.84 33.09
CA ILE A 247 -19.53 16.75 32.41
C ILE A 247 -18.67 15.50 32.42
N VAL A 248 -19.32 14.34 32.53
CA VAL A 248 -18.75 13.01 32.38
C VAL A 248 -19.54 12.28 31.31
N ILE A 249 -18.83 11.61 30.40
CA ILE A 249 -19.48 10.79 29.38
C ILE A 249 -19.56 9.33 29.87
N PHE A 250 -20.76 8.76 29.84
CA PHE A 250 -21.01 7.36 30.13
C PHE A 250 -20.90 6.56 28.83
N GLN A 251 -19.96 5.62 28.80
CA GLN A 251 -19.48 4.89 27.61
C GLN A 251 -18.68 5.76 26.63
N HIS A 252 -17.60 5.21 26.08
CA HIS A 252 -16.82 5.93 25.06
C HIS A 252 -17.72 6.20 23.84
N PRO A 253 -17.81 7.45 23.34
CA PRO A 253 -18.61 7.74 22.15
C PRO A 253 -18.01 6.98 20.97
N GLN A 254 -18.76 6.03 20.40
CA GLN A 254 -18.41 5.30 19.18
C GLN A 254 -19.24 5.85 18.03
N THR A 255 -18.87 7.03 17.54
CA THR A 255 -19.63 7.72 16.50
C THR A 255 -18.88 7.66 15.18
N GLU A 256 -19.60 7.30 14.11
CA GLU A 256 -19.06 7.27 12.74
C GLU A 256 -18.47 8.63 12.35
N SER A 257 -17.25 8.62 11.79
CA SER A 257 -16.62 9.82 11.24
C SER A 257 -17.37 10.29 9.98
N PHE A 258 -17.68 11.58 9.90
CA PHE A 258 -18.20 12.18 8.67
C PHE A 258 -17.01 12.57 7.79
N GLU A 259 -16.85 11.94 6.62
CA GLU A 259 -15.75 12.24 5.68
C GLU A 259 -14.36 12.23 6.34
N GLY A 260 -14.14 11.35 7.32
CA GLY A 260 -12.88 11.24 8.06
C GLY A 260 -12.69 12.29 9.18
N ILE A 261 -13.67 13.17 9.41
CA ILE A 261 -13.68 14.10 10.54
C ILE A 261 -14.25 13.37 11.77
N LEU A 262 -13.41 13.23 12.80
CA LEU A 262 -13.84 12.70 14.09
C LEU A 262 -14.90 13.62 14.73
N PRO A 263 -16.00 13.06 15.27
CA PRO A 263 -17.00 13.82 16.02
C PRO A 263 -16.36 14.57 17.19
N LEU A 264 -16.78 15.81 17.42
CA LEU A 264 -16.19 16.66 18.46
C LEU A 264 -16.27 16.02 19.87
N GLU A 265 -17.30 15.22 20.13
CA GLU A 265 -17.48 14.45 21.38
C GLU A 265 -16.35 13.46 21.61
N GLU A 266 -15.87 12.82 20.55
CA GLU A 266 -14.75 11.88 20.60
C GLU A 266 -13.41 12.63 20.75
N GLN A 267 -13.26 13.77 20.06
CA GLN A 267 -12.06 14.61 20.19
C GLN A 267 -11.86 15.12 21.62
N ILE A 268 -12.92 15.59 22.29
CA ILE A 268 -12.84 16.09 23.68
C ILE A 268 -12.57 14.98 24.70
N VAL A 269 -12.96 13.73 24.41
CA VAL A 269 -12.61 12.56 25.23
C VAL A 269 -11.15 12.16 25.01
N GLN A 270 -10.69 12.08 23.76
CA GLN A 270 -9.30 11.73 23.42
C GLN A 270 -8.28 12.75 23.98
N GLN A 271 -8.65 14.04 23.99
CA GLN A 271 -7.83 15.11 24.56
C GLN A 271 -7.94 15.23 26.09
N ASN A 272 -8.71 14.34 26.73
CA ASN A 272 -8.96 14.32 28.17
C ASN A 272 -9.56 15.65 28.71
N ILE A 273 -10.34 16.35 27.88
CA ILE A 273 -11.07 17.58 28.25
C ILE A 273 -12.34 17.21 29.03
N VAL A 274 -12.97 16.12 28.63
CA VAL A 274 -14.12 15.52 29.30
C VAL A 274 -13.79 14.08 29.66
N PRO A 275 -13.83 13.69 30.95
CA PRO A 275 -13.58 12.32 31.36
C PRO A 275 -14.74 11.41 30.92
N PHE A 276 -14.41 10.15 30.64
CA PHE A 276 -15.41 9.12 30.32
C PHE A 276 -15.34 7.95 31.31
N VAL A 277 -16.45 7.24 31.49
CA VAL A 277 -16.55 6.05 32.34
C VAL A 277 -17.43 5.00 31.69
N ASN A 278 -17.01 3.74 31.71
CA ASN A 278 -17.79 2.60 31.21
C ASN A 278 -18.49 1.87 32.36
N ASP A 279 -19.36 0.92 32.05
CA ASP A 279 -20.19 0.16 33.02
C ASP A 279 -19.40 -0.57 34.14
N ASN A 280 -18.13 -0.93 33.88
CA ASN A 280 -17.24 -1.55 34.88
C ASN A 280 -16.40 -0.53 35.70
N GLY A 281 -16.57 0.77 35.45
CA GLY A 281 -15.79 1.84 36.07
C GLY A 281 -16.50 2.47 37.27
N ASN A 282 -15.74 3.18 38.12
CA ASN A 282 -16.31 3.88 39.28
C ASN A 282 -16.92 5.23 38.84
N ILE A 283 -18.19 5.21 38.42
CA ILE A 283 -18.95 6.38 37.94
C ILE A 283 -18.93 7.51 38.99
N LYS A 284 -19.22 7.16 40.25
CA LYS A 284 -19.22 8.10 41.38
C LYS A 284 -17.89 8.84 41.53
N GLN A 285 -16.77 8.13 41.49
CA GLN A 285 -15.44 8.74 41.61
C GLN A 285 -15.11 9.62 40.40
N THR A 286 -15.51 9.20 39.21
CA THR A 286 -15.27 9.97 37.97
C THR A 286 -16.04 11.30 37.99
N LEU A 287 -17.29 11.28 38.45
CA LEU A 287 -18.10 12.48 38.68
C LEU A 287 -17.46 13.42 39.71
N LEU A 288 -16.95 12.89 40.82
CA LEU A 288 -16.24 13.70 41.82
C LEU A 288 -14.96 14.32 41.27
N ASN A 289 -14.17 13.58 40.48
CA ASN A 289 -12.97 14.11 39.85
C ASN A 289 -13.32 15.25 38.87
N ALA A 290 -14.40 15.13 38.09
CA ALA A 290 -14.84 16.18 37.18
C ALA A 290 -15.19 17.50 37.91
N ILE A 291 -15.65 17.42 39.16
CA ILE A 291 -16.01 18.57 40.02
C ILE A 291 -14.80 19.15 40.75
N LEU A 292 -13.86 18.30 41.20
CA LEU A 292 -12.83 18.66 42.18
C LEU A 292 -11.42 18.81 41.60
N ASP A 293 -11.15 18.25 40.42
CA ASP A 293 -9.82 18.33 39.79
C ASP A 293 -9.59 19.72 39.15
N GLU A 294 -8.77 20.54 39.81
CA GLU A 294 -8.45 21.90 39.34
C GLU A 294 -7.76 21.92 37.97
N GLN A 295 -6.95 20.92 37.65
CA GLN A 295 -6.23 20.86 36.38
C GLN A 295 -7.19 20.56 35.24
N LEU A 296 -8.08 19.57 35.42
CA LEU A 296 -9.13 19.24 34.46
C LEU A 296 -10.11 20.41 34.25
N ILE A 297 -10.45 21.14 35.33
CA ILE A 297 -11.29 22.35 35.25
C ILE A 297 -10.61 23.44 34.41
N GLN A 298 -9.31 23.69 34.61
CA GLN A 298 -8.57 24.68 33.84
C GLN A 298 -8.45 24.31 32.36
N GLN A 299 -8.14 23.04 32.06
CA GLN A 299 -8.05 22.53 30.69
C GLN A 299 -9.37 22.68 29.94
N ARG A 300 -10.48 22.28 30.58
CA ARG A 300 -11.82 22.43 30.01
C ARG A 300 -12.20 23.88 29.74
N ARG A 301 -11.97 24.79 30.69
CA ARG A 301 -12.25 26.24 30.50
C ARG A 301 -11.46 26.82 29.33
N LYS A 302 -10.18 26.43 29.18
CA LYS A 302 -9.36 26.86 28.05
C LYS A 302 -9.96 26.37 26.73
N PHE A 303 -10.30 25.08 26.64
CA PHE A 303 -10.94 24.50 25.46
C PHE A 303 -12.25 25.19 25.11
N THR A 304 -13.11 25.46 26.11
CA THR A 304 -14.38 26.15 25.87
C THR A 304 -14.17 27.55 25.29
N LEU A 305 -13.18 28.31 25.76
CA LEU A 305 -12.87 29.65 25.24
C LEU A 305 -12.38 29.63 23.79
N GLU A 306 -11.62 28.60 23.42
CA GLU A 306 -11.14 28.41 22.05
C GLU A 306 -12.29 28.02 21.12
N MET A 307 -13.15 27.09 21.54
CA MET A 307 -14.22 26.55 20.69
C MET A 307 -15.43 27.47 20.55
N PHE A 308 -15.76 28.22 21.61
CA PHE A 308 -16.92 29.09 21.69
C PHE A 308 -16.51 30.54 21.97
N PRO A 309 -15.95 31.24 20.96
CA PRO A 309 -15.42 32.59 21.14
C PRO A 309 -16.49 33.65 21.38
N VAL A 310 -17.76 33.36 21.11
CA VAL A 310 -18.90 34.27 21.28
C VAL A 310 -19.81 33.74 22.37
N LYS A 311 -20.03 34.54 23.42
CA LYS A 311 -20.89 34.17 24.56
C LYS A 311 -21.71 35.35 25.07
N GLY A 312 -22.74 35.05 25.85
CA GLY A 312 -23.55 36.06 26.52
C GLY A 312 -24.28 36.97 25.52
N ARG A 313 -24.37 38.27 25.83
CA ARG A 313 -25.14 39.23 25.03
C ARG A 313 -24.63 39.40 23.60
N GLU A 314 -23.32 39.24 23.39
CA GLU A 314 -22.68 39.32 22.07
C GLU A 314 -23.31 38.35 21.05
N THR A 315 -23.79 37.20 21.52
CA THR A 315 -24.52 36.20 20.71
C THR A 315 -25.71 36.82 19.98
N ILE A 316 -26.52 37.60 20.71
CA ILE A 316 -27.72 38.24 20.17
C ILE A 316 -27.34 39.39 19.27
N ASP A 317 -26.33 40.17 19.66
CA ASP A 317 -25.90 41.33 18.88
C ASP A 317 -25.38 40.89 17.49
N LYS A 318 -24.57 39.83 17.42
CA LYS A 318 -24.12 39.24 16.14
C LYS A 318 -25.27 38.70 15.28
N CYS A 319 -26.20 37.95 15.89
CA CYS A 319 -27.38 37.46 15.17
C CYS A 319 -28.17 38.63 14.57
N MET A 320 -28.38 39.69 15.35
CA MET A 320 -29.11 40.89 14.92
C MET A 320 -28.36 41.67 13.85
N ASP A 321 -27.03 41.74 13.88
CA ASP A 321 -26.23 42.38 12.83
C ASP A 321 -26.40 41.67 11.48
N VAL A 322 -26.35 40.34 11.47
CA VAL A 322 -26.63 39.56 10.25
C VAL A 322 -28.07 39.77 9.79
N ILE A 323 -29.06 39.57 10.68
CA ILE A 323 -30.48 39.75 10.34
C ILE A 323 -30.74 41.15 9.77
N ASN A 324 -30.15 42.19 10.36
CA ASN A 324 -30.34 43.56 9.89
C ASN A 324 -29.75 43.82 8.50
N ARG A 325 -28.64 43.18 8.11
CA ARG A 325 -28.09 43.26 6.75
C ARG A 325 -29.08 42.71 5.73
N PHE A 326 -29.63 41.53 5.99
CA PHE A 326 -30.58 40.86 5.11
C PHE A 326 -31.96 41.54 5.09
N LEU A 327 -32.44 42.06 6.22
CA LEU A 327 -33.67 42.87 6.27
C LEU A 327 -33.55 44.18 5.46
N LYS A 328 -32.34 44.72 5.30
CA LYS A 328 -32.07 45.95 4.53
C LYS A 328 -31.72 45.68 3.06
N ASP A 329 -31.63 44.43 2.63
CA ASP A 329 -31.05 44.01 1.34
C ASP A 329 -29.62 44.52 1.12
N ASP A 330 -28.90 44.83 2.19
CA ASP A 330 -27.50 45.26 2.20
C ASP A 330 -26.59 44.02 2.25
N VAL A 331 -26.71 43.19 1.22
CA VAL A 331 -26.00 41.93 1.08
C VAL A 331 -25.13 42.03 -0.17
N ASP A 332 -23.84 41.69 -0.03
CA ASP A 332 -22.82 41.89 -1.07
C ASP A 332 -23.26 41.29 -2.44
N HIS A 333 -22.98 42.01 -3.53
CA HIS A 333 -23.21 41.52 -4.88
C HIS A 333 -22.45 40.20 -5.15
N ALA A 334 -21.25 40.05 -4.57
CA ALA A 334 -20.47 38.80 -4.65
C ALA A 334 -21.23 37.63 -4.01
N TYR A 335 -21.95 37.85 -2.90
CA TYR A 335 -22.78 36.84 -2.24
C TYR A 335 -23.93 36.38 -3.14
N ARG A 336 -24.68 37.32 -3.73
CA ARG A 336 -25.81 36.99 -4.62
C ARG A 336 -25.36 36.23 -5.86
N ALA A 337 -24.16 36.53 -6.37
CA ALA A 337 -23.57 35.84 -7.51
C ALA A 337 -23.05 34.44 -7.15
N GLY A 338 -22.35 34.30 -6.02
CA GLY A 338 -21.80 33.03 -5.54
C GLY A 338 -22.88 32.01 -5.19
N HIS A 339 -23.92 32.41 -4.45
CA HIS A 339 -25.01 31.51 -4.08
C HIS A 339 -25.83 31.05 -5.30
N LYS A 340 -26.10 31.95 -6.26
CA LYS A 340 -26.75 31.58 -7.52
C LYS A 340 -25.90 30.63 -8.36
N ARG A 341 -24.58 30.83 -8.39
CA ARG A 341 -23.66 29.98 -9.14
C ARG A 341 -23.61 28.56 -8.58
N LEU A 342 -23.43 28.40 -7.26
CA LEU A 342 -23.38 27.08 -6.62
C LEU A 342 -24.69 26.29 -6.77
N ASN A 343 -25.85 26.96 -6.60
CA ASN A 343 -27.15 26.34 -6.84
C ASN A 343 -27.40 26.03 -8.32
N HIS A 344 -26.89 26.84 -9.25
CA HIS A 344 -27.00 26.58 -10.68
C HIS A 344 -26.14 25.38 -11.10
N GLU A 345 -24.87 25.33 -10.71
CA GLU A 345 -23.95 24.21 -11.00
C GLU A 345 -24.49 22.88 -10.44
N PHE A 346 -25.08 22.90 -9.23
CA PHE A 346 -25.71 21.71 -8.65
C PHE A 346 -27.03 21.30 -9.34
N ASN A 347 -27.88 22.27 -9.69
CA ASN A 347 -29.13 21.99 -10.42
C ASN A 347 -28.85 21.49 -11.84
N GLU A 348 -27.78 21.95 -12.50
CA GLU A 348 -27.33 21.39 -13.77
C GLU A 348 -26.87 19.93 -13.63
N LEU A 349 -26.16 19.59 -12.55
CA LEU A 349 -25.80 18.20 -12.23
C LEU A 349 -27.03 17.32 -11.96
N GLN A 350 -28.03 17.82 -11.23
CA GLN A 350 -29.30 17.11 -11.00
C GLN A 350 -30.14 16.98 -12.28
N THR A 351 -30.14 18.00 -13.15
CA THR A 351 -30.84 17.96 -14.43
C THR A 351 -30.18 16.98 -15.40
N ARG A 352 -28.84 16.91 -15.42
CA ARG A 352 -28.09 15.88 -16.16
C ARG A 352 -28.42 14.47 -15.66
N ASN A 353 -28.50 14.28 -14.35
CA ASN A 353 -28.92 13.01 -13.75
C ASN A 353 -30.40 12.66 -14.01
N GLN A 354 -31.31 13.64 -14.03
CA GLN A 354 -32.72 13.44 -14.38
C GLN A 354 -32.93 13.16 -15.88
N THR A 355 -32.14 13.78 -16.75
CA THR A 355 -32.17 13.51 -18.20
C THR A 355 -31.68 12.08 -18.49
N GLN A 356 -30.62 11.64 -17.81
CA GLN A 356 -30.18 10.22 -17.84
C GLN A 356 -31.22 9.26 -17.25
N LYS A 357 -32.01 9.70 -16.26
CA LYS A 357 -33.11 8.91 -15.69
C LYS A 357 -34.32 8.79 -16.64
N GLN A 358 -34.67 9.85 -17.37
CA GLN A 358 -35.74 9.83 -18.38
C GLN A 358 -35.38 9.01 -19.61
N GLU A 359 -34.10 9.00 -20.03
CA GLU A 359 -33.59 8.12 -21.08
C GLU A 359 -33.64 6.63 -20.66
N MET A 360 -33.40 6.32 -19.38
CA MET A 360 -33.61 4.98 -18.82
C MET A 360 -35.10 4.57 -18.76
N GLU A 361 -36.01 5.50 -18.45
CA GLU A 361 -37.46 5.22 -18.36
C GLU A 361 -38.07 4.90 -19.74
N GLN A 362 -37.60 5.54 -20.82
CA GLN A 362 -37.96 5.15 -22.20
C GLN A 362 -37.41 3.77 -22.60
N GLN A 363 -36.21 3.39 -22.13
CA GLN A 363 -35.66 2.06 -22.33
C GLN A 363 -36.40 0.98 -21.51
N GLN A 364 -36.95 1.33 -20.34
CA GLN A 364 -37.75 0.42 -19.52
C GLN A 364 -39.12 0.10 -20.12
N GLN A 365 -39.71 1.01 -20.90
CA GLN A 365 -41.00 0.78 -21.57
C GLN A 365 -40.91 -0.26 -22.70
N GLN A 366 -39.74 -0.41 -23.35
CA GLN A 366 -39.45 -1.52 -24.30
C GLN A 366 -39.12 -2.86 -23.61
N ILE A 367 -38.72 -2.82 -22.34
CA ILE A 367 -38.42 -4.03 -21.53
C ILE A 367 -39.72 -4.67 -20.99
N ALA A 368 -40.77 -3.86 -20.75
CA ALA A 368 -42.06 -4.34 -20.26
C ALA A 368 -42.76 -5.32 -21.23
N GLU A 369 -42.57 -5.19 -22.54
CA GLU A 369 -43.13 -6.11 -23.55
C GLU A 369 -42.44 -7.50 -23.55
N HIS A 370 -41.27 -7.65 -22.94
CA HIS A 370 -40.55 -8.92 -22.83
C HIS A 370 -40.78 -9.67 -21.50
N SER A 371 -41.51 -9.09 -20.54
CA SER A 371 -41.75 -9.68 -19.21
C SER A 371 -42.65 -10.92 -19.22
N ASP A 372 -43.57 -11.06 -20.18
CA ASP A 372 -44.45 -12.23 -20.25
C ASP A 372 -43.72 -13.51 -20.67
N GLN A 373 -42.62 -13.39 -21.43
CA GLN A 373 -41.77 -14.53 -21.80
C GLN A 373 -40.84 -14.95 -20.64
N ILE A 374 -40.51 -14.03 -19.73
CA ILE A 374 -39.67 -14.29 -18.55
C ILE A 374 -40.45 -15.07 -17.49
N ASN A 375 -41.75 -14.84 -17.33
CA ASN A 375 -42.58 -15.60 -16.37
C ASN A 375 -42.71 -17.09 -16.72
N ILE A 376 -42.72 -17.42 -18.02
CA ILE A 376 -42.70 -18.82 -18.49
C ILE A 376 -41.35 -19.49 -18.16
N LEU A 377 -40.25 -18.73 -18.26
CA LEU A 377 -38.90 -19.22 -17.94
C LEU A 377 -38.66 -19.35 -16.44
N ILE A 378 -39.27 -18.50 -15.60
CA ILE A 378 -39.21 -18.60 -14.14
C ILE A 378 -40.00 -19.83 -13.66
N GLN A 379 -41.18 -20.10 -14.22
CA GLN A 379 -41.89 -21.35 -13.94
C GLN A 379 -41.11 -22.59 -14.37
N THR A 380 -40.39 -22.51 -15.50
CA THR A 380 -39.51 -23.59 -15.97
C THR A 380 -38.30 -23.78 -15.04
N ARG A 381 -37.72 -22.68 -14.54
CA ARG A 381 -36.62 -22.69 -13.56
C ARG A 381 -37.06 -23.29 -12.24
N ASP A 382 -38.22 -22.90 -11.72
CA ASP A 382 -38.70 -23.39 -10.42
C ASP A 382 -39.11 -24.88 -10.50
N GLN A 383 -39.58 -25.33 -11.67
CA GLN A 383 -39.75 -26.76 -11.96
C GLN A 383 -38.40 -27.50 -12.00
N GLN A 384 -37.35 -26.90 -12.58
CA GLN A 384 -36.00 -27.49 -12.62
C GLN A 384 -35.30 -27.47 -11.24
N GLU A 385 -35.48 -26.44 -10.43
CA GLU A 385 -34.96 -26.36 -9.06
C GLU A 385 -35.62 -27.39 -8.13
N ASN A 386 -36.92 -27.65 -8.30
CA ASN A 386 -37.59 -28.73 -7.58
C ASN A 386 -37.08 -30.11 -8.01
N VAL A 387 -36.73 -30.30 -9.29
CA VAL A 387 -36.06 -31.51 -9.78
C VAL A 387 -34.64 -31.61 -9.22
N ILE A 388 -33.88 -30.52 -9.15
CA ILE A 388 -32.51 -30.50 -8.58
C ILE A 388 -32.52 -30.75 -7.07
N ASN A 389 -33.51 -30.24 -6.35
CA ASN A 389 -33.67 -30.49 -4.91
C ASN A 389 -34.12 -31.93 -4.64
N SER A 390 -35.01 -32.48 -5.47
CA SER A 390 -35.34 -33.92 -5.50
C SER A 390 -34.10 -34.75 -5.79
N MET A 391 -33.31 -34.38 -6.80
CA MET A 391 -32.08 -35.08 -7.16
C MET A 391 -30.98 -34.93 -6.10
N SER A 392 -30.94 -33.84 -5.34
CA SER A 392 -29.99 -33.65 -4.22
C SER A 392 -30.40 -34.47 -3.00
N ALA A 393 -31.70 -34.64 -2.76
CA ALA A 393 -32.21 -35.59 -1.77
C ALA A 393 -31.94 -37.05 -2.20
N ASP A 394 -32.12 -37.36 -3.49
CA ASP A 394 -31.78 -38.66 -4.06
C ASP A 394 -30.26 -38.90 -4.03
N PHE A 395 -29.44 -37.88 -4.27
CA PHE A 395 -27.97 -37.94 -4.20
C PHE A 395 -27.50 -38.18 -2.77
N LYS A 396 -28.13 -37.52 -1.80
CA LYS A 396 -27.85 -37.76 -0.38
C LYS A 396 -28.28 -39.17 0.03
N SER A 397 -29.46 -39.62 -0.39
CA SER A 397 -29.93 -40.99 -0.17
C SER A 397 -29.02 -42.04 -0.83
N LEU A 398 -28.54 -41.78 -2.04
CA LEU A 398 -27.62 -42.66 -2.77
C LEU A 398 -26.21 -42.64 -2.17
N SER A 399 -25.75 -41.51 -1.64
CA SER A 399 -24.49 -41.39 -0.91
C SER A 399 -24.54 -42.18 0.39
N GLU A 400 -25.61 -42.02 1.17
CA GLU A 400 -25.83 -42.79 2.41
C GLU A 400 -25.91 -44.29 2.11
N LYS A 401 -26.58 -44.67 1.02
CA LYS A 401 -26.70 -46.07 0.58
C LYS A 401 -25.38 -46.63 0.03
N LYS A 402 -24.55 -45.79 -0.58
CA LYS A 402 -23.19 -46.14 -1.02
C LYS A 402 -22.30 -46.39 0.18
N ASP A 403 -22.34 -45.53 1.19
CA ASP A 403 -21.56 -45.67 2.43
C ASP A 403 -22.00 -46.93 3.20
N GLU A 404 -23.30 -47.23 3.23
CA GLU A 404 -23.85 -48.45 3.84
C GLU A 404 -23.42 -49.73 3.08
N LEU A 405 -23.41 -49.69 1.75
CA LEU A 405 -22.92 -50.79 0.91
C LEU A 405 -21.40 -50.97 1.01
N GLU A 406 -20.64 -49.89 1.20
CA GLU A 406 -19.20 -49.90 1.39
C GLU A 406 -18.84 -50.50 2.75
N GLN A 407 -19.58 -50.16 3.81
CA GLN A 407 -19.43 -50.81 5.12
C GLN A 407 -19.77 -52.30 5.06
N LYS A 408 -20.86 -52.68 4.36
CA LYS A 408 -21.19 -54.09 4.11
C LYS A 408 -20.13 -54.81 3.29
N TYR A 409 -19.55 -54.15 2.29
CA TYR A 409 -18.46 -54.69 1.48
C TYR A 409 -17.22 -54.96 2.33
N VAL A 410 -16.84 -54.02 3.20
CA VAL A 410 -15.70 -54.18 4.11
C VAL A 410 -15.95 -55.33 5.10
N GLN A 411 -17.14 -55.41 5.68
CA GLN A 411 -17.52 -56.50 6.60
C GLN A 411 -17.50 -57.87 5.90
N LEU A 412 -18.12 -57.98 4.72
CA LEU A 412 -18.11 -59.23 3.94
C LEU A 412 -16.71 -59.62 3.45
N THR A 413 -15.81 -58.65 3.24
CA THR A 413 -14.40 -58.90 2.89
C THR A 413 -13.61 -59.42 4.09
N GLN A 414 -13.93 -58.96 5.30
CA GLN A 414 -13.39 -59.51 6.54
C GLN A 414 -13.94 -60.93 6.78
N ASP A 415 -15.25 -61.13 6.67
CA ASP A 415 -15.89 -62.44 6.82
C ASP A 415 -15.41 -63.45 5.74
N TYR A 416 -15.13 -62.99 4.50
CA TYR A 416 -14.53 -63.77 3.41
C TYR A 416 -13.11 -64.27 3.74
N ASN A 417 -12.33 -63.47 4.47
CA ASN A 417 -11.00 -63.86 4.91
C ASN A 417 -11.03 -64.85 6.10
N ASP A 418 -12.12 -64.84 6.88
CA ASP A 418 -12.26 -65.65 8.09
C ASP A 418 -12.96 -67.03 7.87
N GLU A 419 -13.85 -67.20 6.89
CA GLU A 419 -14.53 -68.48 6.59
C GLU A 419 -14.15 -69.12 5.24
N LYS A 420 -13.04 -69.86 5.25
CA LYS A 420 -12.68 -70.76 4.14
C LYS A 420 -13.47 -72.06 4.20
N ASN A 421 -14.75 -72.09 3.77
CA ASN A 421 -15.40 -73.31 3.22
C ASN A 421 -16.83 -73.18 2.63
N ASN A 422 -17.35 -72.01 2.25
CA ASN A 422 -18.55 -71.93 1.39
C ASN A 422 -18.35 -70.94 0.24
N LEU A 423 -17.42 -71.30 -0.65
CA LEU A 423 -16.83 -70.41 -1.65
C LEU A 423 -17.81 -69.94 -2.75
N ASP A 424 -18.92 -70.62 -2.98
CA ASP A 424 -19.79 -70.32 -4.14
C ASP A 424 -20.91 -69.31 -3.83
N ILE A 425 -21.49 -69.35 -2.62
CA ILE A 425 -22.57 -68.43 -2.22
C ILE A 425 -21.99 -67.03 -1.95
N LEU A 426 -20.84 -66.97 -1.28
CA LEU A 426 -20.16 -65.71 -0.96
C LEU A 426 -19.56 -65.05 -2.21
N ASN A 427 -19.02 -65.83 -3.15
CA ASN A 427 -18.57 -65.30 -4.44
C ASN A 427 -19.73 -64.80 -5.30
N HIS A 428 -20.92 -65.43 -5.23
CA HIS A 428 -22.10 -64.96 -5.94
C HIS A 428 -22.59 -63.61 -5.39
N GLN A 429 -22.65 -63.48 -4.06
CA GLN A 429 -23.03 -62.23 -3.40
C GLN A 429 -21.98 -61.12 -3.62
N TYR A 430 -20.69 -61.45 -3.55
CA TYR A 430 -19.59 -60.54 -3.85
C TYR A 430 -19.67 -60.02 -5.30
N ARG A 431 -19.88 -60.91 -6.29
CA ARG A 431 -20.00 -60.49 -7.70
C ARG A 431 -21.26 -59.66 -7.96
N GLN A 432 -22.37 -59.94 -7.27
CA GLN A 432 -23.56 -59.10 -7.36
C GLN A 432 -23.35 -57.70 -6.76
N LEU A 433 -22.76 -57.60 -5.56
CA LEU A 433 -22.46 -56.31 -4.93
C LEU A 433 -21.42 -55.51 -5.72
N PHE A 434 -20.38 -56.18 -6.23
CA PHE A 434 -19.35 -55.55 -7.07
C PHE A 434 -19.93 -55.07 -8.40
N GLY A 435 -20.86 -55.84 -8.99
CA GLY A 435 -21.62 -55.42 -10.17
C GLY A 435 -22.45 -54.17 -9.90
N GLN A 436 -23.19 -54.14 -8.79
CA GLN A 436 -24.00 -52.99 -8.37
C GLN A 436 -23.13 -51.76 -8.05
N TYR A 437 -21.98 -51.94 -7.39
CA TYR A 437 -21.03 -50.86 -7.12
C TYR A 437 -20.46 -50.26 -8.41
N ASN A 438 -20.05 -51.09 -9.37
CA ASN A 438 -19.53 -50.62 -10.65
C ASN A 438 -20.61 -49.97 -11.52
N GLU A 439 -21.84 -50.48 -11.49
CA GLU A 439 -22.97 -49.89 -12.21
C GLU A 439 -23.31 -48.50 -11.64
N LEU A 440 -23.31 -48.35 -10.31
CA LEU A 440 -23.51 -47.06 -9.64
C LEU A 440 -22.36 -46.09 -9.91
N THR A 441 -21.12 -46.58 -9.94
CA THR A 441 -19.92 -45.79 -10.27
C THR A 441 -19.96 -45.32 -11.72
N THR A 442 -20.41 -46.18 -12.64
CA THR A 442 -20.60 -45.84 -14.05
C THR A 442 -21.73 -44.82 -14.25
N GLN A 443 -22.82 -44.93 -13.49
CA GLN A 443 -23.89 -43.93 -13.47
C GLN A 443 -23.39 -42.57 -12.94
N PHE A 444 -22.54 -42.58 -11.91
CA PHE A 444 -21.87 -41.38 -11.38
C PHE A 444 -20.96 -40.72 -12.42
N SER A 445 -20.13 -41.50 -13.10
CA SER A 445 -19.24 -40.98 -14.15
C SER A 445 -20.01 -40.43 -15.35
N LYS A 446 -21.15 -41.03 -15.72
CA LYS A 446 -22.05 -40.48 -16.76
C LYS A 446 -22.70 -39.17 -16.33
N LEU A 447 -23.05 -39.03 -15.05
CA LEU A 447 -23.58 -37.79 -14.48
C LEU A 447 -22.51 -36.69 -14.41
N GLU A 448 -21.26 -37.02 -14.08
CA GLU A 448 -20.14 -36.08 -14.13
C GLU A 448 -19.80 -35.65 -15.57
N GLU A 449 -19.81 -36.58 -16.52
CA GLU A 449 -19.63 -36.28 -17.94
C GLU A 449 -20.75 -35.37 -18.47
N TYR A 450 -22.00 -35.64 -18.07
CA TYR A 450 -23.16 -34.81 -18.40
C TYR A 450 -23.06 -33.42 -17.75
N ASN A 451 -22.59 -33.32 -16.51
CA ASN A 451 -22.39 -32.05 -15.80
C ASN A 451 -21.24 -31.22 -16.38
N GLY A 452 -20.17 -31.89 -16.84
CA GLY A 452 -19.07 -31.27 -17.58
C GLY A 452 -19.46 -30.83 -19.00
N LYS A 453 -20.44 -31.50 -19.62
CA LYS A 453 -21.04 -31.09 -20.89
C LYS A 453 -21.98 -29.90 -20.69
N LEU A 454 -22.81 -29.93 -19.63
CA LEU A 454 -23.68 -28.82 -19.22
C LEU A 454 -22.87 -27.58 -18.80
N SER A 455 -21.72 -27.73 -18.14
CA SER A 455 -20.82 -26.64 -17.77
C SER A 455 -20.12 -26.00 -18.98
N ARG A 456 -19.83 -26.80 -20.02
CA ARG A 456 -19.30 -26.29 -21.30
C ARG A 456 -20.38 -25.63 -22.15
N GLU A 457 -21.59 -26.17 -22.16
CA GLU A 457 -22.76 -25.52 -22.77
C GLU A 457 -23.10 -24.22 -22.02
N LEU A 458 -23.04 -24.22 -20.69
CA LEU A 458 -23.17 -23.03 -19.86
C LEU A 458 -22.05 -22.03 -20.17
N HIS A 459 -20.78 -22.43 -20.23
CA HIS A 459 -19.67 -21.52 -20.57
C HIS A 459 -19.82 -20.90 -21.96
N ASN A 460 -20.30 -21.67 -22.94
CA ASN A 460 -20.63 -21.19 -24.29
C ASN A 460 -21.87 -20.28 -24.29
N ILE A 461 -22.87 -20.58 -23.46
CA ILE A 461 -23.99 -19.69 -23.19
C ILE A 461 -23.45 -18.40 -22.55
N TYR A 462 -22.65 -18.45 -21.47
CA TYR A 462 -22.03 -17.34 -20.74
C TYR A 462 -21.23 -16.38 -21.62
N ASN A 463 -20.56 -16.93 -22.63
CA ASN A 463 -19.81 -16.16 -23.62
C ASN A 463 -20.61 -15.79 -24.87
N SER A 464 -21.81 -16.34 -25.06
CA SER A 464 -22.71 -15.94 -26.14
C SER A 464 -23.19 -14.50 -25.92
N LYS A 465 -23.37 -13.76 -27.02
CA LYS A 465 -23.89 -12.39 -26.98
C LYS A 465 -25.24 -12.30 -26.24
N ARG A 466 -26.08 -13.35 -26.29
CA ARG A 466 -27.36 -13.44 -25.57
C ARG A 466 -27.20 -13.56 -24.04
N TRP A 467 -26.19 -14.27 -23.53
CA TRP A 467 -25.99 -14.36 -22.08
C TRP A 467 -25.23 -13.17 -21.50
N LYS A 468 -24.26 -12.59 -22.21
CA LYS A 468 -23.63 -11.32 -21.76
C LYS A 468 -24.69 -10.21 -21.60
N MET A 469 -25.75 -10.25 -22.40
CA MET A 469 -26.93 -9.39 -22.27
C MET A 469 -27.84 -9.79 -21.08
N ALA A 470 -28.10 -11.09 -20.87
CA ALA A 470 -28.85 -11.58 -19.70
C ALA A 470 -28.12 -11.40 -18.35
N ASN A 471 -26.78 -11.48 -18.32
CA ASN A 471 -25.96 -11.27 -17.12
C ASN A 471 -25.85 -9.78 -16.75
N LYS A 472 -25.92 -8.86 -17.73
CA LYS A 472 -26.13 -7.43 -17.45
C LYS A 472 -27.49 -7.18 -16.78
N ILE A 473 -28.55 -7.88 -17.23
CA ILE A 473 -29.90 -7.81 -16.62
C ILE A 473 -29.93 -8.51 -15.25
N LYS A 474 -29.19 -9.62 -15.05
CA LYS A 474 -29.04 -10.30 -13.76
C LYS A 474 -28.21 -9.49 -12.77
N HIS A 475 -27.21 -8.71 -13.21
CA HIS A 475 -26.45 -7.78 -12.35
C HIS A 475 -27.31 -6.58 -11.90
N ILE A 476 -28.29 -6.16 -12.73
CA ILE A 476 -29.33 -5.20 -12.35
C ILE A 476 -30.32 -5.81 -11.32
N LEU A 477 -30.67 -7.11 -11.46
CA LEU A 477 -31.59 -7.81 -10.55
C LEU A 477 -30.94 -8.36 -9.25
N HIS A 478 -29.63 -8.61 -9.23
CA HIS A 478 -28.89 -9.05 -8.04
C HIS A 478 -28.50 -7.88 -7.12
N LYS A 479 -28.42 -6.65 -7.66
CA LYS A 479 -28.42 -5.40 -6.87
C LYS A 479 -29.78 -5.08 -6.24
N SER A 480 -30.86 -5.77 -6.62
CA SER A 480 -32.24 -5.53 -6.13
C SER A 480 -32.89 -6.70 -5.37
N LYS A 481 -32.13 -7.75 -5.01
CA LYS A 481 -32.55 -8.77 -4.02
C LYS A 481 -31.43 -9.15 -3.05
N MET A 482 -31.07 -8.18 -2.21
CA MET A 482 -30.45 -8.29 -0.87
C MET A 482 -30.52 -6.85 -0.34
N ILE A 483 -31.72 -6.29 -0.12
CA ILE A 483 -32.64 -6.46 1.04
C ILE A 483 -34.09 -6.42 0.47
N TYR A 484 -34.99 -7.39 0.65
CA TYR A 484 -35.76 -7.65 1.87
C TYR A 484 -36.37 -9.07 1.86
N VAL A 485 -36.02 -9.87 2.86
CA VAL A 485 -37.00 -10.58 3.70
C VAL A 485 -36.52 -10.46 5.14
N LEU A 486 -37.25 -9.69 5.95
CA LEU A 486 -37.17 -9.76 7.41
C LEU A 486 -38.27 -10.70 7.93
N LYS A 487 -37.86 -11.54 8.88
CA LYS A 487 -38.56 -12.01 10.09
C LYS A 487 -39.63 -13.13 10.02
N GLY A 488 -39.36 -14.19 10.80
CA GLY A 488 -40.34 -15.15 11.29
C GLY A 488 -39.79 -16.27 12.22
N TYR A 489 -39.50 -15.94 13.48
CA TYR A 489 -39.55 -16.78 14.71
C TYR A 489 -38.44 -17.81 15.11
N ARG A 490 -37.88 -17.52 16.30
CA ARG A 490 -37.26 -18.30 17.41
C ARG A 490 -37.35 -19.85 17.40
N VAL A 491 -36.30 -20.53 17.91
CA VAL A 491 -36.31 -21.43 19.11
C VAL A 491 -34.88 -21.95 19.48
N TRP A 492 -34.50 -21.74 20.75
CA TRP A 492 -33.58 -22.46 21.67
C TRP A 492 -32.08 -22.73 21.42
N LYS A 493 -31.25 -22.17 22.33
CA LYS A 493 -30.24 -22.84 23.20
C LYS A 493 -29.84 -24.29 22.83
N SER A 494 -28.55 -24.54 22.56
CA SER A 494 -27.59 -25.07 23.54
C SER A 494 -26.45 -25.89 22.91
N TYR A 495 -25.25 -25.74 23.49
CA TYR A 495 -24.10 -26.66 23.52
C TYR A 495 -23.31 -26.98 22.23
N GLY A 496 -21.98 -26.90 22.37
CA GLY A 496 -21.12 -27.97 21.87
C GLY A 496 -19.96 -27.53 20.99
N THR A 497 -18.99 -26.86 21.61
CA THR A 497 -17.55 -26.98 21.34
C THR A 497 -17.10 -28.04 20.34
N SER A 498 -16.21 -27.59 19.44
CA SER A 498 -14.98 -28.28 19.00
C SER A 498 -15.13 -29.65 18.33
N ILE A 499 -14.64 -29.73 17.09
CA ILE A 499 -13.68 -30.72 16.57
C ILE A 499 -13.63 -30.44 15.06
N LEU A 500 -12.60 -29.75 14.62
CA LEU A 500 -11.38 -30.37 14.14
C LEU A 500 -11.43 -30.47 12.61
N LEU A 501 -11.05 -29.37 11.98
CA LEU A 501 -9.78 -29.32 11.30
C LEU A 501 -9.20 -30.61 10.70
N LYS A 502 -8.62 -30.40 9.51
CA LYS A 502 -7.62 -31.27 8.92
C LYS A 502 -8.15 -32.67 8.78
N LYS A 503 -8.88 -32.90 7.70
CA LYS A 503 -8.40 -33.84 6.69
C LYS A 503 -8.61 -33.25 5.30
N ILE A 504 -7.57 -32.61 4.78
CA ILE A 504 -6.70 -33.22 3.76
C ILE A 504 -7.33 -32.93 2.39
N LYS A 505 -6.91 -31.87 1.71
CA LYS A 505 -5.57 -31.82 1.08
C LYS A 505 -5.34 -33.08 0.25
N ALA A 506 -6.21 -33.32 -0.73
CA ALA A 506 -5.90 -34.26 -1.81
C ALA A 506 -6.79 -33.98 -3.02
N LYS A 507 -6.35 -33.05 -3.86
CA LYS A 507 -5.98 -33.31 -5.26
C LYS A 507 -5.80 -31.95 -5.94
N VAL A 508 -4.58 -31.42 -6.01
CA VAL A 508 -3.48 -31.98 -6.82
C VAL A 508 -4.06 -32.50 -8.12
N SER A 509 -4.10 -31.57 -9.06
CA SER A 509 -3.67 -31.76 -10.44
C SER A 509 -4.11 -33.04 -11.12
N LEU A 510 -4.92 -32.88 -12.16
CA LEU A 510 -4.44 -33.25 -13.49
C LEU A 510 -5.31 -32.61 -14.56
N LYS A 511 -4.70 -31.60 -15.17
CA LYS A 511 -4.58 -31.39 -16.63
C LYS A 511 -5.00 -30.00 -17.05
N LEU A 512 -4.01 -29.11 -16.93
CA LEU A 512 -3.46 -28.40 -18.07
C LEU A 512 -3.80 -29.12 -19.39
N LYS A 513 -4.49 -28.43 -20.29
CA LYS A 513 -3.83 -27.93 -21.51
C LYS A 513 -4.80 -27.11 -22.36
N ASN A 514 -4.25 -25.99 -22.80
CA ASN A 514 -4.62 -25.16 -23.95
C ASN A 514 -5.67 -24.07 -23.72
N SER A 515 -5.18 -22.85 -23.46
CA SER A 515 -5.08 -21.79 -24.49
C SER A 515 -4.66 -20.47 -23.83
N LYS A 516 -3.44 -19.98 -24.08
CA LYS A 516 -3.21 -18.78 -24.92
C LYS A 516 -4.20 -17.63 -24.67
N ALA A 517 -3.92 -16.84 -23.64
CA ALA A 517 -4.05 -15.39 -23.58
C ALA A 517 -3.10 -14.97 -22.45
N VAL A 518 -1.84 -14.61 -22.76
CA VAL A 518 -1.34 -13.24 -22.56
C VAL A 518 -2.06 -12.58 -21.37
N ASP A 519 -1.56 -12.93 -20.18
CA ASP A 519 -1.85 -12.30 -18.92
C ASP A 519 -1.40 -10.83 -19.01
N GLN A 520 -2.34 -9.91 -19.14
CA GLN A 520 -2.17 -8.63 -18.46
C GLN A 520 -2.50 -8.88 -16.98
N PRO A 521 -1.70 -8.36 -16.03
CA PRO A 521 -2.09 -8.40 -14.63
C PRO A 521 -3.47 -7.75 -14.52
N VAL A 522 -4.43 -8.53 -14.05
CA VAL A 522 -5.77 -8.04 -13.77
C VAL A 522 -5.64 -6.92 -12.74
N ASP A 523 -6.00 -5.70 -13.14
CA ASP A 523 -6.21 -4.52 -12.29
C ASP A 523 -7.26 -4.82 -11.20
N LEU A 524 -6.87 -5.55 -10.17
CA LEU A 524 -7.68 -5.86 -8.99
C LEU A 524 -7.32 -4.95 -7.81
N TRP A 525 -7.03 -3.67 -8.03
CA TRP A 525 -6.95 -2.67 -6.94
C TRP A 525 -7.36 -1.28 -7.45
N LYS A 526 -8.65 -1.12 -7.77
CA LYS A 526 -9.30 0.18 -7.99
C LYS A 526 -10.67 0.25 -7.27
N ASP A 527 -10.70 -0.16 -6.01
CA ASP A 527 -11.78 0.19 -5.08
C ASP A 527 -11.39 1.49 -4.36
N ALA A 528 -11.82 2.62 -4.94
CA ALA A 528 -11.33 3.97 -4.65
C ALA A 528 -11.86 4.62 -3.37
N GLU A 529 -12.50 3.89 -2.45
CA GLU A 529 -12.97 4.46 -1.17
C GLU A 529 -12.20 3.95 0.07
N HIS A 530 -11.34 2.94 -0.07
CA HIS A 530 -10.47 2.44 1.01
C HIS A 530 -8.98 2.82 0.87
N ALA A 531 -8.62 3.57 -0.19
CA ALA A 531 -7.22 3.83 -0.55
C ALA A 531 -6.55 5.04 0.14
N ASN A 532 -7.26 5.78 1.02
CA ASN A 532 -6.75 7.06 1.55
C ASN A 532 -6.26 7.08 3.01
N SER A 533 -6.28 5.95 3.75
CA SER A 533 -5.83 5.88 5.15
C SER A 533 -4.62 4.97 5.40
N LEU A 534 -4.11 4.31 4.36
CA LEU A 534 -2.94 3.43 4.41
C LEU A 534 -2.08 3.65 3.16
N LEU A 535 -0.75 3.62 3.31
CA LEU A 535 0.13 3.43 2.16
C LEU A 535 -0.23 2.11 1.45
N THR A 536 -0.24 2.09 0.12
CA THR A 536 -0.39 0.83 -0.63
C THR A 536 0.78 -0.12 -0.30
N TRP A 537 0.65 -1.42 -0.58
CA TRP A 537 1.78 -2.35 -0.37
C TRP A 537 2.98 -2.00 -1.28
N TYR A 538 2.73 -1.43 -2.46
CA TYR A 538 3.76 -0.86 -3.33
C TYR A 538 4.50 0.28 -2.62
N GLU A 539 3.77 1.30 -2.18
CA GLU A 539 4.35 2.44 -1.47
C GLU A 539 5.12 2.00 -0.22
N TYR A 540 4.57 1.04 0.54
CA TYR A 540 5.21 0.51 1.74
C TYR A 540 6.50 -0.28 1.47
N LYS A 541 6.56 -1.09 0.40
CA LYS A 541 7.80 -1.78 -0.03
C LYS A 541 8.91 -0.77 -0.28
N PHE A 542 8.62 0.26 -1.07
CA PHE A 542 9.62 1.26 -1.43
C PHE A 542 10.02 2.14 -0.23
N PHE A 543 9.06 2.50 0.62
CA PHE A 543 9.33 3.21 1.86
C PHE A 543 10.26 2.43 2.80
N ASN A 544 10.06 1.12 2.97
CA ASN A 544 10.96 0.29 3.78
C ASN A 544 12.38 0.26 3.21
N TYR A 545 12.54 0.24 1.88
CA TYR A 545 13.84 0.41 1.25
C TYR A 545 14.46 1.77 1.58
N LYS A 546 13.70 2.88 1.48
CA LYS A 546 14.17 4.22 1.84
C LYS A 546 14.67 4.29 3.29
N LEU A 547 13.91 3.74 4.23
CA LEU A 547 14.34 3.63 5.63
C LEU A 547 15.62 2.80 5.80
N ALA A 548 15.71 1.64 5.14
CA ALA A 548 16.91 0.80 5.20
C ALA A 548 18.14 1.53 4.63
N LYS A 549 17.94 2.27 3.53
CA LYS A 549 18.97 3.10 2.92
C LYS A 549 19.39 4.22 3.86
N ASP A 550 18.47 5.01 4.43
CA ASP A 550 18.80 6.12 5.34
C ASP A 550 19.50 5.64 6.62
N ASN A 551 19.18 4.45 7.12
CA ASN A 551 19.92 3.82 8.21
C ASN A 551 21.36 3.44 7.81
N SER A 552 21.59 3.10 6.54
CA SER A 552 22.92 2.79 6.00
C SER A 552 23.71 4.07 5.68
N PHE A 553 23.15 4.95 4.85
CA PHE A 553 23.74 6.23 4.42
C PHE A 553 22.66 7.22 3.94
N THR A 554 22.90 8.51 4.20
CA THR A 554 22.01 9.62 3.80
C THR A 554 22.74 10.60 2.91
N LEU A 555 22.06 11.10 1.88
CA LEU A 555 22.55 12.14 0.98
C LEU A 555 21.81 13.44 1.30
N ASP A 556 22.49 14.34 2.00
CA ASP A 556 22.01 15.68 2.29
C ASP A 556 22.61 16.64 1.26
N LEU A 557 21.76 17.16 0.37
CA LEU A 557 22.19 18.04 -0.72
C LEU A 557 22.77 19.37 -0.22
N ASN A 558 22.58 19.74 1.05
CA ASN A 558 23.10 20.98 1.63
C ASN A 558 24.49 20.82 2.23
N LYS A 559 24.96 19.58 2.41
CA LYS A 559 26.25 19.30 3.07
C LYS A 559 27.43 19.09 2.11
N PHE A 560 27.19 19.15 0.81
CA PHE A 560 28.24 19.13 -0.20
C PHE A 560 27.93 20.09 -1.35
N GLU A 561 28.96 20.44 -2.10
CA GLU A 561 28.84 21.29 -3.28
C GLU A 561 29.40 20.61 -4.53
N VAL A 562 28.95 21.08 -5.68
CA VAL A 562 29.43 20.70 -7.01
C VAL A 562 29.59 21.97 -7.85
N GLN A 563 30.30 21.88 -8.97
CA GLN A 563 30.47 23.02 -9.87
C GLN A 563 29.19 23.30 -10.67
N PHE A 564 28.67 24.51 -10.57
CA PHE A 564 27.60 25.03 -11.41
C PHE A 564 27.58 26.57 -11.38
N GLU A 565 26.94 27.17 -12.38
CA GLU A 565 26.60 28.58 -12.42
C GLU A 565 25.28 28.80 -11.67
N LYS A 566 25.36 29.53 -10.54
CA LYS A 566 24.23 29.75 -9.64
C LYS A 566 23.05 30.39 -10.36
N ASP A 567 21.83 29.94 -10.06
CA ASP A 567 20.56 30.36 -10.66
C ASP A 567 20.41 30.06 -12.16
N LEU A 568 21.45 29.64 -12.88
CA LEU A 568 21.35 29.30 -14.30
C LEU A 568 20.57 27.98 -14.48
N ILE A 569 19.68 27.94 -15.47
CA ILE A 569 19.02 26.70 -15.90
C ILE A 569 19.64 26.20 -17.20
N SER A 570 20.06 24.94 -17.26
CA SER A 570 20.44 24.28 -18.51
C SER A 570 19.28 23.44 -19.04
N VAL A 571 18.78 23.79 -20.22
CA VAL A 571 17.75 23.04 -20.95
C VAL A 571 18.43 22.24 -22.05
N VAL A 572 18.37 20.91 -21.98
CA VAL A 572 18.88 20.02 -23.04
C VAL A 572 17.74 19.68 -24.03
N LEU A 573 18.01 19.80 -25.32
CA LEU A 573 17.08 19.50 -26.40
C LEU A 573 17.71 18.46 -27.35
N PRO A 574 17.47 17.15 -27.15
CA PRO A 574 17.88 16.13 -28.12
C PRO A 574 17.00 16.21 -29.38
N VAL A 575 17.61 16.24 -30.56
CA VAL A 575 16.87 16.32 -31.83
C VAL A 575 17.40 15.31 -32.85
N TYR A 576 16.48 14.52 -33.43
CA TYR A 576 16.75 13.67 -34.58
C TYR A 576 15.57 13.75 -35.55
N ASN A 577 15.80 14.30 -36.74
CA ASN A 577 14.78 14.51 -37.78
C ASN A 577 13.53 15.25 -37.26
N GLY A 578 13.74 16.45 -36.69
CA GLY A 578 12.71 17.25 -36.05
C GLY A 578 12.23 18.46 -36.86
N GLU A 579 12.45 18.52 -38.18
CA GLU A 579 12.17 19.72 -39.00
C GLU A 579 10.74 20.24 -38.87
N ASP A 580 9.78 19.36 -38.60
CA ASP A 580 8.35 19.67 -38.46
C ASP A 580 8.03 20.49 -37.20
N TYR A 581 8.81 20.34 -36.12
CA TYR A 581 8.44 20.84 -34.79
C TYR A 581 9.53 21.60 -34.03
N VAL A 582 10.81 21.41 -34.38
CA VAL A 582 11.95 21.93 -33.60
C VAL A 582 11.91 23.46 -33.44
N SER A 583 11.46 24.20 -34.46
CA SER A 583 11.29 25.67 -34.35
C SER A 583 10.32 26.05 -33.24
N LYS A 584 9.16 25.38 -33.15
CA LYS A 584 8.16 25.66 -32.10
C LYS A 584 8.69 25.32 -30.71
N ALA A 585 9.44 24.22 -30.58
CA ALA A 585 10.07 23.84 -29.32
C ALA A 585 11.09 24.90 -28.87
N VAL A 586 12.00 25.31 -29.77
CA VAL A 586 13.01 26.35 -29.49
C VAL A 586 12.33 27.69 -29.15
N ASP A 587 11.34 28.12 -29.93
CA ASP A 587 10.61 29.36 -29.67
C ASP A 587 9.96 29.35 -28.28
N SER A 588 9.36 28.23 -27.86
CA SER A 588 8.73 28.09 -26.54
C SER A 588 9.74 28.20 -25.38
N ILE A 589 10.98 27.73 -25.58
CA ILE A 589 12.07 27.86 -24.61
C ILE A 589 12.58 29.32 -24.58
N LEU A 590 12.71 29.97 -25.73
CA LEU A 590 13.17 31.36 -25.81
C LEU A 590 12.18 32.36 -25.18
N GLN A 591 10.89 32.02 -25.17
CA GLN A 591 9.82 32.83 -24.62
C GLN A 591 9.70 32.73 -23.08
N GLN A 592 10.39 31.78 -22.42
CA GLN A 592 10.27 31.56 -20.97
C GLN A 592 10.43 32.85 -20.14
N SER A 593 9.60 33.03 -19.11
CA SER A 593 9.61 34.19 -18.21
C SER A 593 10.90 34.26 -17.40
N TYR A 594 11.45 33.10 -17.02
CA TYR A 594 12.78 32.98 -16.45
C TYR A 594 13.85 33.23 -17.53
N LYS A 595 14.58 34.35 -17.44
CA LYS A 595 15.49 34.77 -18.53
C LYS A 595 16.90 34.20 -18.45
N TYR A 596 17.29 33.66 -17.28
CA TYR A 596 18.67 33.20 -17.04
C TYR A 596 18.79 31.69 -17.26
N PHE A 597 18.87 31.29 -18.52
CA PHE A 597 19.05 29.90 -18.93
C PHE A 597 20.00 29.78 -20.13
N GLU A 598 20.55 28.58 -20.32
CA GLU A 598 21.19 28.15 -21.57
C GLU A 598 20.36 27.03 -22.23
N LEU A 599 20.36 27.00 -23.55
CA LEU A 599 19.73 25.95 -24.36
C LEU A 599 20.81 25.16 -25.08
N ILE A 600 20.91 23.86 -24.78
CA ILE A 600 21.89 22.95 -25.36
C ILE A 600 21.16 22.01 -26.31
N ILE A 601 21.29 22.26 -27.61
CA ILE A 601 20.66 21.45 -28.65
C ILE A 601 21.67 20.41 -29.13
N ILE A 602 21.34 19.12 -29.00
CA ILE A 602 22.17 18.03 -29.51
C ILE A 602 21.47 17.45 -30.75
N ASN A 603 22.02 17.74 -31.93
CA ASN A 603 21.57 17.14 -33.18
C ASN A 603 22.19 15.76 -33.35
N ASP A 604 21.36 14.72 -33.16
CA ASP A 604 21.74 13.31 -33.14
C ASP A 604 21.75 12.69 -34.56
N GLY A 605 22.42 13.37 -35.49
CA GLY A 605 22.63 12.87 -36.85
C GLY A 605 21.42 13.02 -37.77
N SER A 606 20.67 14.12 -37.66
CA SER A 606 19.49 14.39 -38.51
C SER A 606 19.86 14.44 -40.00
N LYS A 607 18.94 13.99 -40.85
CA LYS A 607 19.08 13.93 -42.32
C LYS A 607 18.17 14.90 -43.07
N ASP A 608 17.28 15.55 -42.34
CA ASP A 608 16.33 16.55 -42.83
C ASP A 608 16.89 17.98 -42.58
N LYS A 609 16.04 19.01 -42.67
CA LYS A 609 16.46 20.41 -42.48
C LYS A 609 16.73 20.81 -41.02
N THR A 610 16.63 19.88 -40.06
CA THR A 610 16.83 20.16 -38.64
C THR A 610 18.15 20.90 -38.38
N ALA A 611 19.26 20.46 -38.99
CA ALA A 611 20.58 21.06 -38.78
C ALA A 611 20.61 22.54 -39.19
N GLU A 612 20.03 22.86 -40.35
CA GLU A 612 19.95 24.23 -40.85
C GLU A 612 19.15 25.12 -39.89
N ILE A 613 17.99 24.63 -39.45
CA ILE A 613 17.07 25.37 -38.56
C ILE A 613 17.74 25.71 -37.23
N ILE A 614 18.32 24.74 -36.54
CA ILE A 614 18.90 24.97 -35.20
C ILE A 614 20.17 25.84 -35.26
N ASP A 615 20.95 25.76 -36.34
CA ASP A 615 22.13 26.60 -36.56
C ASP A 615 21.74 28.07 -36.79
N GLU A 616 20.60 28.32 -37.44
CA GLU A 616 20.05 29.68 -37.57
C GLU A 616 19.67 30.26 -36.21
N TYR A 617 19.01 29.48 -35.35
CA TYR A 617 18.71 29.89 -33.97
C TYR A 617 19.98 30.18 -33.16
N ALA A 618 21.00 29.31 -33.24
CA ALA A 618 22.27 29.51 -32.53
C ALA A 618 23.04 30.77 -32.98
N LYS A 619 22.91 31.16 -34.24
CA LYS A 619 23.44 32.44 -34.74
C LYS A 619 22.67 33.64 -34.22
N ALA A 620 21.36 33.48 -34.00
CA ALA A 620 20.47 34.56 -33.59
C ALA A 620 20.45 34.82 -32.08
N ASP A 621 20.63 33.79 -31.24
CA ASP A 621 20.58 33.90 -29.78
C ASP A 621 21.79 33.23 -29.10
N HIS A 622 22.57 34.04 -28.39
CA HIS A 622 23.80 33.63 -27.70
C HIS A 622 23.59 32.62 -26.56
N ARG A 623 22.35 32.43 -26.09
CA ARG A 623 22.01 31.43 -25.07
C ARG A 623 21.98 30.01 -25.63
N ILE A 624 21.99 29.86 -26.96
CA ILE A 624 21.86 28.57 -27.64
C ILE A 624 23.23 28.03 -28.03
N ARG A 625 23.48 26.77 -27.69
CA ARG A 625 24.65 26.01 -28.11
C ARG A 625 24.22 24.74 -28.83
N VAL A 626 24.60 24.63 -30.10
CA VAL A 626 24.32 23.47 -30.93
C VAL A 626 25.54 22.55 -30.98
N VAL A 627 25.30 21.25 -30.86
CA VAL A 627 26.32 20.21 -31.03
C VAL A 627 25.80 19.16 -32.00
N HIS A 628 26.53 18.93 -33.08
CA HIS A 628 26.24 17.88 -34.05
C HIS A 628 27.02 16.61 -33.74
N GLN A 629 26.38 15.46 -33.96
CA GLN A 629 26.98 14.15 -33.81
C GLN A 629 26.39 13.14 -34.77
N GLU A 630 27.01 11.97 -34.86
CA GLU A 630 26.38 10.80 -35.48
C GLU A 630 25.28 10.24 -34.59
N ASN A 631 24.25 9.63 -35.19
CA ASN A 631 23.10 9.10 -34.45
C ASN A 631 23.54 8.06 -33.41
N CYS A 632 23.39 8.42 -32.14
CA CYS A 632 23.81 7.65 -30.99
C CYS A 632 22.62 7.26 -30.09
N LYS A 633 21.38 7.61 -30.48
CA LYS A 633 20.13 7.41 -29.72
C LYS A 633 20.02 8.33 -28.49
N ILE A 634 18.78 8.52 -28.04
CA ILE A 634 18.41 9.46 -26.98
C ILE A 634 19.29 9.34 -25.71
N PRO A 635 19.57 8.15 -25.14
CA PRO A 635 20.30 8.10 -23.87
C PRO A 635 21.70 8.71 -23.94
N ARG A 636 22.47 8.41 -25.00
CA ARG A 636 23.81 8.99 -25.20
C ARG A 636 23.74 10.48 -25.55
N THR A 637 22.71 10.88 -26.30
CA THR A 637 22.44 12.27 -26.65
C THR A 637 22.15 13.11 -25.40
N LEU A 638 21.30 12.62 -24.49
CA LEU A 638 21.01 13.25 -23.20
C LEU A 638 22.26 13.34 -22.32
N SER A 639 23.00 12.23 -22.17
CA SER A 639 24.25 12.21 -21.39
C SER A 639 25.27 13.22 -21.89
N ARG A 640 25.42 13.37 -23.21
CA ARG A 640 26.28 14.41 -23.80
C ARG A 640 25.76 15.81 -23.49
N GLY A 641 24.46 16.04 -23.59
CA GLY A 641 23.83 17.31 -23.24
C GLY A 641 24.08 17.71 -21.79
N PHE A 642 23.86 16.79 -20.84
CA PHE A 642 24.09 17.04 -19.41
C PHE A 642 25.57 17.21 -19.04
N LYS A 643 26.50 16.56 -19.75
CA LYS A 643 27.94 16.84 -19.60
C LYS A 643 28.35 18.25 -20.01
N LEU A 644 27.57 18.88 -20.90
CA LEU A 644 27.82 20.25 -21.34
C LEU A 644 27.12 21.29 -20.46
N ALA A 645 26.09 20.88 -19.70
CA ALA A 645 25.30 21.73 -18.84
C ALA A 645 26.12 22.39 -17.74
N LYS A 646 25.88 23.68 -17.50
CA LYS A 646 26.58 24.48 -16.48
C LYS A 646 25.65 24.99 -15.40
N GLY A 647 24.34 24.88 -15.58
CA GLY A 647 23.34 25.48 -14.71
C GLY A 647 23.28 24.82 -13.33
N GLU A 648 22.76 25.55 -12.35
CA GLU A 648 22.34 25.00 -11.06
C GLU A 648 21.16 24.03 -11.21
N TYR A 649 20.30 24.29 -12.20
CA TYR A 649 19.11 23.50 -12.49
C TYR A 649 19.18 22.90 -13.88
N HIS A 650 18.77 21.65 -13.99
CA HIS A 650 18.88 20.86 -15.22
C HIS A 650 17.50 20.33 -15.62
N THR A 651 17.15 20.44 -16.89
CA THR A 651 15.96 19.81 -17.46
C THR A 651 16.20 19.45 -18.93
N TRP A 652 15.35 18.62 -19.51
CA TRP A 652 15.35 18.36 -20.94
C TRP A 652 13.92 18.23 -21.46
N THR A 653 13.72 18.53 -22.73
CA THR A 653 12.43 18.39 -23.40
C THR A 653 12.61 17.78 -24.79
N SER A 654 11.59 17.13 -25.33
CA SER A 654 11.63 16.61 -26.70
C SER A 654 11.43 17.73 -27.73
N ALA A 655 12.00 17.55 -28.93
CA ALA A 655 11.97 18.54 -30.02
C ALA A 655 10.57 18.78 -30.62
N ASP A 656 9.59 17.98 -30.23
CA ASP A 656 8.19 18.07 -30.63
C ASP A 656 7.28 18.69 -29.53
N ASN A 657 7.76 18.83 -28.31
CA ASN A 657 6.99 19.36 -27.18
C ASN A 657 7.07 20.89 -27.07
N ILE A 658 6.14 21.49 -26.33
CA ILE A 658 6.06 22.94 -26.09
C ILE A 658 6.14 23.21 -24.59
N LEU A 659 6.95 24.19 -24.19
CA LEU A 659 6.99 24.68 -22.82
C LEU A 659 6.15 25.96 -22.68
N PRO A 660 5.08 25.96 -21.86
CA PRO A 660 4.39 27.19 -21.44
C PRO A 660 5.36 28.23 -20.86
N GLU A 661 5.07 29.52 -21.07
CA GLU A 661 5.97 30.65 -20.75
C GLU A 661 6.53 30.63 -19.32
N ASN A 662 5.78 30.12 -18.34
CA ASN A 662 6.16 30.11 -16.92
C ASN A 662 6.71 28.78 -16.40
N PHE A 663 7.00 27.81 -17.28
CA PHE A 663 7.50 26.48 -16.88
C PHE A 663 8.78 26.59 -16.05
N LEU A 664 9.83 27.22 -16.58
CA LEU A 664 11.13 27.31 -15.91
C LEU A 664 11.04 28.05 -14.56
N GLU A 665 10.31 29.16 -14.52
CA GLU A 665 10.16 29.98 -13.31
C GLU A 665 9.47 29.19 -12.18
N LYS A 666 8.39 28.47 -12.50
CA LYS A 666 7.63 27.69 -11.53
C LYS A 666 8.41 26.49 -10.99
N MET A 667 9.11 25.78 -11.87
CA MET A 667 9.92 24.62 -11.47
C MET A 667 11.07 25.03 -10.53
N VAL A 668 11.78 26.12 -10.84
CA VAL A 668 12.81 26.69 -9.96
C VAL A 668 12.21 27.19 -8.65
N ALA A 669 11.07 27.88 -8.71
CA ALA A 669 10.42 28.41 -7.51
C ALA A 669 10.03 27.30 -6.52
N ASP A 670 9.61 26.13 -7.02
CA ASP A 670 9.27 24.98 -6.17
C ASP A 670 10.52 24.30 -5.58
N LEU A 671 11.56 24.07 -6.39
CA LEU A 671 12.85 23.58 -5.87
C LEU A 671 13.43 24.52 -4.80
N LYS A 672 13.32 25.84 -4.95
CA LYS A 672 13.80 26.79 -3.94
C LYS A 672 13.08 26.72 -2.60
N ARG A 673 11.91 26.08 -2.50
CA ARG A 673 11.19 25.92 -1.23
C ARG A 673 11.85 24.91 -0.30
N ASP A 674 12.58 23.94 -0.86
CA ASP A 674 13.30 22.93 -0.10
C ASP A 674 14.58 22.51 -0.82
N GLU A 675 15.72 22.85 -0.21
CA GLU A 675 17.04 22.58 -0.76
C GLU A 675 17.42 21.09 -0.77
N ASN A 676 16.71 20.26 0.00
CA ASN A 676 16.91 18.81 0.04
C ASN A 676 16.20 18.05 -1.09
N ILE A 677 15.22 18.65 -1.76
CA ILE A 677 14.55 18.02 -2.90
C ILE A 677 15.52 17.98 -4.08
N GLY A 678 15.80 16.76 -4.57
CA GLY A 678 16.71 16.55 -5.70
C GLY A 678 16.08 16.85 -7.06
N MET A 679 14.77 16.65 -7.16
CA MET A 679 14.02 16.78 -8.41
C MET A 679 12.54 17.08 -8.14
N VAL A 680 11.94 17.92 -8.97
CA VAL A 680 10.48 18.15 -8.99
C VAL A 680 9.89 17.74 -10.32
N TYR A 681 8.61 17.37 -10.31
CA TYR A 681 7.83 17.05 -11.51
C TYR A 681 6.42 17.64 -11.44
N ALA A 682 5.80 17.83 -12.59
CA ALA A 682 4.56 18.60 -12.72
C ALA A 682 3.56 18.01 -13.70
N ASN A 683 2.32 18.50 -13.62
CA ASN A 683 1.26 18.15 -14.54
C ASN A 683 1.54 18.64 -15.96
N MET A 684 1.02 17.91 -16.94
CA MET A 684 1.18 18.21 -18.36
C MET A 684 -0.17 18.19 -19.07
N ARG A 685 -0.22 18.72 -20.29
CA ARG A 685 -1.40 18.73 -21.15
C ARG A 685 -1.04 18.08 -22.47
N LEU A 686 -1.91 17.22 -22.97
CA LEU A 686 -1.68 16.55 -24.25
C LEU A 686 -2.14 17.42 -25.41
N ILE A 687 -1.31 17.52 -26.43
CA ILE A 687 -1.58 18.23 -27.67
C ILE A 687 -1.33 17.33 -28.89
N ASP A 688 -2.03 17.59 -29.98
CA ASP A 688 -1.88 16.85 -31.24
C ASP A 688 -0.75 17.42 -32.12
N ALA A 689 -0.59 16.87 -33.32
CA ALA A 689 0.39 17.33 -34.31
C ALA A 689 0.27 18.84 -34.64
N ASP A 690 -0.93 19.40 -34.59
CA ASP A 690 -1.21 20.81 -34.89
C ASP A 690 -1.08 21.72 -33.66
N GLY A 691 -0.99 21.13 -32.46
CA GLY A 691 -0.90 21.82 -31.18
C GLY A 691 -2.26 22.07 -30.52
N GLN A 692 -3.31 21.40 -30.97
CA GLN A 692 -4.63 21.43 -30.31
C GLN A 692 -4.67 20.41 -29.17
N VAL A 693 -5.44 20.71 -28.14
CA VAL A 693 -5.55 19.84 -26.96
C VAL A 693 -6.22 18.51 -27.32
N ILE A 694 -5.63 17.40 -26.91
CA ILE A 694 -6.19 16.05 -27.03
C ILE A 694 -6.87 15.69 -25.72
N SER A 695 -8.14 15.28 -25.78
CA SER A 695 -8.87 14.70 -24.65
C SER A 695 -9.12 13.21 -24.83
N ASN A 696 -9.51 12.49 -23.76
CA ASN A 696 -9.87 11.05 -23.79
C ASN A 696 -8.71 10.11 -24.19
N HIS A 697 -7.51 10.38 -23.70
CA HIS A 697 -6.28 9.67 -24.06
C HIS A 697 -5.91 8.52 -23.11
N GLY A 698 -6.69 8.29 -22.04
CA GLY A 698 -6.50 7.16 -21.13
C GLY A 698 -5.32 7.26 -20.16
N TRP A 699 -4.66 8.42 -20.06
CA TRP A 699 -3.71 8.70 -18.98
C TRP A 699 -4.45 9.35 -17.79
N TYR A 700 -3.74 9.83 -16.77
CA TYR A 700 -4.30 10.47 -15.57
C TYR A 700 -5.09 11.76 -15.87
N GLU A 701 -6.25 11.65 -16.52
CA GLU A 701 -6.99 12.80 -17.03
C GLU A 701 -7.95 13.38 -15.98
N GLU A 702 -7.63 14.56 -15.46
CA GLU A 702 -8.47 15.25 -14.47
C GLU A 702 -8.60 16.77 -14.76
N PRO A 703 -9.83 17.31 -14.86
CA PRO A 703 -11.09 16.57 -14.96
C PRO A 703 -11.14 15.76 -16.27
N GLN A 704 -11.98 14.74 -16.29
CA GLN A 704 -12.16 13.89 -17.47
C GLN A 704 -12.44 14.73 -18.72
N PHE A 705 -11.83 14.37 -19.85
CA PHE A 705 -11.91 15.08 -21.13
C PHE A 705 -11.24 16.47 -21.21
N SER A 706 -10.40 16.84 -20.23
CA SER A 706 -9.68 18.11 -20.25
C SER A 706 -8.42 18.11 -21.12
N GLY A 707 -7.89 16.93 -21.45
CA GLY A 707 -6.55 16.76 -21.99
C GLY A 707 -5.41 17.07 -21.01
N ASN A 708 -5.73 17.41 -19.76
CA ASN A 708 -4.73 17.60 -18.71
C ASN A 708 -4.40 16.24 -18.09
N VAL A 709 -3.11 15.92 -18.02
CA VAL A 709 -2.55 14.79 -17.28
C VAL A 709 -2.14 15.28 -15.89
N ILE A 710 -2.94 14.92 -14.88
CA ILE A 710 -2.71 15.22 -13.48
C ILE A 710 -1.99 14.04 -12.84
N LEU A 711 -0.68 14.19 -12.61
CA LEU A 711 0.17 13.14 -12.11
C LEU A 711 0.01 12.93 -10.59
N PRO A 712 0.29 11.71 -10.07
CA PRO A 712 0.23 11.46 -8.64
C PRO A 712 1.18 12.37 -7.85
N LYS A 713 0.71 12.86 -6.69
CA LYS A 713 1.52 13.73 -5.81
C LYS A 713 2.71 13.01 -5.15
N SER A 714 2.65 11.69 -5.07
CA SER A 714 3.68 10.82 -4.48
C SER A 714 4.40 10.01 -5.57
N ALA A 715 5.73 9.94 -5.47
CA ALA A 715 6.58 9.11 -6.33
C ALA A 715 6.90 7.72 -5.72
N LEU A 716 6.25 7.33 -4.61
CA LEU A 716 6.55 6.07 -3.92
C LEU A 716 6.27 4.82 -4.76
N GLU A 717 5.37 4.91 -5.75
CA GLU A 717 5.03 3.78 -6.62
C GLU A 717 5.99 3.61 -7.81
N LEU A 718 6.76 4.63 -8.17
CA LEU A 718 7.59 4.70 -9.38
C LEU A 718 8.51 3.47 -9.58
N ASN A 719 9.09 2.98 -8.49
CA ASN A 719 10.10 1.90 -8.50
C ASN A 719 9.52 0.49 -8.31
N VAL A 720 8.22 0.38 -8.02
CA VAL A 720 7.56 -0.84 -7.53
C VAL A 720 6.29 -1.19 -8.28
N TYR A 721 5.73 -0.24 -9.03
CA TYR A 721 4.62 -0.43 -9.96
C TYR A 721 4.97 0.25 -11.30
N PRO A 722 4.61 -0.33 -12.46
CA PRO A 722 5.00 0.19 -13.78
C PRO A 722 4.14 1.40 -14.21
N ASN A 723 4.05 2.42 -13.36
CA ASN A 723 3.33 3.66 -13.62
C ASN A 723 4.28 4.83 -13.92
N ASN A 724 4.04 5.54 -15.03
CA ASN A 724 4.80 6.76 -15.32
C ASN A 724 4.25 7.95 -14.54
N THR A 725 4.56 8.04 -13.25
CA THR A 725 4.09 9.10 -12.34
C THR A 725 4.81 10.43 -12.50
N ILE A 726 5.91 10.49 -13.26
CA ILE A 726 6.75 11.68 -13.42
C ILE A 726 6.39 12.47 -14.68
N GLY A 727 6.08 11.77 -15.78
CA GLY A 727 5.77 12.41 -17.06
C GLY A 727 6.93 13.22 -17.65
N ALA A 728 6.65 14.09 -18.61
CA ALA A 728 7.67 14.85 -19.34
C ALA A 728 8.07 16.18 -18.68
N ALA A 729 7.36 16.61 -17.64
CA ALA A 729 7.56 17.90 -16.99
C ALA A 729 8.35 17.72 -15.69
N PHE A 730 9.68 17.86 -15.74
CA PHE A 730 10.54 17.68 -14.57
C PHE A 730 11.74 18.64 -14.57
N MET A 731 12.36 18.81 -13.41
CA MET A 731 13.60 19.58 -13.25
C MET A 731 14.46 18.98 -12.12
N TYR A 732 15.74 18.78 -12.39
CA TYR A 732 16.74 18.30 -11.43
C TYR A 732 17.58 19.46 -10.88
N ARG A 733 18.18 19.25 -9.71
CA ARG A 733 19.38 19.97 -9.30
C ARG A 733 20.61 19.40 -9.99
N ALA A 734 21.58 20.25 -10.33
CA ALA A 734 22.86 19.82 -10.91
C ALA A 734 23.58 18.75 -10.06
N LYS A 735 23.51 18.88 -8.73
CA LYS A 735 24.05 17.91 -7.76
C LYS A 735 23.56 16.48 -8.01
N VAL A 736 22.29 16.30 -8.36
CA VAL A 736 21.71 14.98 -8.67
C VAL A 736 22.33 14.42 -9.95
N THR A 737 22.36 15.21 -11.01
CA THR A 737 22.91 14.76 -12.30
C THR A 737 24.41 14.48 -12.26
N GLN A 738 25.16 15.26 -11.50
CA GLN A 738 26.61 15.06 -11.36
C GLN A 738 26.93 13.81 -10.51
N LEU A 739 26.11 13.50 -9.49
CA LEU A 739 26.30 12.29 -8.67
C LEU A 739 25.87 11.01 -9.40
N LEU A 740 24.75 11.03 -10.12
CA LEU A 740 24.25 9.85 -10.86
C LEU A 740 24.98 9.61 -12.19
N GLY A 741 25.50 10.67 -12.82
CA GLY A 741 26.16 10.58 -14.12
C GLY A 741 25.18 10.32 -15.27
N ASP A 742 25.53 9.37 -16.13
CA ASP A 742 24.90 9.20 -17.44
C ASP A 742 23.52 8.51 -17.38
N TYR A 743 22.68 8.84 -18.37
CA TYR A 743 21.54 8.01 -18.75
C TYR A 743 22.04 6.66 -19.27
N SER A 744 21.36 5.57 -18.91
CA SER A 744 21.86 4.25 -19.26
C SER A 744 21.75 4.01 -20.76
N SER A 745 22.88 3.70 -21.42
CA SER A 745 22.92 3.53 -22.87
C SER A 745 22.21 2.25 -23.33
N TYR A 746 21.89 1.36 -22.39
CA TYR A 746 21.19 0.10 -22.61
C TYR A 746 19.66 0.21 -22.46
N LYS A 747 19.15 1.34 -21.97
CA LYS A 747 17.72 1.51 -21.65
C LYS A 747 16.99 2.37 -22.67
N HIS A 748 17.36 2.29 -23.94
CA HIS A 748 16.64 3.03 -25.00
C HIS A 748 15.13 2.74 -24.96
N THR A 749 14.30 3.78 -25.08
CA THR A 749 12.84 3.85 -24.86
C THR A 749 12.37 3.82 -23.40
N LEU A 750 13.28 3.63 -22.45
CA LEU A 750 13.03 3.59 -21.00
C LEU A 750 14.03 4.45 -20.22
N GLU A 751 14.85 5.24 -20.90
CA GLU A 751 16.01 5.91 -20.30
C GLU A 751 15.64 6.93 -19.24
N ASP A 752 14.52 7.62 -19.46
CA ASP A 752 13.94 8.59 -18.55
C ASP A 752 13.41 7.91 -17.29
N TYR A 753 12.62 6.85 -17.49
CA TYR A 753 12.05 6.03 -16.44
C TYR A 753 13.14 5.40 -15.56
N ASP A 754 14.17 4.79 -16.17
CA ASP A 754 15.34 4.25 -15.46
C ASP A 754 16.07 5.33 -14.65
N TYR A 755 16.28 6.51 -15.24
CA TYR A 755 16.98 7.61 -14.59
C TYR A 755 16.20 8.10 -13.37
N TRP A 756 14.88 8.31 -13.51
CA TRP A 756 14.02 8.72 -12.39
C TRP A 756 13.95 7.67 -11.30
N MET A 757 13.95 6.38 -11.63
CA MET A 757 14.01 5.30 -10.65
C MET A 757 15.33 5.33 -9.86
N ARG A 758 16.46 5.68 -10.50
CA ARG A 758 17.75 5.90 -9.82
C ARG A 758 17.72 7.14 -8.94
N VAL A 759 17.16 8.25 -9.42
CA VAL A 759 16.97 9.47 -8.61
C VAL A 759 16.12 9.14 -7.39
N ASN A 760 14.97 8.48 -7.58
CA ASN A 760 14.06 8.13 -6.49
C ASN A 760 14.65 7.09 -5.55
N SER A 761 15.57 6.24 -5.99
CA SER A 761 16.27 5.32 -5.08
C SER A 761 17.24 6.01 -4.13
N LEU A 762 17.74 7.21 -4.47
CA LEU A 762 18.85 7.86 -3.76
C LEU A 762 18.51 9.24 -3.18
N PHE A 763 17.56 9.95 -3.78
CA PHE A 763 17.15 11.31 -3.45
C PHE A 763 15.63 11.43 -3.28
N GLU A 764 15.17 12.58 -2.81
CA GLU A 764 13.76 12.93 -2.72
C GLU A 764 13.26 13.56 -4.03
N LEU A 765 12.08 13.11 -4.48
CA LEU A 765 11.34 13.67 -5.60
C LEU A 765 10.01 14.18 -5.09
N LYS A 766 9.53 15.29 -5.66
CA LYS A 766 8.25 15.86 -5.26
C LYS A 766 7.44 16.33 -6.45
N HIS A 767 6.13 16.04 -6.43
CA HIS A 767 5.22 16.75 -7.30
C HIS A 767 5.16 18.23 -6.88
N VAL A 768 5.18 19.14 -7.84
CA VAL A 768 5.11 20.57 -7.59
C VAL A 768 3.89 20.96 -6.74
N THR A 769 3.99 22.09 -6.03
CA THR A 769 2.92 22.54 -5.11
C THR A 769 1.68 23.13 -5.78
N PHE A 770 1.61 23.13 -7.11
CA PHE A 770 0.49 23.63 -7.90
C PHE A 770 -0.07 22.52 -8.81
N ASP A 771 -1.38 22.57 -9.08
CA ASP A 771 -2.04 21.52 -9.87
C ASP A 771 -2.16 21.89 -11.37
N GLU A 772 -1.87 23.13 -11.75
CA GLU A 772 -1.96 23.57 -13.15
C GLU A 772 -0.93 22.88 -14.06
N PRO A 773 -1.34 22.35 -15.22
CA PRO A 773 -0.40 21.81 -16.20
C PRO A 773 0.52 22.89 -16.78
N ILE A 774 1.82 22.64 -16.75
CA ILE A 774 2.86 23.58 -17.21
C ILE A 774 3.75 22.98 -18.29
N TYR A 775 3.26 21.99 -19.03
CA TYR A 775 4.00 21.35 -20.10
C TYR A 775 3.03 20.84 -21.15
N ASP A 776 3.28 21.11 -22.43
CA ASP A 776 2.46 20.64 -23.54
C ASP A 776 3.17 19.47 -24.26
N TYR A 777 2.65 18.26 -24.04
CA TYR A 777 3.18 17.02 -24.58
C TYR A 777 2.50 16.66 -25.90
N ARG A 778 3.28 16.56 -26.99
CA ARG A 778 2.77 16.26 -28.32
C ARG A 778 2.60 14.78 -28.57
N TRP A 779 1.41 14.39 -28.99
CA TRP A 779 1.11 13.05 -29.47
C TRP A 779 0.85 13.07 -30.99
N HIS A 780 1.64 12.30 -31.72
CA HIS A 780 1.44 12.02 -33.14
C HIS A 780 1.93 10.60 -33.48
N ASP A 781 1.58 10.07 -34.65
CA ASP A 781 1.88 8.69 -35.06
C ASP A 781 3.38 8.33 -35.06
N LYS A 782 4.27 9.32 -35.17
CA LYS A 782 5.74 9.12 -35.11
C LYS A 782 6.31 9.16 -33.69
N SER A 783 5.51 9.42 -32.66
CA SER A 783 6.03 9.55 -31.29
C SER A 783 6.34 8.17 -30.71
N LEU A 784 7.35 8.08 -29.83
CA LEU A 784 7.70 6.80 -29.19
C LEU A 784 6.52 6.19 -28.44
N THR A 785 5.71 7.03 -27.80
CA THR A 785 4.48 6.64 -27.08
C THR A 785 3.45 6.00 -28.00
N ALA A 786 3.25 6.53 -29.22
CA ALA A 786 2.34 5.93 -30.19
C ALA A 786 2.83 4.55 -30.70
N LEU A 787 4.14 4.30 -30.58
CA LEU A 787 4.80 3.05 -31.00
C LEU A 787 4.99 2.04 -29.86
N ASP A 788 4.34 2.20 -28.70
CA ASP A 788 4.49 1.32 -27.53
C ASP A 788 4.30 -0.17 -27.88
N GLN A 789 3.28 -0.51 -28.69
CA GLN A 789 3.00 -1.89 -29.07
C GLN A 789 4.12 -2.51 -29.92
N GLU A 790 4.79 -1.71 -30.77
CA GLU A 790 5.89 -2.16 -31.62
C GLU A 790 7.21 -2.26 -30.84
N LEU A 791 7.47 -1.27 -29.98
CA LEU A 791 8.71 -1.14 -29.22
C LEU A 791 8.69 -1.91 -27.89
N GLY A 792 7.52 -2.37 -27.44
CA GLY A 792 7.32 -3.12 -26.21
C GLY A 792 7.62 -2.32 -24.94
N ILE A 793 7.46 -0.99 -24.95
CA ILE A 793 7.90 -0.08 -23.87
C ILE A 793 7.27 -0.50 -22.54
N THR A 794 5.95 -0.66 -22.51
CA THR A 794 5.20 -1.08 -21.31
C THR A 794 5.65 -2.45 -20.81
N SER A 795 5.85 -3.42 -21.71
CA SER A 795 6.32 -4.78 -21.33
C SER A 795 7.74 -4.78 -20.77
N ASN A 796 8.61 -3.90 -21.28
CA ASN A 796 10.00 -3.80 -20.85
C ASN A 796 10.13 -3.05 -19.51
N ARG A 797 9.14 -2.27 -19.07
CA ARG A 797 9.11 -1.67 -17.73
C ARG A 797 9.11 -2.73 -16.63
N TYR A 798 8.34 -3.82 -16.78
CA TYR A 798 8.35 -4.93 -15.80
C TYR A 798 9.75 -5.54 -15.65
N LYS A 799 10.45 -5.77 -16.77
CA LYS A 799 11.84 -6.28 -16.74
C LYS A 799 12.79 -5.28 -16.07
N LEU A 800 12.64 -3.99 -16.35
CA LEU A 800 13.40 -2.93 -15.70
C LEU A 800 13.15 -2.90 -14.20
N MET A 801 11.92 -3.13 -13.74
CA MET A 801 11.59 -3.19 -12.31
C MET A 801 12.25 -4.38 -11.60
N VAL A 802 12.38 -5.54 -12.25
CA VAL A 802 13.14 -6.68 -11.71
C VAL A 802 14.62 -6.32 -11.53
N LEU A 803 15.20 -5.60 -12.50
CA LEU A 803 16.57 -5.11 -12.40
C LEU A 803 16.73 -3.99 -11.36
N ASP A 804 15.77 -3.08 -11.23
CA ASP A 804 15.82 -2.03 -10.21
C ASP A 804 15.67 -2.61 -8.79
N ASP A 805 14.91 -3.70 -8.65
CA ASP A 805 14.84 -4.43 -7.41
C ASP A 805 16.21 -5.03 -7.00
N PHE A 806 16.98 -5.55 -7.96
CA PHE A 806 18.40 -5.88 -7.74
C PHE A 806 19.22 -4.65 -7.35
N ARG A 807 19.04 -3.55 -8.08
CA ARG A 807 19.76 -2.29 -7.87
C ARG A 807 19.59 -1.77 -6.44
N ARG A 808 18.38 -1.82 -5.90
CA ARG A 808 18.06 -1.43 -4.52
C ARG A 808 18.72 -2.35 -3.49
N ASP A 809 18.68 -3.66 -3.68
CA ASP A 809 19.42 -4.61 -2.81
C ASP A 809 20.94 -4.37 -2.88
N PHE A 810 21.46 -4.08 -4.07
CA PHE A 810 22.88 -3.74 -4.27
C PHE A 810 23.26 -2.42 -3.59
N TYR A 811 22.38 -1.41 -3.58
CA TYR A 811 22.63 -0.17 -2.84
C TYR A 811 22.80 -0.40 -1.33
N LEU A 812 22.17 -1.43 -0.77
CA LEU A 812 22.31 -1.83 0.63
C LEU A 812 23.47 -2.82 0.87
N THR A 813 24.07 -3.34 -0.19
CA THR A 813 25.19 -4.30 -0.08
C THR A 813 26.46 -3.59 0.40
N PRO A 814 27.21 -4.14 1.36
CA PRO A 814 28.49 -3.57 1.79
C PRO A 814 29.53 -3.53 0.66
N LEU A 815 30.42 -2.55 0.71
CA LEU A 815 31.62 -2.46 -0.14
C LEU A 815 32.83 -3.08 0.55
N VAL A 816 33.79 -3.55 -0.24
CA VAL A 816 35.16 -3.84 0.21
C VAL A 816 36.00 -2.58 0.02
N TRP A 817 36.56 -2.04 1.09
CA TRP A 817 37.33 -0.80 1.08
C TRP A 817 38.82 -1.06 1.26
N ILE A 818 39.61 -0.33 0.50
CA ILE A 818 41.04 -0.15 0.68
C ILE A 818 41.23 1.34 0.95
N ILE A 819 41.84 1.70 2.08
CA ILE A 819 41.95 3.10 2.51
C ILE A 819 43.42 3.38 2.83
N GLU A 820 44.02 4.28 2.06
CA GLU A 820 45.43 4.67 2.15
C GLU A 820 45.58 6.20 2.28
N GLY A 821 46.77 6.66 2.68
CA GLY A 821 47.07 8.07 2.90
C GLY A 821 47.54 8.37 4.32
N ASP A 822 47.23 9.57 4.82
CA ASP A 822 47.64 9.99 6.17
C ASP A 822 47.06 9.07 7.26
N ALA A 823 47.94 8.52 8.12
CA ALA A 823 47.56 7.52 9.10
C ALA A 823 46.45 7.97 10.07
N THR A 824 46.41 9.26 10.41
CA THR A 824 45.41 9.80 11.34
C THR A 824 44.05 9.88 10.67
N GLU A 825 43.99 10.40 9.44
CA GLU A 825 42.75 10.53 8.68
C GLU A 825 42.21 9.18 8.21
N VAL A 826 43.09 8.27 7.77
CA VAL A 826 42.75 6.88 7.46
C VAL A 826 42.15 6.19 8.69
N GLY A 827 42.75 6.36 9.88
CA GLY A 827 42.23 5.78 11.12
C GLY A 827 40.81 6.23 11.46
N LYS A 828 40.50 7.53 11.27
CA LYS A 828 39.15 8.08 11.48
C LYS A 828 38.15 7.52 10.47
N PHE A 829 38.48 7.57 9.18
CA PHE A 829 37.58 7.13 8.11
C PHE A 829 37.32 5.62 8.18
N LYS A 830 38.37 4.81 8.40
CA LYS A 830 38.27 3.36 8.60
C LYS A 830 37.33 2.98 9.74
N LYS A 831 37.41 3.69 10.88
CA LYS A 831 36.49 3.45 12.01
C LYS A 831 35.04 3.70 11.63
N TYR A 832 34.78 4.77 10.86
CA TYR A 832 33.44 5.09 10.38
C TYR A 832 32.91 4.03 9.40
N VAL A 833 33.71 3.64 8.40
CA VAL A 833 33.37 2.61 7.40
C VAL A 833 33.03 1.27 8.07
N LEU A 834 33.85 0.82 9.03
CA LEU A 834 33.57 -0.42 9.79
C LEU A 834 32.29 -0.31 10.64
N ALA A 835 32.04 0.85 11.26
CA ALA A 835 30.82 1.08 12.03
C ALA A 835 29.54 1.03 11.17
N LYS A 836 29.65 1.32 9.86
CA LYS A 836 28.57 1.17 8.88
C LYS A 836 28.43 -0.24 8.31
N GLY A 837 29.19 -1.22 8.81
CA GLY A 837 29.08 -2.62 8.40
C GLY A 837 29.79 -2.98 7.09
N HIS A 838 30.68 -2.10 6.62
CA HIS A 838 31.53 -2.37 5.45
C HIS A 838 32.78 -3.16 5.82
N THR A 839 33.40 -3.77 4.81
CA THR A 839 34.65 -4.52 4.99
C THR A 839 35.84 -3.64 4.61
N VAL A 840 36.90 -3.64 5.41
CA VAL A 840 38.15 -2.93 5.10
C VAL A 840 39.29 -3.93 5.06
N VAL A 841 40.01 -3.99 3.94
CA VAL A 841 41.14 -4.89 3.69
C VAL A 841 42.38 -4.08 3.33
N ARG A 842 43.55 -4.71 3.40
CA ARG A 842 44.78 -4.10 2.88
C ARG A 842 44.93 -4.37 1.39
N ILE A 843 45.66 -3.50 0.68
CA ILE A 843 45.86 -3.64 -0.76
C ILE A 843 46.58 -4.96 -1.11
N GLU A 844 47.52 -5.40 -0.27
CA GLU A 844 48.22 -6.67 -0.46
C GLU A 844 47.26 -7.87 -0.32
N GLU A 845 46.27 -7.78 0.55
CA GLU A 845 45.25 -8.83 0.72
C GLU A 845 44.36 -8.93 -0.53
N VAL A 846 44.02 -7.82 -1.18
CA VAL A 846 43.19 -7.84 -2.40
C VAL A 846 43.90 -8.55 -3.55
N SER A 847 45.21 -8.34 -3.70
CA SER A 847 46.00 -9.04 -4.71
C SER A 847 46.06 -10.57 -4.52
N THR A 848 45.73 -11.04 -3.30
CA THR A 848 45.68 -12.47 -2.98
C THR A 848 44.29 -13.09 -3.10
N ILE A 849 43.23 -12.29 -3.28
CA ILE A 849 41.86 -12.79 -3.43
C ILE A 849 41.73 -13.50 -4.77
N ILE A 850 41.48 -14.81 -4.74
CA ILE A 850 41.38 -15.62 -5.95
C ILE A 850 39.99 -15.49 -6.56
N GLY A 851 39.91 -15.22 -7.88
CA GLY A 851 38.64 -15.22 -8.61
C GLY A 851 37.82 -13.94 -8.47
N LEU A 852 38.46 -12.81 -8.16
CA LEU A 852 37.81 -11.51 -8.04
C LEU A 852 37.09 -11.11 -9.35
N ASN A 853 35.82 -10.70 -9.23
CA ASN A 853 34.97 -10.37 -10.37
C ASN A 853 33.94 -9.28 -10.01
N LEU A 854 33.01 -8.98 -10.93
CA LEU A 854 32.00 -7.92 -10.77
C LEU A 854 30.97 -8.20 -9.67
N ALA A 855 30.89 -9.38 -9.08
CA ALA A 855 30.06 -9.59 -7.89
C ALA A 855 30.63 -8.85 -6.67
N THR A 856 31.93 -8.55 -6.64
CA THR A 856 32.62 -7.92 -5.51
C THR A 856 32.91 -6.45 -5.80
N PRO A 857 32.16 -5.49 -5.21
CA PRO A 857 32.43 -4.08 -5.41
C PRO A 857 33.56 -3.58 -4.49
N ILE A 858 34.66 -3.13 -5.09
CA ILE A 858 35.86 -2.65 -4.38
C ILE A 858 36.01 -1.14 -4.53
N CYS A 859 36.18 -0.46 -3.42
CA CYS A 859 36.50 0.96 -3.33
C CYS A 859 37.96 1.13 -2.86
N TYR A 860 38.81 1.68 -3.70
CA TYR A 860 40.14 2.16 -3.34
C TYR A 860 40.08 3.66 -3.08
N LEU A 861 40.31 4.06 -1.83
CA LEU A 861 40.27 5.44 -1.37
C LEU A 861 41.65 5.91 -0.90
N TYR A 862 42.13 7.00 -1.47
CA TYR A 862 43.33 7.68 -1.02
C TYR A 862 42.99 9.03 -0.35
N ILE A 863 43.50 9.26 0.86
CA ILE A 863 43.29 10.51 1.61
C ILE A 863 44.59 11.32 1.68
N LYS A 864 44.64 12.42 0.94
CA LYS A 864 45.79 13.34 0.86
C LYS A 864 45.66 14.45 1.91
N THR A 865 46.74 14.77 2.64
CA THR A 865 46.80 15.91 3.59
C THR A 865 47.91 16.92 3.27
N GLY A 866 48.83 16.61 2.35
CA GLY A 866 49.95 17.46 1.91
C GLY A 866 50.53 16.99 0.57
N ASP A 867 51.72 17.44 0.18
CA ASP A 867 52.35 17.02 -1.08
C ASP A 867 52.76 15.54 -1.05
N VAL A 868 52.28 14.79 -2.04
CA VAL A 868 52.59 13.37 -2.20
C VAL A 868 53.67 13.24 -3.27
N ASN A 869 54.90 12.98 -2.85
CA ASN A 869 55.95 12.50 -3.76
C ASN A 869 55.86 10.97 -3.83
N GLY A 870 55.65 10.41 -5.02
CA GLY A 870 55.84 8.98 -5.29
C GLY A 870 54.65 8.06 -5.04
N PHE A 871 53.43 8.46 -5.43
CA PHE A 871 52.33 7.50 -5.56
C PHE A 871 52.60 6.53 -6.73
N GLU A 872 52.99 5.29 -6.44
CA GLU A 872 53.02 4.21 -7.42
C GLU A 872 51.70 3.44 -7.34
N PHE A 873 50.84 3.63 -8.36
CA PHE A 873 49.61 2.85 -8.48
C PHE A 873 49.94 1.38 -8.77
N ILE A 874 49.22 0.47 -8.13
CA ILE A 874 49.40 -0.97 -8.33
C ILE A 874 48.77 -1.37 -9.66
N ASP A 875 49.56 -2.05 -10.50
CA ASP A 875 49.18 -2.47 -11.84
C ASP A 875 47.86 -3.29 -11.86
N SER A 876 47.09 -3.03 -12.89
CA SER A 876 45.63 -2.99 -13.01
C SER A 876 44.93 -4.32 -13.34
N ASN A 877 45.47 -5.45 -12.89
CA ASN A 877 44.83 -6.77 -13.12
C ASN A 877 43.47 -6.94 -12.40
N THR A 878 43.04 -5.99 -11.57
CA THR A 878 41.75 -5.94 -10.85
C THR A 878 40.80 -4.83 -11.33
N SER A 879 41.10 -4.16 -12.46
CA SER A 879 40.48 -2.89 -12.88
C SER A 879 38.96 -2.91 -13.09
N SER A 880 38.35 -4.05 -13.44
CA SER A 880 36.92 -4.11 -13.71
C SER A 880 36.04 -3.92 -12.46
N SER A 881 36.56 -4.23 -11.27
CA SER A 881 35.80 -4.23 -10.01
C SER A 881 36.25 -3.18 -8.99
N MET A 882 37.35 -2.48 -9.26
CA MET A 882 37.94 -1.49 -8.37
C MET A 882 37.70 -0.07 -8.86
N TYR A 883 37.34 0.83 -7.94
CA TYR A 883 37.16 2.26 -8.17
C TYR A 883 38.20 3.05 -7.38
N ALA A 884 38.97 3.90 -8.05
CA ALA A 884 40.03 4.70 -7.43
C ALA A 884 39.55 6.13 -7.16
N LEU A 885 39.58 6.55 -5.90
CA LEU A 885 39.01 7.82 -5.45
C LEU A 885 39.98 8.61 -4.59
N LEU A 886 39.92 9.94 -4.70
CA LEU A 886 40.76 10.87 -3.97
C LEU A 886 39.92 11.75 -3.04
N ILE A 887 40.31 11.83 -1.76
CA ILE A 887 39.95 12.95 -0.88
C ILE A 887 41.19 13.82 -0.69
N ASP A 888 41.13 15.06 -1.16
CA ASP A 888 42.19 16.05 -0.94
C ASP A 888 41.88 16.96 0.25
N LYS A 889 42.67 16.86 1.31
CA LYS A 889 42.62 17.71 2.51
C LYS A 889 43.76 18.73 2.60
N SER A 890 44.57 18.88 1.55
CA SER A 890 45.67 19.85 1.54
C SER A 890 45.16 21.30 1.50
N GLU A 891 45.88 22.20 2.17
CA GLU A 891 45.53 23.64 2.29
C GLU A 891 45.88 24.47 1.03
N GLN A 892 46.81 24.00 0.18
CA GLN A 892 47.23 24.71 -1.03
C GLN A 892 46.50 24.20 -2.29
N THR A 893 46.16 25.11 -3.21
CA THR A 893 45.51 24.81 -4.50
C THR A 893 46.50 24.56 -5.64
N THR A 894 47.81 24.49 -5.38
CA THR A 894 48.85 24.35 -6.40
C THR A 894 49.78 23.18 -6.10
N ASP A 895 49.76 22.12 -6.90
CA ASP A 895 50.77 21.89 -7.96
C ASP A 895 50.48 20.60 -8.75
N THR A 896 50.89 20.65 -10.01
CA THR A 896 50.48 19.86 -11.18
C THR A 896 50.73 18.34 -11.16
N PHE A 897 51.37 17.76 -10.13
CA PHE A 897 51.99 16.43 -10.25
C PHE A 897 51.14 15.21 -9.82
N VAL A 898 49.94 15.41 -9.24
CA VAL A 898 49.01 14.29 -8.87
C VAL A 898 47.69 14.36 -9.67
N VAL A 899 47.56 15.34 -10.56
CA VAL A 899 46.37 15.58 -11.40
C VAL A 899 46.34 14.65 -12.64
N ASP A 900 47.46 14.02 -13.00
CA ASP A 900 47.57 13.16 -14.19
C ASP A 900 47.06 11.71 -13.99
N TYR A 901 46.56 11.37 -12.80
CA TYR A 901 45.97 10.06 -12.56
C TYR A 901 44.45 10.07 -12.87
N PRO A 902 43.91 9.07 -13.59
CA PRO A 902 42.50 9.00 -13.96
C PRO A 902 41.63 8.55 -12.76
N TRP A 903 41.57 9.36 -11.71
CA TRP A 903 40.68 9.15 -10.58
C TRP A 903 39.22 9.07 -11.06
N ASP A 904 38.47 8.06 -10.60
CA ASP A 904 37.04 7.92 -10.90
C ASP A 904 36.19 8.98 -10.17
N LEU A 905 36.69 9.49 -9.03
CA LEU A 905 36.05 10.53 -8.23
C LEU A 905 37.09 11.32 -7.44
N LYS A 906 36.96 12.65 -7.44
CA LYS A 906 37.81 13.57 -6.67
C LYS A 906 36.96 14.45 -5.77
N ILE A 907 37.22 14.40 -4.47
CA ILE A 907 36.56 15.20 -3.44
C ILE A 907 37.57 16.15 -2.80
N LYS A 908 37.29 17.46 -2.80
CA LYS A 908 38.09 18.44 -2.06
C LYS A 908 37.47 18.71 -0.70
N TYR A 909 38.30 18.66 0.34
CA TYR A 909 37.95 19.21 1.65
C TYR A 909 37.96 20.73 1.57
N LYS A 910 36.79 21.33 1.70
CA LYS A 910 36.59 22.77 1.47
C LYS A 910 36.62 23.52 2.80
N MET A 911 37.44 24.56 2.98
CA MET A 911 37.31 25.47 4.15
C MET A 911 36.71 26.85 3.80
N ASN A 912 36.90 27.38 2.57
CA ASN A 912 36.70 28.81 2.26
C ASN A 912 36.00 29.15 0.93
N GLY A 913 35.00 28.40 0.46
CA GLY A 913 34.13 28.89 -0.64
C GLY A 913 34.70 28.82 -2.07
N GLU A 914 36.00 28.59 -2.28
CA GLU A 914 36.64 28.58 -3.61
C GLU A 914 36.18 27.40 -4.49
N THR A 915 36.09 27.64 -5.81
CA THR A 915 35.74 26.66 -6.85
C THR A 915 36.98 26.26 -7.65
N ASP A 916 37.23 24.96 -7.75
CA ASP A 916 38.28 24.36 -8.59
C ASP A 916 37.69 23.28 -9.51
N ASN A 917 37.89 23.40 -10.83
CA ASN A 917 37.36 22.46 -11.83
C ASN A 917 38.08 21.10 -11.82
N ASN A 918 39.14 20.95 -11.03
CA ASN A 918 39.83 19.67 -10.87
C ASN A 918 39.10 18.70 -9.93
N TYR A 919 38.05 19.12 -9.23
CA TYR A 919 37.32 18.28 -8.28
C TYR A 919 35.85 18.15 -8.66
N ASP A 920 35.29 16.96 -8.43
CA ASP A 920 33.90 16.65 -8.76
C ASP A 920 32.97 17.12 -7.62
N PHE A 921 33.39 16.96 -6.37
CA PHE A 921 32.61 17.33 -5.19
C PHE A 921 33.44 18.05 -4.13
N PHE A 922 32.76 18.84 -3.30
CA PHE A 922 33.34 19.53 -2.15
C PHE A 922 32.57 19.15 -0.89
N ALA A 923 33.25 18.52 0.08
CA ALA A 923 32.62 18.07 1.32
C ALA A 923 33.62 18.05 2.49
N GLN A 924 33.21 18.57 3.65
CA GLN A 924 34.04 18.58 4.86
C GLN A 924 33.82 17.35 5.74
N ASP A 925 32.57 16.93 5.87
CA ASP A 925 32.16 15.92 6.84
C ASP A 925 32.45 14.50 6.36
N THR A 926 32.92 13.63 7.26
CA THR A 926 33.30 12.24 6.94
C THR A 926 32.11 11.39 6.53
N GLU A 927 30.95 11.59 7.16
CA GLU A 927 29.71 10.89 6.78
C GLU A 927 29.26 11.30 5.38
N VAL A 928 29.32 12.59 5.05
CA VAL A 928 28.98 13.11 3.72
C VAL A 928 29.94 12.57 2.66
N GLN A 929 31.25 12.62 2.93
CA GLN A 929 32.28 12.04 2.05
C GLN A 929 32.02 10.55 1.79
N PHE A 930 31.72 9.79 2.85
CA PHE A 930 31.35 8.38 2.74
C PHE A 930 30.10 8.18 1.87
N SER A 931 29.03 8.94 2.10
CA SER A 931 27.77 8.83 1.34
C SER A 931 27.98 9.12 -0.15
N LEU A 932 28.77 10.15 -0.50
CA LEU A 932 29.10 10.50 -1.88
C LEU A 932 29.87 9.36 -2.57
N ILE A 933 30.93 8.88 -1.92
CA ILE A 933 31.75 7.77 -2.41
C ILE A 933 30.91 6.51 -2.59
N ASN A 934 30.20 6.09 -1.54
CA ASN A 934 29.40 4.87 -1.55
C ASN A 934 28.34 4.92 -2.66
N THR A 935 27.70 6.06 -2.87
CA THR A 935 26.70 6.25 -3.93
C THR A 935 27.35 6.14 -5.31
N LYS A 936 28.43 6.90 -5.54
CA LYS A 936 29.09 6.97 -6.84
C LYS A 936 29.67 5.61 -7.26
N VAL A 937 30.41 4.96 -6.38
CA VAL A 937 30.99 3.63 -6.60
C VAL A 937 29.90 2.62 -6.94
N LYS A 938 28.80 2.58 -6.17
CA LYS A 938 27.72 1.61 -6.41
C LYS A 938 26.99 1.85 -7.73
N ASN A 939 26.66 3.10 -8.03
CA ASN A 939 25.98 3.46 -9.27
C ASN A 939 26.83 3.12 -10.50
N ASP A 940 28.12 3.46 -10.48
CA ASP A 940 29.02 3.14 -11.59
C ASP A 940 29.26 1.62 -11.70
N HIS A 941 29.31 0.90 -10.57
CA HIS A 941 29.44 -0.56 -10.55
C HIS A 941 28.21 -1.25 -11.13
N LEU A 942 27.02 -0.76 -10.79
CA LEU A 942 25.77 -1.22 -11.38
C LEU A 942 25.74 -0.99 -12.89
N TYR A 943 26.28 0.13 -13.38
CA TYR A 943 26.39 0.36 -14.82
C TYR A 943 27.31 -0.65 -15.53
N ARG A 944 28.41 -1.09 -14.89
CA ARG A 944 29.26 -2.17 -15.40
C ARG A 944 28.55 -3.52 -15.40
N ILE A 945 27.75 -3.81 -14.36
CA ILE A 945 26.91 -5.01 -14.32
C ILE A 945 25.87 -4.98 -15.46
N GLU A 946 25.20 -3.84 -15.67
CA GLU A 946 24.26 -3.65 -16.80
C GLU A 946 24.95 -3.91 -18.14
N ALA A 947 26.17 -3.42 -18.34
CA ALA A 947 26.93 -3.67 -19.56
C ALA A 947 27.16 -5.17 -19.83
N VAL A 948 27.45 -5.94 -18.79
CA VAL A 948 27.60 -7.40 -18.91
C VAL A 948 26.27 -8.09 -19.20
N ILE A 949 25.19 -7.68 -18.53
CA ILE A 949 23.85 -8.25 -18.75
C ILE A 949 23.38 -8.07 -20.20
N GLU A 950 23.72 -6.93 -20.80
CA GLU A 950 23.26 -6.53 -22.13
C GLU A 950 24.24 -6.99 -23.24
N SER A 951 25.41 -7.51 -22.87
CA SER A 951 26.36 -8.10 -23.80
C SER A 951 25.93 -9.50 -24.29
N GLU A 952 26.37 -9.90 -25.48
CA GLU A 952 26.15 -11.26 -25.97
C GLU A 952 26.96 -12.26 -25.12
N PRO A 953 26.33 -13.28 -24.53
CA PRO A 953 27.02 -14.26 -23.70
C PRO A 953 27.94 -15.12 -24.57
N VAL A 954 29.16 -15.37 -24.10
CA VAL A 954 30.10 -16.33 -24.70
C VAL A 954 30.27 -17.48 -23.71
N TYR A 955 29.77 -18.66 -24.09
CA TYR A 955 29.86 -19.87 -23.28
C TYR A 955 31.01 -20.75 -23.75
N ASN A 956 31.90 -21.10 -22.83
CA ASN A 956 32.97 -22.07 -23.08
C ASN A 956 32.58 -23.49 -22.63
N LYS A 957 31.49 -23.61 -21.84
CA LYS A 957 30.98 -24.85 -21.26
C LYS A 957 29.46 -24.95 -21.48
N GLY A 958 28.94 -26.17 -21.49
CA GLY A 958 27.48 -26.39 -21.43
C GLY A 958 26.93 -26.17 -20.02
N LEU A 959 27.72 -26.44 -18.98
CA LEU A 959 27.30 -26.39 -17.59
C LEU A 959 28.40 -25.91 -16.64
N SER A 960 28.09 -25.00 -15.71
CA SER A 960 28.93 -24.69 -14.55
C SER A 960 28.28 -25.21 -13.29
N VAL A 961 28.99 -26.06 -12.54
CA VAL A 961 28.54 -26.54 -11.23
C VAL A 961 29.15 -25.68 -10.14
N ILE A 962 28.32 -24.99 -9.36
CA ILE A 962 28.78 -24.06 -8.32
C ILE A 962 28.50 -24.65 -6.94
N ILE A 963 29.54 -24.78 -6.12
CA ILE A 963 29.45 -25.21 -4.73
C ILE A 963 29.96 -24.11 -3.83
N CYS A 964 29.06 -23.49 -3.06
CA CYS A 964 29.40 -22.47 -2.08
C CYS A 964 29.64 -23.13 -0.72
N THR A 965 30.73 -22.78 -0.04
CA THR A 965 31.09 -23.38 1.25
C THR A 965 31.51 -22.36 2.29
N TYR A 966 31.29 -22.70 3.56
CA TYR A 966 31.73 -21.93 4.72
C TYR A 966 32.17 -22.88 5.84
N GLN A 967 33.49 -23.05 6.01
CA GLN A 967 34.10 -23.83 7.12
C GLN A 967 33.70 -25.32 7.19
N ARG A 968 33.45 -26.00 6.06
CA ARG A 968 33.01 -27.42 6.01
C ARG A 968 33.82 -28.30 5.05
N SER A 969 35.11 -28.47 5.32
CA SER A 969 36.02 -29.22 4.45
C SER A 969 35.60 -30.68 4.21
N GLU A 970 35.13 -31.41 5.23
CA GLU A 970 34.75 -32.82 5.10
C GLU A 970 33.54 -33.05 4.18
N LYS A 971 32.44 -32.33 4.40
CA LYS A 971 31.23 -32.48 3.58
C LYS A 971 31.47 -32.02 2.14
N LEU A 972 32.20 -30.91 1.98
CA LEU A 972 32.63 -30.40 0.68
C LEU A 972 33.43 -31.43 -0.11
N SER A 973 34.30 -32.21 0.54
CA SER A 973 35.06 -33.28 -0.10
C SER A 973 34.15 -34.31 -0.80
N ASN A 974 33.07 -34.72 -0.13
CA ASN A 974 32.09 -35.65 -0.69
C ASN A 974 31.30 -35.03 -1.86
N ALA A 975 30.90 -33.76 -1.72
CA ALA A 975 30.21 -33.03 -2.79
C ALA A 975 31.08 -32.91 -4.05
N ILE A 976 32.33 -32.43 -3.91
CA ILE A 976 33.31 -32.31 -5.00
C ILE A 976 33.51 -33.66 -5.69
N LYS A 977 33.76 -34.72 -4.90
CA LYS A 977 33.95 -36.08 -5.43
C LYS A 977 32.77 -36.52 -6.28
N SER A 978 31.53 -36.32 -5.79
CA SER A 978 30.33 -36.76 -6.51
C SER A 978 30.12 -36.05 -7.86
N VAL A 979 30.61 -34.81 -8.00
CA VAL A 979 30.56 -34.04 -9.26
C VAL A 979 31.72 -34.40 -10.20
N LEU A 980 32.87 -34.79 -9.67
CA LEU A 980 34.01 -35.28 -10.47
C LEU A 980 33.76 -36.66 -11.10
N GLU A 981 32.91 -37.47 -10.47
CA GLU A 981 32.55 -38.84 -10.86
C GLU A 981 31.26 -38.91 -11.71
N GLN A 982 30.90 -37.84 -12.41
CA GLN A 982 29.70 -37.75 -13.27
C GLN A 982 29.89 -38.42 -14.63
N SER A 983 28.78 -38.84 -15.26
CA SER A 983 28.75 -39.47 -16.59
C SER A 983 29.04 -38.51 -17.75
N LEU A 984 28.81 -37.20 -17.55
CA LEU A 984 29.00 -36.16 -18.55
C LEU A 984 30.49 -35.95 -18.86
N ASP A 985 30.84 -35.64 -20.11
CA ASP A 985 32.21 -35.38 -20.51
C ASP A 985 32.76 -34.13 -19.78
N LYS A 986 33.97 -34.24 -19.21
CA LYS A 986 34.65 -33.12 -18.53
C LYS A 986 34.93 -31.93 -19.46
N ALA A 987 34.89 -32.13 -20.78
CA ALA A 987 34.93 -31.04 -21.75
C ALA A 987 33.70 -30.12 -21.65
N ASP A 988 32.52 -30.67 -21.31
CA ASP A 988 31.21 -29.99 -21.38
C ASP A 988 30.84 -29.25 -20.10
N TYR A 989 31.57 -29.45 -18.99
CA TYR A 989 31.31 -28.75 -17.74
C TYR A 989 32.56 -28.25 -17.02
N GLU A 990 32.35 -27.38 -16.04
CA GLU A 990 33.33 -26.95 -15.06
C GLU A 990 32.74 -27.03 -13.64
N ILE A 991 33.61 -26.99 -12.64
CA ILE A 991 33.24 -26.95 -11.22
C ILE A 991 33.85 -25.70 -10.60
N ILE A 992 33.04 -24.90 -9.93
CA ILE A 992 33.47 -23.66 -9.25
C ILE A 992 33.19 -23.81 -7.75
N ILE A 993 34.27 -23.83 -6.97
CA ILE A 993 34.19 -23.82 -5.51
C ILE A 993 34.32 -22.39 -5.03
N VAL A 994 33.28 -21.89 -4.36
CA VAL A 994 33.28 -20.53 -3.79
C VAL A 994 33.43 -20.62 -2.28
N ASN A 995 34.58 -20.19 -1.78
CA ASN A 995 34.87 -20.11 -0.35
C ASN A 995 34.36 -18.77 0.21
N ASN A 996 33.31 -18.82 1.05
CA ASN A 996 32.78 -17.63 1.73
C ASN A 996 33.44 -17.35 3.10
N ASP A 997 34.55 -18.04 3.39
CA ASP A 997 35.49 -17.72 4.46
C ASP A 997 36.90 -17.61 3.88
N TYR A 998 37.15 -16.57 3.08
CA TYR A 998 38.38 -16.42 2.27
C TYR A 998 39.69 -16.42 3.10
N LEU A 999 39.62 -16.17 4.40
CA LEU A 999 40.79 -16.26 5.29
C LEU A 999 41.14 -17.71 5.66
N ASN A 1000 40.23 -18.66 5.42
CA ASN A 1000 40.44 -20.08 5.64
C ASN A 1000 41.09 -20.74 4.41
N VAL A 1001 42.40 -20.95 4.50
CA VAL A 1001 43.21 -21.59 3.43
C VAL A 1001 42.97 -23.10 3.30
N GLU A 1002 42.31 -23.75 4.25
CA GLU A 1002 42.06 -25.20 4.24
C GLU A 1002 41.29 -25.65 2.99
N ILE A 1003 40.28 -24.87 2.59
CA ILE A 1003 39.48 -25.16 1.40
C ILE A 1003 40.31 -25.06 0.12
N HIS A 1004 41.20 -24.07 0.03
CA HIS A 1004 42.11 -23.94 -1.11
C HIS A 1004 43.05 -25.15 -1.20
N HIS A 1005 43.61 -25.61 -0.07
CA HIS A 1005 44.43 -26.83 -0.04
C HIS A 1005 43.64 -28.06 -0.50
N LEU A 1006 42.42 -28.24 -0.01
CA LEU A 1006 41.53 -29.34 -0.41
C LEU A 1006 41.29 -29.36 -1.92
N VAL A 1007 40.97 -28.20 -2.53
CA VAL A 1007 40.75 -28.11 -3.98
C VAL A 1007 42.02 -28.48 -4.77
N ARG A 1008 43.21 -28.06 -4.30
CA ARG A 1008 44.49 -28.44 -4.93
C ARG A 1008 44.75 -29.95 -4.86
N GLU A 1009 44.40 -30.60 -3.75
CA GLU A 1009 44.51 -32.06 -3.60
C GLU A 1009 43.59 -32.80 -4.57
N PHE A 1010 42.35 -32.32 -4.75
CA PHE A 1010 41.41 -32.88 -5.73
C PHE A 1010 41.91 -32.72 -7.17
N ARG A 1011 42.43 -31.53 -7.54
CA ARG A 1011 43.05 -31.30 -8.86
C ARG A 1011 44.15 -32.32 -9.16
N ALA A 1012 45.05 -32.55 -8.19
CA ALA A 1012 46.13 -33.52 -8.32
C ALA A 1012 45.61 -34.98 -8.39
N THR A 1013 44.64 -35.33 -7.55
CA THR A 1013 44.11 -36.70 -7.45
C THR A 1013 43.34 -37.13 -8.70
N TYR A 1014 42.54 -36.23 -9.27
CA TYR A 1014 41.72 -36.50 -10.46
C TYR A 1014 42.39 -36.09 -11.78
N ASN A 1015 43.63 -35.57 -11.71
CA ASN A 1015 44.39 -35.08 -12.85
C ASN A 1015 43.60 -34.07 -13.70
N VAL A 1016 43.01 -33.07 -13.03
CA VAL A 1016 42.27 -31.97 -13.65
C VAL A 1016 42.97 -30.65 -13.36
N ASP A 1017 42.88 -29.71 -14.30
CA ASP A 1017 43.52 -28.40 -14.17
C ASP A 1017 42.63 -27.35 -13.50
N GLU A 1018 43.20 -26.15 -13.34
CA GLU A 1018 42.54 -25.00 -12.73
C GLU A 1018 41.39 -24.43 -13.54
N SER A 1019 41.37 -24.63 -14.87
CA SER A 1019 40.24 -24.18 -15.71
C SER A 1019 39.01 -25.07 -15.54
N PHE A 1020 39.20 -26.35 -15.17
CA PHE A 1020 38.10 -27.28 -14.95
C PHE A 1020 37.56 -27.26 -13.51
N LEU A 1021 38.43 -27.34 -12.49
CA LEU A 1021 38.03 -27.25 -11.08
C LEU A 1021 38.55 -25.94 -10.51
N ARG A 1022 37.74 -24.89 -10.57
CA ARG A 1022 38.07 -23.51 -10.19
C ARG A 1022 37.80 -23.26 -8.71
N TYR A 1023 38.62 -22.39 -8.12
CA TYR A 1023 38.49 -21.94 -6.74
C TYR A 1023 38.33 -20.42 -6.75
N MET A 1024 37.36 -19.91 -6.02
CA MET A 1024 37.06 -18.48 -5.91
C MET A 1024 36.80 -18.10 -4.46
N GLU A 1025 37.12 -16.86 -4.12
CA GLU A 1025 36.95 -16.32 -2.78
C GLU A 1025 35.90 -15.22 -2.76
N ALA A 1026 34.99 -15.32 -1.79
CA ALA A 1026 33.92 -14.37 -1.59
C ALA A 1026 34.19 -13.55 -0.31
N PRO A 1027 34.79 -12.34 -0.43
CA PRO A 1027 35.25 -11.58 0.74
C PRO A 1027 34.13 -10.97 1.58
N LEU A 1028 32.94 -10.76 1.01
CA LEU A 1028 31.75 -10.34 1.76
C LEU A 1028 30.99 -11.57 2.26
N LYS A 1029 30.52 -11.53 3.51
CA LYS A 1029 29.79 -12.65 4.13
C LYS A 1029 28.36 -12.75 3.61
N GLY A 1030 27.93 -13.95 3.26
CA GLY A 1030 26.55 -14.29 2.94
C GLY A 1030 26.43 -15.25 1.76
N LEU A 1031 25.49 -16.20 1.82
CA LEU A 1031 25.30 -17.22 0.80
C LEU A 1031 24.94 -16.62 -0.57
N SER A 1032 23.99 -15.69 -0.65
CA SER A 1032 23.65 -15.00 -1.91
C SER A 1032 24.87 -14.34 -2.54
N PHE A 1033 25.75 -13.76 -1.73
CA PHE A 1033 26.96 -13.11 -2.21
C PHE A 1033 27.94 -14.14 -2.80
N ALA A 1034 28.18 -15.25 -2.10
CA ALA A 1034 29.00 -16.35 -2.60
C ALA A 1034 28.44 -16.92 -3.92
N ARG A 1035 27.11 -17.09 -4.00
CA ARG A 1035 26.45 -17.55 -5.23
C ARG A 1035 26.60 -16.58 -6.39
N ASN A 1036 26.55 -15.28 -6.12
CA ASN A 1036 26.81 -14.25 -7.13
C ASN A 1036 28.29 -14.25 -7.56
N VAL A 1037 29.25 -14.42 -6.64
CA VAL A 1037 30.67 -14.58 -7.03
C VAL A 1037 30.84 -15.76 -7.99
N GLY A 1038 30.21 -16.90 -7.70
CA GLY A 1038 30.20 -18.05 -8.61
C GLY A 1038 29.52 -17.75 -9.95
N LEU A 1039 28.36 -17.08 -9.95
CA LEU A 1039 27.60 -16.70 -11.15
C LEU A 1039 28.43 -15.86 -12.12
N PHE A 1040 29.06 -14.80 -11.61
CA PHE A 1040 29.91 -13.92 -12.42
C PHE A 1040 31.23 -14.59 -12.84
N GLY A 1041 31.61 -15.69 -12.19
CA GLY A 1041 32.74 -16.53 -12.57
C GLY A 1041 32.41 -17.62 -13.59
N ALA A 1042 31.14 -17.98 -13.75
CA ALA A 1042 30.70 -19.11 -14.55
C ALA A 1042 30.80 -18.88 -16.07
N GLU A 1043 31.26 -19.90 -16.78
CA GLU A 1043 31.43 -19.94 -18.25
C GLU A 1043 30.44 -20.91 -18.94
N GLY A 1044 29.54 -21.53 -18.16
CA GLY A 1044 28.52 -22.46 -18.61
C GLY A 1044 27.22 -21.80 -19.02
N GLU A 1045 26.57 -22.34 -20.06
CA GLU A 1045 25.22 -21.89 -20.49
C GLU A 1045 24.16 -22.08 -19.39
N VAL A 1046 24.26 -23.21 -18.68
CA VAL A 1046 23.45 -23.53 -17.51
C VAL A 1046 24.33 -23.47 -16.27
N ILE A 1047 23.77 -22.99 -15.16
CA ILE A 1047 24.38 -23.07 -13.85
C ILE A 1047 23.63 -24.08 -13.02
N LEU A 1048 24.34 -24.99 -12.36
CA LEU A 1048 23.80 -25.89 -11.35
C LEU A 1048 24.44 -25.57 -10.00
N TYR A 1049 23.65 -25.10 -9.06
CA TYR A 1049 24.04 -24.96 -7.66
C TYR A 1049 23.81 -26.27 -6.92
N ILE A 1050 24.83 -26.68 -6.17
CA ILE A 1050 24.80 -27.84 -5.26
C ILE A 1050 25.35 -27.37 -3.91
N ASP A 1051 24.67 -27.73 -2.83
CA ASP A 1051 25.12 -27.43 -1.47
C ASP A 1051 26.36 -28.26 -1.10
N ASP A 1052 27.21 -27.73 -0.21
CA ASP A 1052 28.42 -28.42 0.24
C ASP A 1052 28.16 -29.70 1.06
N ASP A 1053 26.90 -29.97 1.41
CA ASP A 1053 26.40 -31.16 2.08
C ASP A 1053 25.49 -32.02 1.17
N ALA A 1054 25.53 -31.83 -0.16
CA ALA A 1054 24.81 -32.63 -1.13
C ALA A 1054 25.74 -33.51 -1.99
N ILE A 1055 25.31 -34.75 -2.25
CA ILE A 1055 26.00 -35.75 -3.06
C ILE A 1055 25.21 -35.96 -4.35
N ALA A 1056 25.80 -35.60 -5.48
CA ALA A 1056 25.19 -35.76 -6.80
C ALA A 1056 25.07 -37.24 -7.19
N ASN A 1057 23.92 -37.65 -7.72
CA ASN A 1057 23.82 -38.94 -8.42
C ASN A 1057 24.66 -38.89 -9.71
N SER A 1058 25.22 -40.02 -10.14
CA SER A 1058 26.15 -40.15 -11.28
C SER A 1058 25.70 -39.54 -12.61
N ASN A 1059 24.39 -39.36 -12.83
CA ASN A 1059 23.82 -38.81 -14.06
C ASN A 1059 23.22 -37.39 -13.88
N LEU A 1060 23.43 -36.72 -12.74
CA LEU A 1060 22.82 -35.43 -12.43
C LEU A 1060 23.11 -34.36 -13.51
N LEU A 1061 24.37 -34.24 -13.93
CA LEU A 1061 24.77 -33.20 -14.88
C LEU A 1061 24.16 -33.43 -16.28
N GLU A 1062 24.15 -34.69 -16.73
CA GLU A 1062 23.54 -35.09 -18.01
C GLU A 1062 22.04 -34.79 -18.04
N GLU A 1063 21.33 -35.14 -16.97
CA GLU A 1063 19.89 -34.87 -16.85
C GLU A 1063 19.57 -33.37 -16.71
N THR A 1064 20.50 -32.58 -16.16
CA THR A 1064 20.36 -31.12 -16.07
C THR A 1064 20.44 -30.48 -17.46
N ILE A 1065 21.49 -30.77 -18.24
CA ILE A 1065 21.65 -30.24 -19.61
C ILE A 1065 20.49 -30.71 -20.50
N ARG A 1066 20.15 -31.99 -20.42
CA ARG A 1066 19.02 -32.56 -21.17
C ARG A 1066 17.72 -31.86 -20.82
N GLY A 1067 17.48 -31.58 -19.54
CA GLY A 1067 16.28 -30.90 -19.09
C GLY A 1067 16.09 -29.51 -19.72
N PHE A 1068 17.13 -28.67 -19.71
CA PHE A 1068 17.07 -27.34 -20.34
C PHE A 1068 17.03 -27.38 -21.87
N SER A 1069 17.59 -28.43 -22.48
CA SER A 1069 17.52 -28.66 -23.92
C SER A 1069 16.11 -29.06 -24.35
N ASP A 1070 15.48 -29.98 -23.60
CA ASP A 1070 14.13 -30.47 -23.86
C ASP A 1070 13.05 -29.40 -23.55
N ARG A 1071 13.34 -28.47 -22.63
CA ARG A 1071 12.43 -27.41 -22.17
C ARG A 1071 13.07 -26.01 -22.26
N PRO A 1072 13.15 -25.43 -23.48
CA PRO A 1072 13.66 -24.07 -23.68
C PRO A 1072 12.86 -22.99 -22.94
N ASP A 1073 11.59 -23.26 -22.61
CA ASP A 1073 10.69 -22.35 -21.87
C ASP A 1073 10.95 -22.30 -20.36
N ILE A 1074 11.79 -23.18 -19.82
CA ILE A 1074 12.15 -23.21 -18.39
C ILE A 1074 13.40 -22.37 -18.15
N GLY A 1075 13.32 -21.45 -17.19
CA GLY A 1075 14.45 -20.63 -16.72
C GLY A 1075 15.13 -21.20 -15.47
N VAL A 1076 14.36 -21.89 -14.63
CA VAL A 1076 14.83 -22.54 -13.38
C VAL A 1076 14.35 -23.98 -13.33
N MET A 1077 15.24 -24.90 -13.02
CA MET A 1077 14.95 -26.33 -12.90
C MET A 1077 15.57 -26.90 -11.64
N GLY A 1078 14.83 -27.71 -10.89
CA GLY A 1078 15.45 -28.58 -9.87
C GLY A 1078 14.95 -29.99 -9.99
N GLY A 1079 15.20 -30.80 -8.96
CA GLY A 1079 14.79 -32.20 -8.96
C GLY A 1079 14.76 -32.82 -7.59
N ASN A 1080 14.89 -34.14 -7.55
CA ASN A 1080 14.90 -34.95 -6.35
C ASN A 1080 16.05 -34.55 -5.41
N ILE A 1081 15.71 -34.23 -4.17
CA ILE A 1081 16.61 -34.08 -3.02
C ILE A 1081 16.16 -35.11 -1.99
N VAL A 1082 16.97 -36.16 -1.79
CA VAL A 1082 16.63 -37.29 -0.91
C VAL A 1082 17.53 -37.27 0.32
N LEU A 1083 16.97 -37.38 1.53
CA LEU A 1083 17.77 -37.37 2.75
C LEU A 1083 18.61 -38.64 2.90
N ASN A 1084 19.87 -38.46 3.32
CA ASN A 1084 20.70 -39.55 3.83
C ASN A 1084 20.34 -39.83 5.30
N LEU A 1085 19.33 -40.66 5.54
CA LEU A 1085 18.98 -41.06 6.91
C LEU A 1085 19.88 -42.22 7.35
N HIS A 1086 20.63 -42.04 8.44
CA HIS A 1086 21.34 -43.13 9.12
C HIS A 1086 20.36 -44.20 9.62
N GLU A 1087 20.84 -45.44 9.86
CA GLU A 1087 20.00 -46.64 10.09
C GLU A 1087 18.95 -46.50 11.21
N GLU A 1088 19.19 -45.66 12.22
CA GLU A 1088 18.20 -45.28 13.23
C GLU A 1088 17.62 -43.88 12.93
N ARG A 1089 16.30 -43.80 12.72
CA ARG A 1089 15.62 -42.51 12.50
C ARG A 1089 15.69 -41.65 13.78
N PRO A 1090 16.29 -40.44 13.71
CA PRO A 1090 16.38 -39.55 14.86
C PRO A 1090 15.02 -39.28 15.49
N GLU A 1091 14.98 -39.02 16.80
CA GLU A 1091 13.75 -38.96 17.61
C GLU A 1091 12.67 -38.05 17.01
N VAL A 1092 13.09 -36.98 16.33
CA VAL A 1092 12.24 -35.91 15.80
C VAL A 1092 11.77 -36.08 14.35
N VAL A 1093 12.21 -37.14 13.65
CA VAL A 1093 11.87 -37.40 12.25
C VAL A 1093 10.74 -38.42 12.17
N LYS A 1094 9.64 -38.05 11.49
CA LYS A 1094 8.47 -38.90 11.22
C LYS A 1094 8.26 -39.00 9.71
N PRO A 1095 7.78 -40.13 9.16
CA PRO A 1095 7.42 -40.19 7.74
C PRO A 1095 6.50 -39.03 7.33
N GLY A 1096 6.88 -38.31 6.27
CA GLY A 1096 6.15 -37.16 5.74
C GLY A 1096 6.58 -35.79 6.29
N THR A 1097 7.56 -35.73 7.19
CA THR A 1097 8.10 -34.47 7.76
C THR A 1097 9.49 -34.12 7.25
N GLU A 1098 10.02 -34.90 6.30
CA GLU A 1098 11.39 -34.79 5.79
C GLU A 1098 11.68 -33.42 5.13
N ALA A 1099 10.66 -32.69 4.69
CA ALA A 1099 10.79 -31.35 4.12
C ALA A 1099 11.42 -30.33 5.09
N PHE A 1100 11.35 -30.53 6.41
CA PHE A 1100 12.05 -29.67 7.38
C PHE A 1100 13.58 -29.73 7.29
N TRP A 1101 14.09 -30.75 6.60
CA TRP A 1101 15.50 -30.90 6.27
C TRP A 1101 15.75 -30.78 4.75
N SER A 1102 14.88 -30.03 4.06
CA SER A 1102 14.97 -29.72 2.62
C SER A 1102 14.82 -30.94 1.70
N GLN A 1103 14.11 -31.99 2.13
CA GLN A 1103 13.73 -33.06 1.21
C GLN A 1103 12.71 -32.57 0.19
N LEU A 1104 12.94 -32.89 -1.09
CA LEU A 1104 12.02 -32.64 -2.19
C LEU A 1104 11.96 -33.90 -3.05
N VAL A 1105 10.81 -34.58 -3.07
CA VAL A 1105 10.62 -35.78 -3.89
C VAL A 1105 9.62 -35.49 -5.00
N VAL A 1106 10.05 -35.72 -6.23
CA VAL A 1106 9.29 -35.55 -7.47
C VAL A 1106 9.10 -36.93 -8.08
N GLU A 1107 7.85 -37.36 -8.19
CA GLU A 1107 7.48 -38.65 -8.78
C GLU A 1107 7.34 -38.55 -10.31
N GLY A 1108 7.56 -39.67 -11.00
CA GLY A 1108 7.40 -39.78 -12.46
C GLY A 1108 8.72 -39.69 -13.24
N GLU A 1109 8.61 -39.59 -14.56
CA GLU A 1109 9.74 -39.63 -15.51
C GLU A 1109 9.86 -38.36 -16.38
N GLU A 1110 8.83 -37.51 -16.38
CA GLU A 1110 8.74 -36.31 -17.21
C GLU A 1110 9.04 -35.05 -16.39
N ILE A 1111 9.54 -34.02 -17.05
CA ILE A 1111 9.75 -32.69 -16.45
C ILE A 1111 8.39 -32.02 -16.27
N ILE A 1112 8.05 -31.66 -15.03
CA ILE A 1112 6.79 -31.03 -14.68
C ILE A 1112 6.96 -29.53 -14.42
N ASP A 1113 5.95 -28.75 -14.78
CA ASP A 1113 5.90 -27.33 -14.45
C ASP A 1113 5.57 -27.18 -12.96
N SER A 1114 6.44 -26.51 -12.21
CA SER A 1114 6.19 -26.13 -10.83
C SER A 1114 5.30 -24.89 -10.85
N ASN A 1115 4.07 -25.02 -10.33
CA ASN A 1115 3.07 -23.94 -10.40
C ASN A 1115 2.96 -23.19 -9.07
N PHE A 1116 3.22 -23.86 -7.96
CA PHE A 1116 3.08 -23.31 -6.62
C PHE A 1116 4.44 -23.03 -5.97
N GLN A 1117 4.51 -21.99 -5.15
CA GLN A 1117 5.76 -21.58 -4.49
C GLN A 1117 6.40 -22.69 -3.65
N TRP A 1118 5.60 -23.51 -2.96
CA TRP A 1118 6.11 -24.62 -2.13
C TRP A 1118 6.68 -25.79 -2.96
N GLU A 1119 6.54 -25.75 -4.28
CA GLU A 1119 7.14 -26.70 -5.22
C GLU A 1119 8.42 -26.15 -5.86
N PHE A 1120 8.83 -24.92 -5.53
CA PHE A 1120 10.04 -24.34 -6.11
C PHE A 1120 11.29 -25.09 -5.65
N PRO A 1121 12.29 -25.23 -6.54
CA PRO A 1121 13.50 -25.97 -6.22
C PRO A 1121 14.36 -25.25 -5.18
N TYR A 1122 15.10 -26.03 -4.38
CA TYR A 1122 15.98 -25.57 -3.30
C TYR A 1122 17.46 -25.75 -3.65
N GLY A 1123 18.34 -25.03 -2.93
CA GLY A 1123 19.77 -24.93 -3.19
C GLY A 1123 20.55 -26.23 -3.41
N ALA A 1124 20.18 -27.34 -2.74
CA ALA A 1124 20.87 -28.62 -2.90
C ALA A 1124 20.76 -29.21 -4.33
N ASN A 1125 19.77 -28.80 -5.12
CA ASN A 1125 19.58 -29.21 -6.51
C ASN A 1125 18.81 -28.13 -7.27
N PHE A 1126 19.50 -27.02 -7.54
CA PHE A 1126 18.94 -25.82 -8.16
C PHE A 1126 19.74 -25.44 -9.40
N ALA A 1127 19.14 -25.59 -10.58
CA ALA A 1127 19.72 -25.22 -11.85
C ALA A 1127 18.98 -24.07 -12.52
N VAL A 1128 19.70 -23.26 -13.29
CA VAL A 1128 19.18 -22.01 -13.86
C VAL A 1128 19.94 -21.64 -15.13
N ARG A 1129 19.26 -21.00 -16.08
CA ARG A 1129 19.92 -20.43 -17.26
C ARG A 1129 20.81 -19.27 -16.86
N HIS A 1130 22.08 -19.29 -17.28
CA HIS A 1130 23.06 -18.29 -16.89
C HIS A 1130 22.64 -16.87 -17.28
N THR A 1131 22.30 -16.64 -18.55
CA THR A 1131 21.84 -15.31 -19.01
C THR A 1131 20.57 -14.84 -18.33
N ALA A 1132 19.63 -15.73 -18.05
CA ALA A 1132 18.38 -15.36 -17.38
C ALA A 1132 18.65 -14.91 -15.94
N LEU A 1133 19.56 -15.61 -15.23
CA LEU A 1133 19.96 -15.25 -13.87
C LEU A 1133 20.72 -13.92 -13.85
N MET A 1134 21.61 -13.71 -14.81
CA MET A 1134 22.30 -12.42 -15.00
C MET A 1134 21.31 -11.28 -15.23
N ARG A 1135 20.31 -11.47 -16.10
CA ARG A 1135 19.29 -10.44 -16.42
C ARG A 1135 18.44 -9.99 -15.23
N ILE A 1136 18.22 -10.85 -14.25
CA ILE A 1136 17.53 -10.48 -13.00
C ILE A 1136 18.50 -9.97 -11.92
N GLY A 1137 19.80 -9.90 -12.21
CA GLY A 1137 20.86 -9.42 -11.31
C GLY A 1137 21.41 -10.47 -10.33
N GLY A 1138 21.05 -11.75 -10.46
CA GLY A 1138 21.47 -12.79 -9.53
C GLY A 1138 20.66 -12.86 -8.24
N PHE A 1139 21.26 -13.39 -7.17
CA PHE A 1139 20.62 -13.63 -5.88
C PHE A 1139 20.58 -12.35 -5.03
N ARG A 1140 19.45 -12.11 -4.34
CA ARG A 1140 19.28 -10.97 -3.43
C ARG A 1140 19.93 -11.24 -2.09
N SER A 1141 20.75 -10.31 -1.62
CA SER A 1141 21.53 -10.41 -0.38
C SER A 1141 20.66 -10.39 0.88
N ALA A 1142 19.43 -9.85 0.78
CA ALA A 1142 18.44 -9.83 1.86
C ALA A 1142 17.90 -11.22 2.24
N TYR A 1143 17.90 -12.20 1.31
CA TYR A 1143 17.30 -13.53 1.51
C TYR A 1143 18.31 -14.64 1.81
N GLY A 1144 19.60 -14.36 1.64
CA GLY A 1144 20.66 -15.34 1.85
C GLY A 1144 21.03 -15.52 3.32
N ARG A 1145 21.53 -16.71 3.64
CA ARG A 1145 22.07 -17.03 4.97
C ARG A 1145 23.33 -16.20 5.26
N LYS A 1146 23.40 -15.62 6.46
CA LYS A 1146 24.52 -14.87 7.04
C LYS A 1146 24.78 -15.38 8.46
N GLY A 1147 25.90 -16.09 8.65
CA GLY A 1147 26.26 -16.70 9.93
C GLY A 1147 25.24 -17.77 10.37
N ASN A 1148 24.80 -17.72 11.62
CA ASN A 1148 23.86 -18.70 12.20
C ASN A 1148 22.38 -18.35 11.98
N ASN A 1149 22.07 -17.37 11.12
CA ASN A 1149 20.68 -17.10 10.78
C ASN A 1149 20.07 -18.28 9.99
N TYR A 1150 18.77 -18.48 10.18
CA TYR A 1150 17.98 -19.52 9.52
C TYR A 1150 17.10 -18.93 8.41
N ALA A 1151 17.40 -17.71 7.98
CA ALA A 1151 16.75 -17.07 6.83
C ALA A 1151 17.15 -17.81 5.54
N GLY A 1152 16.20 -18.13 4.68
CA GLY A 1152 16.46 -18.81 3.41
C GLY A 1152 15.24 -18.68 2.49
N GLY A 1153 15.48 -18.30 1.25
CA GLY A 1153 14.42 -18.06 0.24
C GLY A 1153 14.94 -17.39 -1.03
N GLU A 1154 16.25 -17.31 -1.21
CA GLU A 1154 16.90 -16.63 -2.33
C GLU A 1154 16.61 -17.32 -3.68
N GLU A 1155 16.49 -18.65 -3.69
CA GLU A 1155 16.06 -19.44 -4.86
C GLU A 1155 14.58 -19.23 -5.20
N ILE A 1156 13.75 -19.01 -4.17
CA ILE A 1156 12.33 -18.70 -4.33
C ILE A 1156 12.18 -17.33 -5.00
N VAL A 1157 12.95 -16.34 -4.54
CA VAL A 1157 13.02 -15.01 -5.17
C VAL A 1157 13.45 -15.10 -6.63
N VAL A 1158 14.52 -15.85 -6.92
CA VAL A 1158 14.98 -16.08 -8.31
C VAL A 1158 13.86 -16.72 -9.13
N SER A 1159 13.16 -17.72 -8.59
CA SER A 1159 12.07 -18.41 -9.27
C SER A 1159 10.89 -17.48 -9.60
N PHE A 1160 10.53 -16.55 -8.71
CA PHE A 1160 9.54 -15.51 -8.99
C PHE A 1160 10.04 -14.50 -10.04
N ALA A 1161 11.25 -13.97 -9.87
CA ALA A 1161 11.85 -13.02 -10.82
C ALA A 1161 11.98 -13.61 -12.24
N MET A 1162 12.23 -14.91 -12.36
CA MET A 1162 12.28 -15.63 -13.63
C MET A 1162 10.92 -15.68 -14.34
N ARG A 1163 9.83 -15.85 -13.57
CA ARG A 1163 8.46 -15.78 -14.10
C ARG A 1163 8.13 -14.39 -14.63
N GLU A 1164 8.55 -13.33 -13.93
CA GLU A 1164 8.33 -11.94 -14.36
C GLU A 1164 9.00 -11.61 -15.71
N ILE A 1165 10.12 -12.26 -16.03
CA ILE A 1165 10.79 -12.11 -17.33
C ILE A 1165 10.34 -13.15 -18.38
N GLY A 1166 9.30 -13.94 -18.08
CA GLY A 1166 8.61 -14.83 -19.03
C GLY A 1166 9.04 -16.30 -19.01
N TYR A 1167 9.89 -16.72 -18.08
CA TYR A 1167 10.32 -18.11 -17.95
C TYR A 1167 9.44 -18.92 -16.99
N LYS A 1168 9.43 -20.25 -17.16
CA LYS A 1168 8.82 -21.17 -16.21
C LYS A 1168 9.83 -21.73 -15.21
N VAL A 1169 9.29 -22.29 -14.13
CA VAL A 1169 10.01 -23.09 -13.14
C VAL A 1169 9.62 -24.55 -13.35
N GLY A 1170 10.59 -25.46 -13.41
CA GLY A 1170 10.33 -26.88 -13.60
C GLY A 1170 11.03 -27.79 -12.61
N LEU A 1171 10.52 -29.02 -12.53
CA LEU A 1171 11.08 -30.09 -11.73
C LEU A 1171 11.34 -31.30 -12.62
N ASN A 1172 12.59 -31.76 -12.65
CA ASN A 1172 13.01 -32.97 -13.34
C ASN A 1172 13.22 -34.10 -12.32
N PRO A 1173 12.36 -35.13 -12.29
CA PRO A 1173 12.51 -36.28 -11.39
C PRO A 1173 13.87 -37.00 -11.51
N LYS A 1174 14.54 -36.91 -12.67
CA LYS A 1174 15.81 -37.60 -12.92
C LYS A 1174 17.02 -36.86 -12.37
N MET A 1175 16.91 -35.55 -12.15
CA MET A 1175 17.93 -34.78 -11.45
C MET A 1175 17.86 -35.16 -9.97
N LYS A 1176 18.81 -35.96 -9.48
CA LYS A 1176 18.78 -36.49 -8.11
C LYS A 1176 20.06 -36.18 -7.34
N VAL A 1177 19.89 -35.70 -6.12
CA VAL A 1177 20.95 -35.56 -5.12
C VAL A 1177 20.56 -36.28 -3.82
N ILE A 1178 21.57 -36.69 -3.07
CA ILE A 1178 21.44 -37.18 -1.70
C ILE A 1178 21.91 -36.05 -0.77
N HIS A 1179 21.04 -35.60 0.13
CA HIS A 1179 21.33 -34.52 1.08
C HIS A 1179 21.83 -35.13 2.40
N ASP A 1180 23.11 -34.93 2.69
CA ASP A 1180 23.81 -35.42 3.87
C ASP A 1180 23.74 -34.39 5.00
N VAL A 1181 22.56 -34.26 5.58
CA VAL A 1181 22.28 -33.26 6.61
C VAL A 1181 23.10 -33.56 7.87
N ASP A 1182 23.73 -32.52 8.43
CA ASP A 1182 24.48 -32.65 9.69
C ASP A 1182 23.60 -33.19 10.83
N THR A 1183 24.09 -34.22 11.54
CA THR A 1183 23.38 -34.86 12.67
C THR A 1183 22.89 -33.86 13.73
N SER A 1184 23.59 -32.73 13.93
CA SER A 1184 23.20 -31.65 14.86
C SER A 1184 21.90 -30.93 14.47
N ARG A 1185 21.44 -31.05 13.21
CA ARG A 1185 20.17 -30.49 12.73
C ARG A 1185 18.97 -31.40 12.98
N TYR A 1186 19.17 -32.64 13.42
CA TYR A 1186 18.07 -33.54 13.79
C TYR A 1186 17.61 -33.31 15.23
N THR A 1187 17.19 -32.08 15.52
CA THR A 1187 16.72 -31.65 16.84
C THR A 1187 15.37 -30.95 16.76
N VAL A 1188 14.61 -30.96 17.85
CA VAL A 1188 13.31 -30.26 17.93
C VAL A 1188 13.46 -28.75 17.70
N GLU A 1189 14.58 -28.19 18.16
CA GLU A 1189 14.90 -26.78 18.03
C GLU A 1189 15.19 -26.39 16.58
N HIS A 1190 15.81 -27.28 15.78
CA HIS A 1190 15.96 -27.05 14.35
C HIS A 1190 14.60 -26.98 13.66
N VAL A 1191 13.71 -27.94 13.92
CA VAL A 1191 12.36 -27.97 13.34
C VAL A 1191 11.56 -26.72 13.72
N ARG A 1192 11.58 -26.34 15.01
CA ARG A 1192 10.95 -25.10 15.51
C ARG A 1192 11.41 -23.89 14.72
N LYS A 1193 12.73 -23.73 14.55
CA LYS A 1193 13.32 -22.62 13.79
C LYS A 1193 12.94 -22.69 12.31
N THR A 1194 12.98 -23.85 11.68
CA THR A 1194 12.62 -24.00 10.26
C THR A 1194 11.16 -23.65 10.01
N MET A 1195 10.22 -24.11 10.84
CA MET A 1195 8.80 -23.75 10.75
C MET A 1195 8.59 -22.25 10.88
N ARG A 1196 9.14 -21.65 11.94
CA ARG A 1196 9.05 -20.21 12.19
C ARG A 1196 9.60 -19.41 11.01
N ASN A 1197 10.81 -19.70 10.56
CA ASN A 1197 11.44 -18.94 9.48
C ASN A 1197 10.78 -19.18 8.12
N SER A 1198 10.21 -20.36 7.86
CA SER A 1198 9.45 -20.61 6.63
C SER A 1198 8.21 -19.70 6.55
N ILE A 1199 7.45 -19.57 7.65
CA ILE A 1199 6.26 -18.70 7.71
C ILE A 1199 6.66 -17.23 7.56
N LEU A 1200 7.68 -16.79 8.30
CA LEU A 1200 8.15 -15.39 8.25
C LEU A 1200 8.77 -15.03 6.89
N THR A 1201 9.50 -15.95 6.27
CA THR A 1201 10.04 -15.74 4.92
C THR A 1201 8.91 -15.64 3.90
N ASN A 1202 7.86 -16.46 4.01
CA ASN A 1202 6.71 -16.33 3.11
C ASN A 1202 6.06 -14.95 3.22
N TYR A 1203 5.83 -14.47 4.44
CA TYR A 1203 5.31 -13.12 4.64
C TYR A 1203 6.26 -12.02 4.13
N GLN A 1204 7.58 -12.19 4.28
CA GLN A 1204 8.56 -11.27 3.71
C GLN A 1204 8.51 -11.25 2.17
N LEU A 1205 8.36 -12.41 1.51
CA LEU A 1205 8.16 -12.51 0.06
C LEU A 1205 6.89 -11.80 -0.40
N GLN A 1206 5.82 -11.85 0.40
CA GLN A 1206 4.56 -11.15 0.12
C GLN A 1206 4.71 -9.63 0.27
N LYS A 1207 5.37 -9.18 1.35
CA LYS A 1207 5.64 -7.76 1.61
C LYS A 1207 6.55 -7.15 0.54
N ASP A 1208 7.51 -7.92 0.06
CA ASP A 1208 8.42 -7.52 -1.01
C ASP A 1208 7.83 -7.78 -2.41
N LEU A 1209 6.54 -8.15 -2.50
CA LEU A 1209 5.77 -8.28 -3.74
C LEU A 1209 6.28 -9.35 -4.72
N TYR A 1210 7.08 -10.31 -4.27
CA TYR A 1210 7.41 -11.49 -5.07
C TYR A 1210 6.27 -12.52 -5.09
N ALA A 1211 5.58 -12.64 -3.95
CA ALA A 1211 4.42 -13.52 -3.79
C ALA A 1211 3.13 -12.70 -3.58
N PRO A 1212 1.97 -13.18 -4.03
CA PRO A 1212 0.70 -12.52 -3.74
C PRO A 1212 0.39 -12.57 -2.24
N MET A 1213 -0.28 -11.55 -1.71
CA MET A 1213 -0.72 -11.55 -0.31
C MET A 1213 -1.81 -12.62 -0.11
N GLU A 1214 -1.47 -13.75 0.52
CA GLU A 1214 -2.35 -14.94 0.59
C GLU A 1214 -3.38 -14.88 1.73
N SER A 1215 -3.12 -14.10 2.80
CA SER A 1215 -3.98 -14.02 3.98
C SER A 1215 -3.91 -12.65 4.66
N ASP A 1216 -5.06 -12.15 5.11
CA ASP A 1216 -5.12 -11.03 6.05
C ASP A 1216 -4.94 -11.51 7.51
N ILE A 1217 -4.86 -10.57 8.45
CA ILE A 1217 -4.68 -10.87 9.88
C ILE A 1217 -5.81 -11.75 10.42
N GLU A 1218 -7.02 -11.61 9.90
CA GLU A 1218 -8.19 -12.35 10.36
C GLU A 1218 -8.15 -13.80 9.86
N ALA A 1219 -7.74 -14.03 8.62
CA ALA A 1219 -7.49 -15.37 8.10
C ALA A 1219 -6.39 -16.11 8.88
N ASP A 1220 -5.31 -15.42 9.27
CA ASP A 1220 -4.25 -16.01 10.10
C ASP A 1220 -4.72 -16.31 11.53
N LYS A 1221 -5.53 -15.42 12.14
CA LYS A 1221 -6.17 -15.67 13.45
C LYS A 1221 -7.10 -16.88 13.40
N ASN A 1222 -7.90 -16.99 12.34
CA ASN A 1222 -8.76 -18.15 12.13
C ASN A 1222 -7.93 -19.43 11.96
N HIS A 1223 -6.81 -19.39 11.22
CA HIS A 1223 -5.89 -20.52 11.11
C HIS A 1223 -5.27 -20.91 12.45
N LEU A 1224 -4.92 -19.92 13.27
CA LEU A 1224 -4.36 -20.14 14.61
C LEU A 1224 -5.35 -20.85 15.54
N GLU A 1225 -6.61 -20.41 15.59
CA GLU A 1225 -7.67 -21.04 16.41
C GLU A 1225 -7.97 -22.46 15.97
N ILE A 1226 -7.93 -22.66 14.66
CA ILE A 1226 -7.85 -23.96 14.02
C ILE A 1226 -6.68 -24.75 14.68
N VAL A 1227 -5.42 -24.39 14.47
CA VAL A 1227 -4.28 -25.19 14.95
C VAL A 1227 -4.33 -25.46 16.47
N LYS A 1228 -4.85 -24.54 17.28
CA LYS A 1228 -5.13 -24.73 18.72
C LYS A 1228 -6.16 -25.82 18.99
N ALA A 1229 -7.30 -25.83 18.30
CA ALA A 1229 -8.32 -26.88 18.45
C ALA A 1229 -7.76 -28.28 18.07
N GLU A 1230 -6.85 -28.33 17.11
CA GLU A 1230 -6.09 -29.53 16.76
C GLU A 1230 -5.18 -30.04 17.86
N LEU A 1231 -4.42 -29.12 18.45
CA LEU A 1231 -3.56 -29.42 19.59
C LEU A 1231 -4.38 -29.98 20.77
N ASP A 1232 -5.51 -29.35 21.09
CA ASP A 1232 -6.42 -29.78 22.15
C ASP A 1232 -6.96 -31.19 21.93
N HIS A 1233 -7.25 -31.56 20.68
CA HIS A 1233 -7.70 -32.92 20.35
C HIS A 1233 -6.58 -33.95 20.48
N LEU A 1234 -5.38 -33.63 19.97
CA LEU A 1234 -4.22 -34.52 20.07
C LEU A 1234 -3.85 -34.79 21.53
N GLN A 1235 -3.93 -33.79 22.40
CA GLN A 1235 -3.67 -33.92 23.85
C GLN A 1235 -4.69 -34.80 24.59
N LYS A 1236 -5.90 -34.99 24.03
CA LYS A 1236 -6.96 -35.83 24.63
C LYS A 1236 -6.88 -37.30 24.21
N LEU A 1237 -6.03 -37.66 23.25
CA LEU A 1237 -5.91 -39.03 22.76
C LEU A 1237 -5.26 -39.93 23.83
N PRO A 1238 -5.89 -41.07 24.19
CA PRO A 1238 -5.39 -41.94 25.25
C PRO A 1238 -4.30 -42.90 24.72
N THR A 1239 -3.10 -42.43 24.40
CA THR A 1239 -1.89 -43.28 24.27
C THR A 1239 -0.58 -42.49 24.19
N ARG A 1240 0.47 -43.03 24.83
CA ARG A 1240 1.89 -42.65 24.72
C ARG A 1240 2.50 -43.21 23.42
N ASN A 1241 2.16 -42.64 22.26
CA ASN A 1241 2.82 -42.95 20.99
C ASN A 1241 3.71 -41.76 20.58
N ARG A 1242 4.99 -42.05 20.31
CA ARG A 1242 6.00 -41.08 19.88
C ARG A 1242 5.52 -40.18 18.73
N ASP A 1243 4.81 -40.73 17.75
CA ASP A 1243 4.31 -39.96 16.60
C ASP A 1243 3.27 -38.89 16.98
N VAL A 1244 2.50 -39.14 18.05
CA VAL A 1244 1.50 -38.20 18.58
C VAL A 1244 2.19 -37.11 19.39
N GLU A 1245 3.23 -37.47 20.17
CA GLU A 1245 4.05 -36.50 20.91
C GLU A 1245 4.78 -35.52 19.98
N ILE A 1246 5.30 -36.01 18.84
CA ILE A 1246 5.88 -35.17 17.79
C ILE A 1246 4.83 -34.26 17.14
N ASP A 1247 3.64 -34.78 16.82
CA ASP A 1247 2.56 -33.97 16.24
C ASP A 1247 2.13 -32.84 17.21
N ILE A 1248 2.01 -33.13 18.51
CA ILE A 1248 1.74 -32.14 19.56
C ILE A 1248 2.80 -31.03 19.52
N LEU A 1249 4.08 -31.41 19.49
CA LEU A 1249 5.19 -30.46 19.47
C LEU A 1249 5.18 -29.58 18.22
N TYR A 1250 4.94 -30.18 17.05
CA TYR A 1250 4.88 -29.46 15.78
C TYR A 1250 3.71 -28.47 15.74
N LYS A 1251 2.57 -28.81 16.35
CA LYS A 1251 1.42 -27.91 16.50
C LYS A 1251 1.74 -26.74 17.42
N GLN A 1252 2.42 -26.99 18.54
CA GLN A 1252 2.89 -25.92 19.43
C GLN A 1252 3.80 -24.94 18.69
N TYR A 1253 4.78 -25.43 17.92
CA TYR A 1253 5.66 -24.55 17.13
C TYR A 1253 4.94 -23.81 16.01
N THR A 1254 3.92 -24.43 15.40
CA THR A 1254 3.06 -23.75 14.43
C THR A 1254 2.30 -22.60 15.09
N ILE A 1255 1.74 -22.80 16.29
CA ILE A 1255 1.05 -21.75 17.06
C ILE A 1255 2.00 -20.59 17.34
N GLU A 1256 3.19 -20.86 17.89
CA GLU A 1256 4.19 -19.83 18.18
C GLU A 1256 4.56 -19.01 16.93
N ALA A 1257 4.75 -19.67 15.79
CA ALA A 1257 5.11 -18.99 14.54
C ALA A 1257 3.97 -18.11 13.99
N TYR A 1258 2.71 -18.56 14.09
CA TYR A 1258 1.55 -17.78 13.65
C TYR A 1258 1.24 -16.62 14.61
N GLU A 1259 1.42 -16.79 15.92
CA GLU A 1259 1.31 -15.69 16.89
C GLU A 1259 2.31 -14.58 16.61
N GLU A 1260 3.56 -14.94 16.28
CA GLU A 1260 4.57 -13.98 15.87
C GLU A 1260 4.25 -13.32 14.52
N LEU A 1261 3.80 -14.10 13.53
CA LEU A 1261 3.36 -13.57 12.23
C LEU A 1261 2.26 -12.51 12.40
N ILE A 1262 1.23 -12.82 13.19
CA ILE A 1262 0.11 -11.91 13.46
C ILE A 1262 0.63 -10.62 14.09
N ARG A 1263 1.52 -10.71 15.08
CA ARG A 1263 2.12 -9.53 15.73
C ARG A 1263 2.91 -8.68 14.73
N ILE A 1264 3.67 -9.29 13.84
CA ILE A 1264 4.42 -8.58 12.79
C ILE A 1264 3.47 -7.90 11.80
N LYS A 1265 2.44 -8.61 11.32
CA LYS A 1265 1.42 -8.05 10.43
C LYS A 1265 0.68 -6.86 11.07
N GLU A 1266 0.31 -6.97 12.35
CA GLU A 1266 -0.34 -5.88 13.10
C GLU A 1266 0.58 -4.65 13.22
N ASN A 1267 1.87 -4.86 13.49
CA ASN A 1267 2.87 -3.79 13.53
C ASN A 1267 3.05 -3.12 12.16
N ASP A 1268 3.17 -3.90 11.08
CA ASP A 1268 3.29 -3.37 9.72
C ASP A 1268 2.04 -2.58 9.31
N MET A 1269 0.84 -3.07 9.66
CA MET A 1269 -0.42 -2.36 9.42
C MET A 1269 -0.50 -1.04 10.20
N ASN A 1270 -0.08 -1.04 11.47
CA ASN A 1270 -0.01 0.20 12.26
C ASN A 1270 1.02 1.17 11.68
N LEU A 1271 2.19 0.69 11.28
CA LEU A 1271 3.21 1.52 10.67
C LEU A 1271 2.69 2.13 9.36
N ARG A 1272 2.05 1.34 8.49
CA ARG A 1272 1.41 1.84 7.25
C ARG A 1272 0.37 2.94 7.52
N ARG A 1273 -0.39 2.88 8.64
CA ARG A 1273 -1.34 3.95 9.04
C ARG A 1273 -0.59 5.22 9.46
N HIS A 1274 0.41 5.08 10.32
CA HIS A 1274 1.16 6.23 10.86
C HIS A 1274 1.93 6.98 9.76
N LEU A 1275 2.42 6.25 8.76
CA LEU A 1275 3.22 6.83 7.67
C LEU A 1275 2.40 7.65 6.68
N VAL A 1276 1.07 7.47 6.58
CA VAL A 1276 0.24 8.27 5.67
C VAL A 1276 0.30 9.75 6.03
N GLY A 1277 0.25 10.09 7.32
CA GLY A 1277 0.30 11.49 7.77
C GLY A 1277 1.72 12.09 7.89
N ALA A 1278 2.76 11.27 7.78
CA ALA A 1278 4.16 11.73 7.77
C ALA A 1278 4.70 11.93 6.35
N TYR A 1279 4.12 11.25 5.36
CA TYR A 1279 4.58 11.26 3.96
C TYR A 1279 3.66 12.02 3.01
N ARG A 1280 2.35 12.07 3.27
CA ARG A 1280 1.42 13.01 2.61
C ARG A 1280 1.38 14.32 3.40
#